data_AF-A0A849BDR1-F1
#
_entry.id   AF-A0A849BDR1-F1
#
_cell.length_a   1.000
_cell.length_b   1.000
_cell.length_c   1.000
_cell.angle_alpha   90.00
_cell.angle_beta   90.00
_cell.angle_gamma   90.00
#
_symmetry.space_group_name_H-M   'P 1'
#
loop_
_entity.id
_entity.type
_entity.pdbx_description
1 polymer ?
#
loop_
_entity_poly.entity_id
_entity_poly.type
_entity_poly.pdbx_seq_one_letter_code
_entity_poly.pdbx_strand_id
1 'polypeptide(L)'
;MSAVEVLAPLRIETRFYAPDGARPGWLLRLRVWPDEFSMARRPIAPSPAELDLYDDVLRQFPADAGMQWRMLAARLGVERALWLRRTVAIVADPVPRTDRGMAQPRDPSAWPDTHQPFGLPPAIHVWFVQAGQVGPPMLAGTMRPRRERIAEQLGLAAFENPAATGELPQTWWTSFEVAMDVELAIEIAFPAGVQPPALDAIVVAGIGDVSPEPLIAMHAASGRLSVLRPGTPTNTVDGEATAEVASNAGADPAAWEGIDDAPPAADSASAAVMQALAGPDAVPIKLQGGDVAASGYDPLVVHALWPVLWGHALRDVVGAGEQEARLAEWAEAWLAPQGPYPAIRVGSQPYGLLPATVLAGWTGQHITAGQIRAWAGPWRDAAAADAAVYPGTVVGASAQRAAELLGEDTPTRRWAVRLVSPLPVVNAIRAMRGMPPLQPSAWEDDTASILAGRKTPLSPLGAFSEQAPVPASTPEADSDDPETLRLLLEDDSEIFPQRWDHKLGLLGHLIFEALCLLRASVGQARESIETGQSVDPHAPLPMQAGADALVRLVRRGYPGTPSQPQLDDLFASPDAGAQCVAKRCLRGIEALAALVQAYADDSDGVFGCVLAALDTASHRVDPWITGLASSRLRELQNARAPWRLGVYGWVDAPAPYDAGNPGHGLPPGPTAAGLLHAPSQTQAMTAALLRDAAVRHPGDARWRIAIDSAKVRAAMRLAERVQLGVHPYEALGLEVERIVGDWDTVRKLREDYPMRDTHAGTRCCDGARVLRLLFRHQAGDPPPPALPAGVREALATCDAALDTYADLLVADGVHALVSGHGGLGNAAMEAAAGLGRPPELRAIRTPRQAASVRVSAWAVLPPGDAAQAGGQTGAPPAVLADPALASLLDRELGPASGWTWTVGADAVSLADLGLHAIEALALSPAELAHRLRGQRDASLPLASGTGAGKLARATRLAELLGGGDSDPPIPGTIDGRDDDAAPGSPLRDAMMADLAGRLGVLRNRLTSLLASLAALDLNDPAAVTWSLQQCRAWGAVQADDAEPLAQALARLQTRLTATPEAAVDGPGGLRGLRQSIRTLVGHPRLPVLPLVPSLAVGPLRAAMRDDEGRPRTDRDWLEIVAAVRPRLASLEAWQLDPATQPWGAAVRTGDGSGNPWSPAGPVVVAYGPDPAALAGSLARVAIAGLDAWQDAIPSARHTTSAAFGFNGPKSRAPQAVLLAVPPDPSQRLNDAELVALVLETRQLARARACRPRPGSRIATPAALSSLPDMFWGHWT
;
A
#
# COMPACT_ATOMS: atom_id res chain seq x y z
N MET A 1 27.66 26.24 -26.83
CA MET A 1 28.14 26.46 -25.45
C MET A 1 28.04 25.12 -24.74
N SER A 2 29.11 24.66 -24.11
CA SER A 2 29.13 23.44 -23.32
C SER A 2 28.15 23.50 -22.15
N ALA A 3 27.69 22.34 -21.69
CA ALA A 3 26.75 22.20 -20.58
C ALA A 3 27.05 20.89 -19.85
N VAL A 4 26.67 20.81 -18.58
CA VAL A 4 26.66 19.56 -17.81
C VAL A 4 25.22 19.03 -17.80
N GLU A 5 25.04 17.79 -18.25
CA GLU A 5 23.74 17.13 -18.24
C GLU A 5 23.64 16.23 -17.00
N VAL A 6 22.77 16.57 -16.06
CA VAL A 6 22.45 15.73 -14.89
C VAL A 6 21.39 14.73 -15.34
N LEU A 7 21.80 13.50 -15.64
CA LEU A 7 20.91 12.48 -16.17
C LEU A 7 20.22 11.74 -15.03
N ALA A 8 18.94 11.98 -14.89
CA ALA A 8 18.08 11.26 -13.97
C ALA A 8 17.75 9.86 -14.49
N PRO A 9 17.72 8.84 -13.62
CA PRO A 9 17.44 7.48 -14.05
C PRO A 9 15.96 7.27 -14.42
N LEU A 10 15.75 6.44 -15.45
CA LEU A 10 14.46 6.00 -15.95
C LEU A 10 14.31 4.49 -15.82
N ARG A 11 13.15 4.05 -15.36
CA ARG A 11 12.73 2.66 -15.46
C ARG A 11 12.13 2.43 -16.85
N ILE A 12 12.60 1.39 -17.53
CA ILE A 12 12.13 1.02 -18.87
C ILE A 12 11.40 -0.30 -18.79
N GLU A 13 10.16 -0.34 -19.24
CA GLU A 13 9.35 -1.54 -19.32
C GLU A 13 9.18 -1.95 -20.78
N THR A 14 9.45 -3.21 -21.10
CA THR A 14 9.37 -3.75 -22.46
C THR A 14 8.44 -4.96 -22.54
N ARG A 15 7.69 -5.07 -23.63
CA ARG A 15 6.88 -6.26 -23.94
C ARG A 15 6.83 -6.52 -25.44
N PHE A 16 7.29 -7.70 -25.83
CA PHE A 16 7.18 -8.19 -27.20
C PHE A 16 5.83 -8.88 -27.42
N TYR A 17 5.22 -8.62 -28.56
CA TYR A 17 4.02 -9.31 -29.04
C TYR A 17 4.35 -10.03 -30.35
N ALA A 18 4.04 -11.32 -30.37
CA ALA A 18 4.15 -12.14 -31.57
C ALA A 18 3.11 -11.71 -32.63
N PRO A 19 3.37 -11.97 -33.93
CA PRO A 19 2.39 -11.82 -34.99
C PRO A 19 1.13 -12.64 -34.69
N ASP A 20 -0.05 -12.12 -35.06
CA ASP A 20 -1.34 -12.80 -34.94
C ASP A 20 -2.26 -12.47 -36.13
N GLY A 21 -3.51 -12.95 -36.10
CA GLY A 21 -4.47 -12.72 -37.18
C GLY A 21 -4.79 -11.24 -37.47
N ALA A 22 -4.46 -10.33 -36.54
CA ALA A 22 -4.62 -8.88 -36.71
C ALA A 22 -3.27 -8.17 -36.97
N ARG A 23 -2.13 -8.75 -36.57
CA ARG A 23 -0.79 -8.17 -36.63
C ARG A 23 0.15 -9.01 -37.49
N PRO A 24 0.52 -8.57 -38.71
CA PRO A 24 1.35 -9.36 -39.63
C PRO A 24 2.84 -9.47 -39.23
N GLY A 25 3.29 -8.70 -38.24
CA GLY A 25 4.69 -8.67 -37.76
C GLY A 25 4.78 -8.56 -36.24
N TRP A 26 6.00 -8.67 -35.72
CA TRP A 26 6.27 -8.49 -34.29
C TRP A 26 6.09 -7.03 -33.86
N LEU A 27 5.72 -6.82 -32.60
CA LEU A 27 5.55 -5.48 -32.01
C LEU A 27 6.25 -5.41 -30.66
N LEU A 28 7.08 -4.37 -30.44
CA LEU A 28 7.62 -4.03 -29.14
C LEU A 28 6.84 -2.86 -28.54
N ARG A 29 6.18 -3.07 -27.40
CA ARG A 29 5.70 -1.99 -26.54
C ARG A 29 6.81 -1.63 -25.56
N LEU A 30 7.18 -0.35 -25.54
CA LEU A 30 8.14 0.21 -24.58
C LEU A 30 7.47 1.35 -23.82
N ARG A 31 7.60 1.34 -22.49
CA ARG A 31 7.14 2.42 -21.61
C ARG A 31 8.29 2.90 -20.73
N VAL A 32 8.39 4.20 -20.53
CA VAL A 32 9.36 4.82 -19.63
C VAL A 32 8.67 5.36 -18.39
N TRP A 33 9.38 5.28 -17.28
CA TRP A 33 8.93 5.73 -15.97
C TRP A 33 10.02 6.58 -15.32
N PRO A 34 9.75 7.87 -15.07
CA PRO A 34 10.64 8.72 -14.28
C PRO A 34 10.76 8.15 -12.86
N ASP A 35 11.99 7.99 -12.39
CA ASP A 35 12.25 7.48 -11.04
C ASP A 35 12.09 8.58 -9.96
N GLU A 36 12.14 8.18 -8.68
CA GLU A 36 11.87 9.07 -7.54
C GLU A 36 12.76 10.33 -7.51
N PHE A 37 14.01 10.25 -8.01
CA PHE A 37 14.89 11.41 -8.16
C PHE A 37 14.23 12.53 -8.99
N SER A 38 13.49 12.17 -10.05
CA SER A 38 12.83 13.13 -10.96
C SER A 38 11.51 13.67 -10.42
N MET A 39 11.01 13.16 -9.31
CA MET A 39 9.67 13.49 -8.82
C MET A 39 9.70 14.77 -8.00
N ALA A 40 9.24 15.88 -8.59
CA ALA A 40 8.91 17.07 -7.83
C ALA A 40 7.66 16.82 -7.02
N ARG A 41 7.77 16.91 -5.69
CA ARG A 41 6.63 16.71 -4.80
C ARG A 41 6.25 18.01 -4.13
N ARG A 42 5.01 18.45 -4.37
CA ARG A 42 4.43 19.58 -3.65
C ARG A 42 4.49 19.31 -2.14
N PRO A 43 5.16 20.15 -1.35
CA PRO A 43 5.02 20.11 0.09
C PRO A 43 3.62 20.59 0.47
N ILE A 44 2.90 19.81 1.29
CA ILE A 44 1.57 20.18 1.77
C ILE A 44 1.71 21.39 2.70
N ALA A 45 0.89 22.43 2.55
CA ALA A 45 0.90 23.56 3.48
C ALA A 45 0.70 23.10 4.94
N PRO A 46 1.21 23.83 5.96
CA PRO A 46 1.00 23.44 7.35
C PRO A 46 -0.50 23.53 7.67
N SER A 47 -1.08 22.46 8.19
CA SER A 47 -2.46 22.49 8.68
C SER A 47 -2.54 23.26 10.00
N PRO A 48 -3.70 23.85 10.35
CA PRO A 48 -3.88 24.50 11.65
C PRO A 48 -3.51 23.59 12.83
N ALA A 49 -3.85 22.29 12.76
CA ALA A 49 -3.53 21.32 13.80
C ALA A 49 -2.01 21.06 13.96
N GLU A 50 -1.26 21.08 12.86
CA GLU A 50 0.20 20.95 12.90
C GLU A 50 0.86 22.20 13.51
N LEU A 51 0.33 23.38 13.21
CA LEU A 51 0.79 24.63 13.81
C LEU A 51 0.46 24.70 15.30
N ASP A 52 -0.74 24.28 15.71
CA ASP A 52 -1.13 24.17 17.12
C ASP A 52 -0.21 23.19 17.87
N LEU A 53 0.10 22.05 17.25
CA LEU A 53 1.04 21.07 17.80
C LEU A 53 2.45 21.64 17.94
N TYR A 54 2.92 22.41 16.96
CA TYR A 54 4.22 23.06 17.01
C TYR A 54 4.25 24.14 18.11
N ASP A 55 3.20 24.97 18.22
CA ASP A 55 3.03 25.95 19.30
C ASP A 55 3.06 25.28 20.69
N ASP A 56 2.43 24.12 20.82
CA ASP A 56 2.42 23.35 22.07
C ASP A 56 3.81 22.83 22.43
N VAL A 57 4.57 22.34 21.44
CA VAL A 57 5.95 21.88 21.64
C VAL A 57 6.87 23.04 22.03
N LEU A 58 6.74 24.19 21.34
CA LEU A 58 7.48 25.42 21.65
C LEU A 58 7.18 25.93 23.07
N ARG A 59 5.92 25.82 23.52
CA ARG A 59 5.50 26.20 24.86
C ARG A 59 6.01 25.25 25.94
N GLN A 60 6.03 23.95 25.67
CA GLN A 60 6.51 22.93 26.61
C GLN A 60 8.02 22.97 26.81
N PHE A 61 8.77 23.31 25.75
CA PHE A 61 10.24 23.27 25.75
C PHE A 61 10.86 24.57 25.23
N PRO A 62 10.63 25.74 25.85
CA PRO A 62 10.95 27.05 25.26
C PRO A 62 12.45 27.30 25.02
N ALA A 63 13.34 26.59 25.72
CA ALA A 63 14.80 26.80 25.65
C ALA A 63 15.59 25.55 25.19
N ASP A 64 14.91 24.45 24.81
CA ASP A 64 15.56 23.19 24.42
C ASP A 64 15.20 22.80 22.99
N ALA A 65 15.98 23.31 22.02
CA ALA A 65 15.76 23.07 20.60
C ALA A 65 15.88 21.58 20.20
N GLY A 66 16.70 20.81 20.92
CA GLY A 66 16.84 19.37 20.70
C GLY A 66 15.58 18.61 21.12
N MET A 67 15.04 18.93 22.30
CA MET A 67 13.79 18.34 22.78
C MET A 67 12.58 18.77 21.94
N GLN A 68 12.52 20.04 21.51
CA GLN A 68 11.53 20.53 20.56
C GLN A 68 11.51 19.67 19.28
N TRP A 69 12.70 19.46 18.71
CA TRP A 69 12.88 18.65 17.51
C TRP A 69 12.42 17.20 17.72
N ARG A 70 12.92 16.53 18.78
CA ARG A 70 12.55 15.14 19.09
C ARG A 70 11.05 14.96 19.29
N MET A 71 10.38 15.91 19.96
CA MET A 71 8.92 15.85 20.18
C MET A 71 8.12 16.10 18.89
N LEU A 72 8.56 17.03 18.04
CA LEU A 72 7.92 17.30 16.77
C LEU A 72 8.05 16.11 15.81
N ALA A 73 9.26 15.55 15.70
CA ALA A 73 9.54 14.39 14.87
C ALA A 73 8.80 13.13 15.36
N ALA A 74 8.67 12.92 16.68
CA ALA A 74 7.92 11.79 17.22
C ALA A 74 6.42 11.84 16.89
N ARG A 75 5.84 13.03 16.74
CA ARG A 75 4.40 13.20 16.45
C ARG A 75 4.07 13.28 14.95
N LEU A 76 4.96 13.87 14.15
CA LEU A 76 4.71 14.15 12.72
C LEU A 76 5.59 13.34 11.75
N GLY A 77 6.62 12.67 12.26
CA GLY A 77 7.70 12.10 11.46
C GLY A 77 8.79 13.12 11.13
N VAL A 78 10.01 12.61 10.87
CA VAL A 78 11.23 13.43 10.64
C VAL A 78 11.10 14.38 9.46
N GLU A 79 10.68 13.89 8.27
CA GLU A 79 10.57 14.72 7.06
C GLU A 79 9.59 15.89 7.26
N ARG A 80 8.44 15.63 7.89
CA ARG A 80 7.40 16.65 8.10
C ARG A 80 7.80 17.65 9.18
N ALA A 81 8.41 17.19 10.27
CA ALA A 81 8.94 18.04 11.31
C ALA A 81 10.06 18.97 10.78
N LEU A 82 10.97 18.45 9.95
CA LEU A 82 12.06 19.24 9.37
C LEU A 82 11.52 20.29 8.41
N TRP A 83 10.56 19.89 7.57
CA TRP A 83 9.91 20.82 6.66
C TRP A 83 9.22 21.96 7.41
N LEU A 84 8.48 21.68 8.50
CA LEU A 84 7.87 22.73 9.33
C LEU A 84 8.92 23.65 9.95
N ARG A 85 10.00 23.08 10.52
CA ARG A 85 11.09 23.84 11.13
C ARG A 85 11.79 24.78 10.14
N ARG A 86 11.92 24.37 8.87
CA ARG A 86 12.56 25.17 7.80
C ARG A 86 11.63 26.20 7.15
N THR A 87 10.32 26.02 7.23
CA THR A 87 9.35 26.84 6.49
C THR A 87 8.49 27.75 7.36
N VAL A 88 8.28 27.40 8.62
CA VAL A 88 7.45 28.14 9.57
C VAL A 88 8.36 29.01 10.45
N ALA A 89 8.20 30.33 10.35
CA ALA A 89 8.90 31.25 11.23
C ALA A 89 8.33 31.22 12.65
N ILE A 90 9.16 31.48 13.65
CA ILE A 90 8.76 31.56 15.05
C ILE A 90 8.77 33.03 15.48
N VAL A 91 7.64 33.53 15.97
CA VAL A 91 7.53 34.85 16.58
C VAL A 91 7.92 34.75 18.05
N ALA A 92 8.94 35.51 18.46
CA ALA A 92 9.38 35.59 19.84
C ALA A 92 8.61 36.69 20.59
N ASP A 93 7.48 36.37 21.24
CA ASP A 93 6.81 37.27 22.21
C ASP A 93 5.77 36.56 23.11
N PRO A 94 5.71 36.83 24.43
CA PRO A 94 6.54 36.22 25.49
C PRO A 94 6.53 34.68 25.53
N VAL A 95 5.71 34.01 24.72
CA VAL A 95 5.71 32.55 24.50
C VAL A 95 6.00 32.31 23.02
N PRO A 96 7.06 31.56 22.66
CA PRO A 96 7.39 31.31 21.25
C PRO A 96 6.21 30.62 20.57
N ARG A 97 5.77 31.17 19.45
CA ARG A 97 4.67 30.62 18.64
C ARG A 97 5.00 30.73 17.16
N THR A 98 4.45 29.83 16.39
CA THR A 98 4.47 29.85 14.93
C THR A 98 3.82 31.13 14.41
N ASP A 99 4.48 31.76 13.43
CA ASP A 99 3.90 32.90 12.72
C ASP A 99 2.77 32.41 11.81
N ARG A 100 1.53 32.78 12.14
CA ARG A 100 0.34 32.46 11.33
C ARG A 100 0.02 33.54 10.30
N GLY A 101 0.72 34.68 10.34
CA GLY A 101 0.50 35.84 9.49
C GLY A 101 1.47 35.93 8.31
N MET A 102 2.62 35.25 8.37
CA MET A 102 3.64 35.23 7.31
C MET A 102 4.25 33.83 7.17
N ALA A 103 3.96 33.17 6.06
CA ALA A 103 4.81 32.09 5.57
C ALA A 103 5.89 32.71 4.68
N GLN A 104 7.17 32.49 4.98
CA GLN A 104 8.20 32.04 4.01
C GLN A 104 9.63 32.24 4.51
N PRO A 105 10.48 31.24 4.22
CA PRO A 105 11.73 31.55 3.51
C PRO A 105 11.80 31.08 2.05
N ARG A 106 10.75 30.49 1.45
CA ARG A 106 10.71 30.19 -0.01
C ARG A 106 9.31 30.27 -0.59
N ASP A 107 9.15 31.12 -1.62
CA ASP A 107 7.89 31.34 -2.34
C ASP A 107 7.23 30.02 -2.75
N PRO A 108 6.00 29.70 -2.29
CA PRO A 108 5.22 28.59 -2.81
C PRO A 108 5.12 28.61 -4.34
N SER A 109 5.20 29.79 -4.99
CA SER A 109 5.24 29.91 -6.45
C SER A 109 6.52 29.34 -7.10
N ALA A 110 7.59 29.12 -6.31
CA ALA A 110 8.82 28.48 -6.77
C ALA A 110 8.71 26.94 -6.88
N TRP A 111 7.56 26.36 -6.51
CA TRP A 111 7.32 24.93 -6.47
C TRP A 111 6.12 24.58 -7.35
N PRO A 112 6.08 23.38 -7.95
CA PRO A 112 4.94 23.01 -8.76
C PRO A 112 3.68 22.77 -7.92
N ASP A 113 2.54 23.16 -8.47
CA ASP A 113 1.22 23.07 -7.82
C ASP A 113 0.75 21.61 -7.58
N THR A 114 1.33 20.64 -8.30
CA THR A 114 1.03 19.21 -8.23
C THR A 114 2.31 18.37 -8.17
N HIS A 115 2.21 17.14 -7.65
CA HIS A 115 3.31 16.19 -7.72
C HIS A 115 3.53 15.78 -9.18
N GLN A 116 4.73 15.96 -9.72
CA GLN A 116 4.98 15.70 -11.13
C GLN A 116 6.45 15.32 -11.41
N PRO A 117 6.72 14.53 -12.47
CA PRO A 117 8.06 14.45 -13.04
C PRO A 117 8.56 15.84 -13.45
N PHE A 118 9.69 16.26 -12.91
CA PHE A 118 10.27 17.57 -13.16
C PHE A 118 11.29 17.52 -14.29
N GLY A 119 11.24 18.49 -15.20
CA GLY A 119 12.27 18.69 -16.23
C GLY A 119 12.48 17.53 -17.21
N LEU A 120 11.44 16.73 -17.50
CA LEU A 120 11.52 15.68 -18.53
C LEU A 120 11.99 16.25 -19.87
N PRO A 121 13.01 15.70 -20.54
CA PRO A 121 13.54 16.20 -21.80
C PRO A 121 12.50 16.45 -22.90
N PRO A 122 12.71 17.44 -23.78
CA PRO A 122 11.80 17.73 -24.90
C PRO A 122 11.75 16.59 -25.93
N ALA A 123 12.77 15.74 -25.96
CA ALA A 123 12.79 14.49 -26.72
C ALA A 123 13.52 13.41 -25.92
N ILE A 124 12.96 12.21 -25.91
CA ILE A 124 13.55 11.00 -25.35
C ILE A 124 13.69 10.00 -26.49
N HIS A 125 14.92 9.57 -26.75
CA HIS A 125 15.27 8.70 -27.87
C HIS A 125 15.45 7.26 -27.41
N VAL A 126 14.92 6.31 -28.18
CA VAL A 126 15.06 4.86 -27.96
C VAL A 126 16.07 4.32 -28.98
N TRP A 127 17.13 3.69 -28.49
CA TRP A 127 18.23 3.16 -29.30
C TRP A 127 18.38 1.66 -29.11
N PHE A 128 18.58 0.95 -30.21
CA PHE A 128 18.85 -0.48 -30.24
C PHE A 128 20.34 -0.74 -30.42
N VAL A 129 20.89 -1.60 -29.57
CA VAL A 129 22.24 -2.15 -29.69
C VAL A 129 22.11 -3.60 -30.12
N GLN A 130 22.59 -3.94 -31.31
CA GLN A 130 22.49 -5.29 -31.86
C GLN A 130 23.55 -6.23 -31.27
N ALA A 131 23.17 -7.49 -31.08
CA ALA A 131 24.07 -8.51 -30.54
C ALA A 131 25.17 -8.91 -31.52
N GLY A 132 26.42 -8.97 -31.02
CA GLY A 132 27.57 -9.51 -31.77
C GLY A 132 28.06 -8.66 -32.95
N GLN A 133 27.53 -7.45 -33.16
CA GLN A 133 28.03 -6.51 -34.17
C GLN A 133 28.69 -5.30 -33.51
N VAL A 134 29.93 -5.01 -33.92
CA VAL A 134 30.62 -3.76 -33.60
C VAL A 134 30.12 -2.69 -34.58
N GLY A 135 29.04 -2.00 -34.21
CA GLY A 135 28.43 -0.93 -35.01
C GLY A 135 27.76 0.13 -34.13
N PRO A 136 27.49 1.34 -34.66
CA PRO A 136 26.82 2.38 -33.89
C PRO A 136 25.39 1.95 -33.51
N PRO A 137 24.88 2.40 -32.36
CA PRO A 137 23.50 2.11 -31.96
C PRO A 137 22.51 2.68 -33.00
N MET A 138 21.41 1.99 -33.23
CA MET A 138 20.37 2.39 -34.18
C MET A 138 19.22 3.10 -33.47
N LEU A 139 18.84 4.30 -33.93
CA LEU A 139 17.67 5.01 -33.41
C LEU A 139 16.40 4.27 -33.83
N ALA A 140 15.68 3.71 -32.86
CA ALA A 140 14.47 2.91 -33.08
C ALA A 140 13.18 3.71 -32.92
N GLY A 141 13.19 4.80 -32.14
CA GLY A 141 12.03 5.64 -31.93
C GLY A 141 12.33 6.89 -31.10
N THR A 142 11.39 7.84 -31.10
CA THR A 142 11.50 9.09 -30.32
C THR A 142 10.16 9.38 -29.66
N MET A 143 10.18 9.70 -28.38
CA MET A 143 9.05 10.14 -27.56
C MET A 143 9.22 11.63 -27.24
N ARG A 144 8.16 12.44 -27.31
CA ARG A 144 8.20 13.88 -26.95
C ARG A 144 7.21 14.16 -25.80
N PRO A 145 7.63 13.92 -24.54
CA PRO A 145 6.74 13.97 -23.38
C PRO A 145 5.93 15.26 -23.28
N ARG A 146 4.60 15.13 -23.18
CA ARG A 146 3.68 16.26 -23.03
C ARG A 146 3.58 16.67 -21.56
N ARG A 147 4.58 17.42 -21.08
CA ARG A 147 4.78 17.79 -19.66
C ARG A 147 3.50 18.25 -18.95
N GLU A 148 2.74 19.16 -19.57
CA GLU A 148 1.48 19.69 -19.00
C GLU A 148 0.40 18.61 -18.82
N ARG A 149 0.22 17.73 -19.81
CA ARG A 149 -0.75 16.62 -19.75
C ARG A 149 -0.35 15.56 -18.72
N ILE A 150 0.95 15.30 -18.57
CA ILE A 150 1.49 14.40 -17.55
C ILE A 150 1.16 14.94 -16.16
N ALA A 151 1.31 16.26 -15.96
CA ALA A 151 1.00 16.94 -14.71
C ALA A 151 -0.51 16.93 -14.37
N GLU A 152 -1.37 17.23 -15.36
CA GLU A 152 -2.84 17.23 -15.20
C GLU A 152 -3.35 15.90 -14.61
N GLN A 153 -2.78 14.78 -15.07
CA GLN A 153 -3.22 13.45 -14.63
C GLN A 153 -2.76 13.09 -13.21
N LEU A 154 -1.79 13.80 -12.65
CA LEU A 154 -1.26 13.61 -11.28
C LEU A 154 -2.00 14.44 -10.22
N GLY A 155 -3.08 15.14 -10.60
CA GLY A 155 -3.96 15.84 -9.66
C GLY A 155 -4.71 14.87 -8.75
N LEU A 156 -4.51 15.01 -7.43
CA LEU A 156 -5.12 14.14 -6.41
C LEU A 156 -6.65 14.16 -6.40
N ALA A 157 -7.28 15.23 -6.87
CA ALA A 157 -8.75 15.35 -6.98
C ALA A 157 -9.39 14.26 -7.86
N ALA A 158 -8.66 13.73 -8.85
CA ALA A 158 -9.14 12.65 -9.71
C ALA A 158 -9.30 11.31 -8.94
N PHE A 159 -8.67 11.18 -7.77
CA PHE A 159 -8.68 9.97 -6.94
C PHE A 159 -9.58 10.07 -5.70
N GLU A 160 -10.32 11.17 -5.52
CA GLU A 160 -11.22 11.35 -4.37
C GLU A 160 -12.56 10.59 -4.52
N ASN A 161 -13.00 10.31 -5.76
CA ASN A 161 -14.30 9.69 -6.08
C ASN A 161 -14.37 8.18 -6.46
N PRO A 162 -13.29 7.36 -6.52
CA PRO A 162 -13.38 5.98 -7.04
C PRO A 162 -14.18 5.01 -6.16
N ALA A 163 -14.66 5.44 -4.98
CA ALA A 163 -15.52 4.64 -4.11
C ALA A 163 -16.92 4.35 -4.71
N ALA A 164 -17.39 5.14 -5.68
CA ALA A 164 -18.75 5.02 -6.21
C ALA A 164 -18.88 4.02 -7.39
N THR A 165 -17.83 3.81 -8.17
CA THR A 165 -17.88 3.00 -9.41
C THR A 165 -16.99 1.75 -9.38
N GLY A 166 -16.00 1.67 -8.48
CA GLY A 166 -15.04 0.55 -8.43
C GLY A 166 -14.05 0.54 -9.61
N GLU A 167 -14.07 1.53 -10.49
CA GLU A 167 -13.07 1.64 -11.57
C GLU A 167 -11.99 2.66 -11.17
N LEU A 168 -10.73 2.23 -11.21
CA LEU A 168 -9.60 3.13 -11.01
C LEU A 168 -9.50 4.12 -12.18
N PRO A 169 -9.19 5.40 -11.94
CA PRO A 169 -8.93 6.35 -13.01
C PRO A 169 -7.85 5.83 -13.97
N GLN A 170 -8.11 5.91 -15.27
CA GLN A 170 -7.09 5.65 -16.29
C GLN A 170 -6.13 6.83 -16.37
N THR A 171 -4.90 6.62 -15.95
CA THR A 171 -3.81 7.59 -15.98
C THR A 171 -2.63 6.99 -16.72
N TRP A 172 -1.62 7.80 -17.05
CA TRP A 172 -0.42 7.33 -17.76
C TRP A 172 0.33 6.20 -17.03
N TRP A 173 0.17 6.07 -15.71
CA TRP A 173 0.76 4.98 -14.94
C TRP A 173 -0.10 3.71 -14.88
N THR A 174 -1.44 3.84 -14.94
CA THR A 174 -2.37 2.69 -14.91
C THR A 174 -2.74 2.17 -16.31
N SER A 175 -2.65 2.99 -17.36
CA SER A 175 -3.04 2.66 -18.72
C SER A 175 -1.90 2.94 -19.72
N PHE A 176 -1.59 1.93 -20.54
CA PHE A 176 -0.58 2.05 -21.60
C PHE A 176 -1.04 3.00 -22.72
N GLU A 177 -2.34 3.01 -23.03
CA GLU A 177 -2.92 3.90 -24.04
C GLU A 177 -2.77 5.36 -23.63
N VAL A 178 -3.11 5.68 -22.37
CA VAL A 178 -2.91 7.03 -21.82
C VAL A 178 -1.42 7.39 -21.77
N ALA A 179 -0.53 6.43 -21.50
CA ALA A 179 0.92 6.64 -21.55
C ALA A 179 1.42 6.99 -22.96
N MET A 180 0.83 6.42 -24.02
CA MET A 180 1.12 6.80 -25.40
C MET A 180 0.63 8.22 -25.71
N ASP A 181 -0.56 8.59 -25.24
CA ASP A 181 -1.15 9.92 -25.47
C ASP A 181 -0.31 11.05 -24.89
N VAL A 182 0.35 10.80 -23.76
CA VAL A 182 1.29 11.74 -23.11
C VAL A 182 2.75 11.58 -23.59
N GLU A 183 2.99 10.63 -24.49
CA GLU A 183 4.31 10.30 -25.06
C GLU A 183 5.35 9.86 -24.01
N LEU A 184 4.92 9.03 -23.05
CA LEU A 184 5.79 8.24 -22.15
C LEU A 184 5.82 6.74 -22.52
N ALA A 185 5.16 6.37 -23.61
CA ALA A 185 5.20 5.04 -24.19
C ALA A 185 5.26 5.11 -25.72
N ILE A 186 5.84 4.08 -26.32
CA ILE A 186 5.98 3.95 -27.78
C ILE A 186 5.76 2.49 -28.20
N GLU A 187 5.21 2.33 -29.40
CA GLU A 187 5.12 1.05 -30.10
C GLU A 187 6.11 1.03 -31.27
N ILE A 188 6.97 0.01 -31.32
CA ILE A 188 7.97 -0.17 -32.37
C ILE A 188 7.62 -1.46 -33.13
N ALA A 189 7.15 -1.33 -34.36
CA ALA A 189 6.74 -2.43 -35.21
C ALA A 189 7.93 -2.99 -36.01
N PHE A 190 8.02 -4.32 -36.11
CA PHE A 190 9.00 -5.01 -36.94
C PHE A 190 8.37 -5.46 -38.27
N PRO A 191 9.14 -5.52 -39.37
CA PRO A 191 8.62 -5.98 -40.67
C PRO A 191 7.99 -7.37 -40.62
N ALA A 192 6.95 -7.59 -41.42
CA ALA A 192 6.25 -8.88 -41.50
C ALA A 192 7.20 -10.02 -41.90
N GLY A 193 7.07 -11.17 -41.22
CA GLY A 193 7.92 -12.35 -41.47
C GLY A 193 9.35 -12.25 -40.94
N VAL A 194 9.75 -11.12 -40.34
CA VAL A 194 11.08 -10.91 -39.76
C VAL A 194 11.01 -11.07 -38.25
N GLN A 195 11.87 -11.90 -37.68
CA GLN A 195 12.03 -12.02 -36.22
C GLN A 195 12.67 -10.75 -35.65
N PRO A 196 12.35 -10.34 -34.40
CA PRO A 196 13.06 -9.26 -33.75
C PRO A 196 14.57 -9.55 -33.74
N PRO A 197 15.44 -8.58 -34.05
CA PRO A 197 16.87 -8.79 -34.00
C PRO A 197 17.29 -9.15 -32.57
N ALA A 198 18.34 -9.97 -32.43
CA ALA A 198 18.98 -10.17 -31.14
C ALA A 198 19.59 -8.83 -30.69
N LEU A 199 19.14 -8.34 -29.54
CA LEU A 199 19.58 -7.08 -28.96
C LEU A 199 20.54 -7.35 -27.79
N ASP A 200 21.66 -6.64 -27.75
CA ASP A 200 22.54 -6.59 -26.57
C ASP A 200 21.98 -5.65 -25.50
N ALA A 201 21.36 -4.54 -25.92
CA ALA A 201 20.69 -3.59 -25.05
C ALA A 201 19.66 -2.73 -25.80
N ILE A 202 18.68 -2.23 -25.05
CA ILE A 202 17.89 -1.06 -25.42
C ILE A 202 18.32 0.08 -24.52
N VAL A 203 18.73 1.22 -25.09
CA VAL A 203 19.08 2.44 -24.36
C VAL A 203 18.01 3.49 -24.60
N VAL A 204 17.58 4.15 -23.54
CA VAL A 204 16.64 5.27 -23.61
C VAL A 204 17.27 6.47 -22.94
N ALA A 205 17.44 7.57 -23.67
CA ALA A 205 18.10 8.76 -23.14
C ALA A 205 17.55 10.04 -23.77
N GLY A 206 17.66 11.16 -23.04
CA GLY A 206 17.22 12.48 -23.51
C GLY A 206 18.00 13.62 -22.85
N ILE A 207 18.31 14.64 -23.64
CA ILE A 207 19.06 15.83 -23.24
C ILE A 207 18.12 16.88 -22.62
N GLY A 208 18.52 17.48 -21.50
CA GLY A 208 17.69 18.44 -20.76
C GLY A 208 17.61 19.85 -21.35
N ASP A 209 16.59 20.59 -20.96
CA ASP A 209 16.44 22.04 -21.24
C ASP A 209 16.16 22.88 -19.98
N VAL A 210 15.89 22.23 -18.85
CA VAL A 210 15.57 22.88 -17.56
C VAL A 210 16.74 22.73 -16.58
N SER A 211 16.96 23.73 -15.73
CA SER A 211 17.94 23.65 -14.63
C SER A 211 17.51 22.62 -13.58
N PRO A 212 18.42 21.76 -13.08
CA PRO A 212 18.11 20.84 -11.98
C PRO A 212 17.97 21.55 -10.62
N GLU A 213 18.46 22.78 -10.46
CA GLU A 213 18.54 23.47 -9.16
C GLU A 213 17.21 23.49 -8.37
N PRO A 214 16.04 23.82 -8.94
CA PRO A 214 14.79 23.86 -8.18
C PRO A 214 14.38 22.50 -7.62
N LEU A 215 14.64 21.42 -8.38
CA LEU A 215 14.34 20.04 -7.96
C LEU A 215 15.25 19.60 -6.81
N ILE A 216 16.53 19.92 -6.88
CA ILE A 216 17.51 19.55 -5.85
C ILE A 216 17.29 20.37 -4.58
N ALA A 217 17.08 21.67 -4.72
CA ALA A 217 16.71 22.55 -3.61
C ALA A 217 15.43 22.07 -2.92
N MET A 218 14.52 21.47 -3.67
CA MET A 218 13.31 20.84 -3.16
C MET A 218 13.54 19.59 -2.34
N HIS A 219 14.27 18.63 -2.88
CA HIS A 219 14.61 17.41 -2.17
C HIS A 219 15.39 17.71 -0.89
N ALA A 220 16.34 18.65 -0.96
CA ALA A 220 17.12 19.08 0.19
C ALA A 220 16.25 19.77 1.25
N ALA A 221 15.42 20.75 0.89
CA ALA A 221 14.61 21.49 1.85
C ALA A 221 13.55 20.62 2.54
N SER A 222 12.97 19.64 1.83
CA SER A 222 11.97 18.71 2.36
C SER A 222 12.56 17.56 3.19
N GLY A 223 13.88 17.50 3.38
CA GLY A 223 14.55 16.41 4.11
C GLY A 223 14.61 15.09 3.35
N ARG A 224 14.25 15.09 2.07
CA ARG A 224 14.27 13.90 1.22
C ARG A 224 15.67 13.60 0.69
N LEU A 225 16.53 14.61 0.54
CA LEU A 225 17.93 14.44 0.14
C LEU A 225 18.82 14.23 1.36
N SER A 226 19.62 13.16 1.36
CA SER A 226 20.62 12.87 2.40
C SER A 226 21.90 12.31 1.77
N VAL A 227 23.02 12.41 2.47
CA VAL A 227 24.29 11.78 2.10
C VAL A 227 24.41 10.45 2.81
N LEU A 228 24.76 9.40 2.06
CA LEU A 228 24.97 8.06 2.59
C LEU A 228 26.45 7.82 2.84
N ARG A 229 26.75 6.95 3.80
CA ARG A 229 28.13 6.52 4.05
C ARG A 229 28.69 5.79 2.82
N PRO A 230 29.96 6.03 2.45
CA PRO A 230 30.64 5.24 1.41
C PRO A 230 30.50 3.74 1.68
N GLY A 231 30.35 2.95 0.60
CA GLY A 231 30.11 1.50 0.70
C GLY A 231 28.64 1.09 0.92
N THR A 232 27.71 2.03 1.12
CA THR A 232 26.28 1.72 1.21
C THR A 232 25.77 1.12 -0.11
N PRO A 233 25.21 -0.12 -0.12
CA PRO A 233 24.65 -0.72 -1.33
C PRO A 233 23.48 0.10 -1.88
N THR A 234 23.56 0.51 -3.15
CA THR A 234 22.53 1.34 -3.78
C THR A 234 21.56 0.59 -4.70
N ASN A 235 21.72 -0.72 -4.96
CA ASN A 235 21.00 -1.47 -6.03
C ASN A 235 20.04 -2.59 -5.56
N THR A 236 18.72 -2.40 -5.59
CA THR A 236 17.72 -3.43 -5.22
C THR A 236 17.56 -4.47 -6.33
N VAL A 237 17.48 -5.76 -6.00
CA VAL A 237 17.20 -6.83 -6.98
C VAL A 237 16.12 -7.78 -6.44
N ASP A 238 15.18 -8.17 -7.30
CA ASP A 238 13.97 -8.97 -7.00
C ASP A 238 13.00 -8.42 -5.93
N GLY A 239 13.07 -7.11 -5.65
CA GLY A 239 12.17 -6.46 -4.70
C GLY A 239 12.59 -6.60 -3.24
N GLU A 240 13.77 -7.19 -2.97
CA GLU A 240 14.43 -7.03 -1.68
C GLU A 240 15.03 -5.62 -1.57
N ALA A 241 14.89 -5.00 -0.40
CA ALA A 241 15.50 -3.71 -0.11
C ALA A 241 17.02 -3.91 -0.01
N THR A 242 17.83 -3.25 -0.85
CA THR A 242 19.30 -3.36 -0.85
C THR A 242 19.95 -2.91 0.43
N ALA A 243 19.19 -2.13 1.16
CA ALA A 243 19.58 -1.51 2.38
C ALA A 243 18.29 -1.49 3.21
N GLU A 244 18.11 -2.51 4.05
CA GLU A 244 17.76 -2.18 5.43
C GLU A 244 18.96 -1.40 6.05
N VAL A 245 19.39 -0.29 5.44
CA VAL A 245 20.09 0.75 6.18
C VAL A 245 18.98 1.38 6.98
N ALA A 246 18.71 0.70 8.08
CA ALA A 246 17.78 1.03 9.12
C ALA A 246 16.54 1.76 8.60
N SER A 247 15.46 1.00 8.47
CA SER A 247 14.10 1.50 8.74
C SER A 247 13.98 2.34 10.03
N ASN A 248 15.07 2.52 10.80
CA ASN A 248 15.22 3.42 11.94
C ASN A 248 16.26 4.57 11.81
N ALA A 249 17.23 4.63 10.89
CA ALA A 249 18.25 5.72 10.93
C ALA A 249 17.75 7.04 10.33
N GLY A 250 16.89 6.97 9.31
CA GLY A 250 16.14 8.14 8.82
C GLY A 250 14.95 8.51 9.69
N ALA A 251 14.51 7.59 10.57
CA ALA A 251 13.43 7.81 11.53
C ALA A 251 13.93 8.28 12.90
N ASP A 252 15.20 8.01 13.22
CA ASP A 252 15.85 8.47 14.45
C ASP A 252 16.01 9.99 14.40
N PRO A 253 15.25 10.75 15.21
CA PRO A 253 15.37 12.19 15.21
C PRO A 253 16.78 12.65 15.66
N ALA A 254 17.52 11.86 16.45
CA ALA A 254 18.86 12.25 16.91
C ALA A 254 19.83 12.50 15.75
N ALA A 255 19.72 11.72 14.66
CA ALA A 255 20.58 11.85 13.48
C ALA A 255 20.38 13.16 12.68
N TRP A 256 19.36 13.95 13.05
CA TRP A 256 18.97 15.20 12.40
C TRP A 256 19.08 16.42 13.34
N GLU A 257 19.55 16.21 14.58
CA GLU A 257 19.83 17.31 15.49
C GLU A 257 20.91 18.25 14.90
N GLY A 258 20.69 19.56 15.00
CA GLY A 258 21.60 20.59 14.51
C GLY A 258 21.73 20.72 12.98
N ILE A 259 20.84 20.10 12.21
CA ILE A 259 20.86 20.19 10.73
C ILE A 259 20.53 21.61 10.20
N ASP A 260 19.89 22.45 11.02
CA ASP A 260 19.50 23.82 10.66
C ASP A 260 20.27 24.90 11.43
N ASP A 261 21.30 24.52 12.20
CA ASP A 261 22.01 25.46 13.09
C ASP A 261 22.96 26.40 12.33
N ALA A 262 23.49 25.94 11.19
CA ALA A 262 24.45 26.69 10.36
C ALA A 262 24.47 26.17 8.90
N PRO A 263 24.90 26.99 7.92
CA PRO A 263 25.18 26.51 6.58
C PRO A 263 26.32 25.47 6.59
N PRO A 264 26.34 24.51 5.64
CA PRO A 264 27.40 23.51 5.58
C PRO A 264 28.75 24.15 5.24
N ALA A 265 29.85 23.56 5.73
CA ALA A 265 31.20 23.97 5.36
C ALA A 265 31.42 23.83 3.84
N ALA A 266 32.24 24.69 3.24
CA ALA A 266 32.41 24.75 1.78
C ALA A 266 33.02 23.47 1.18
N ASP A 267 33.81 22.74 1.96
CA ASP A 267 34.50 21.48 1.65
C ASP A 267 33.72 20.23 2.10
N SER A 268 32.53 20.41 2.69
CA SER A 268 31.68 19.32 3.14
C SER A 268 31.03 18.55 1.98
N ALA A 269 30.69 17.29 2.23
CA ALA A 269 29.91 16.45 1.32
C ALA A 269 28.56 17.08 0.96
N SER A 270 27.90 17.77 1.90
CA SER A 270 26.67 18.53 1.64
C SER A 270 26.87 19.56 0.52
N ALA A 271 27.90 20.40 0.63
CA ALA A 271 28.18 21.43 -0.35
C ALA A 271 28.57 20.83 -1.71
N ALA A 272 29.42 19.80 -1.71
CA ALA A 272 29.87 19.14 -2.93
C ALA A 272 28.73 18.44 -3.69
N VAL A 273 27.84 17.73 -2.99
CA VAL A 273 26.67 17.07 -3.60
C VAL A 273 25.70 18.10 -4.17
N MET A 274 25.41 19.18 -3.44
CA MET A 274 24.56 20.27 -3.92
C MET A 274 25.14 20.90 -5.18
N GLN A 275 26.43 21.24 -5.20
CA GLN A 275 27.09 21.83 -6.37
C GLN A 275 27.16 20.87 -7.56
N ALA A 276 27.37 19.58 -7.31
CA ALA A 276 27.44 18.58 -8.37
C ALA A 276 26.08 18.40 -9.08
N LEU A 277 24.99 18.37 -8.31
CA LEU A 277 23.63 18.15 -8.82
C LEU A 277 22.96 19.42 -9.34
N ALA A 278 23.16 20.57 -8.68
CA ALA A 278 22.45 21.82 -8.96
C ALA A 278 23.33 22.89 -9.65
N GLY A 279 24.64 22.66 -9.76
CA GLY A 279 25.59 23.58 -10.37
C GLY A 279 26.31 24.50 -9.37
N PRO A 280 27.31 25.27 -9.84
CA PRO A 280 28.23 26.03 -8.97
C PRO A 280 27.56 27.19 -8.21
N ASP A 281 26.45 27.73 -8.71
CA ASP A 281 25.72 28.84 -8.09
C ASP A 281 24.63 28.37 -7.09
N ALA A 282 24.48 27.06 -6.89
CA ALA A 282 23.49 26.51 -5.97
C ALA A 282 23.82 26.87 -4.51
N VAL A 283 22.82 27.34 -3.75
CA VAL A 283 22.97 27.64 -2.33
C VAL A 283 23.08 26.32 -1.55
N PRO A 284 24.23 26.02 -0.90
CA PRO A 284 24.40 24.78 -0.15
C PRO A 284 23.40 24.66 1.00
N ILE A 285 22.74 23.52 1.11
CA ILE A 285 21.88 23.16 2.24
C ILE A 285 22.55 22.01 2.98
N LYS A 286 22.57 22.09 4.31
CA LYS A 286 23.13 21.03 5.15
C LYS A 286 22.28 19.77 5.01
N LEU A 287 22.91 18.68 4.58
CA LEU A 287 22.28 17.37 4.36
C LEU A 287 22.61 16.44 5.51
N GLN A 288 21.68 15.55 5.86
CA GLN A 288 21.95 14.52 6.86
C GLN A 288 23.09 13.63 6.36
N GLY A 289 24.07 13.34 7.23
CA GLY A 289 25.28 12.59 6.90
C GLY A 289 26.32 13.37 6.07
N GLY A 290 26.07 14.63 5.75
CA GLY A 290 26.89 15.41 4.81
C GLY A 290 27.90 16.36 5.44
N ASP A 291 28.14 16.29 6.76
CA ASP A 291 29.12 17.13 7.48
C ASP A 291 30.56 16.62 7.39
N VAL A 292 30.76 15.51 6.71
CA VAL A 292 32.09 14.93 6.42
C VAL A 292 32.73 15.62 5.22
N ALA A 293 34.06 15.50 5.09
CA ALA A 293 34.80 16.02 3.93
C ALA A 293 34.33 15.35 2.63
N ALA A 294 34.10 16.15 1.58
CA ALA A 294 33.56 15.67 0.31
C ALA A 294 34.45 14.63 -0.40
N SER A 295 35.77 14.76 -0.28
CA SER A 295 36.76 13.87 -0.88
C SER A 295 36.98 12.56 -0.11
N GLY A 296 36.43 12.44 1.10
CA GLY A 296 36.69 11.32 2.00
C GLY A 296 38.19 11.11 2.24
N TYR A 297 38.60 9.84 2.35
CA TYR A 297 39.99 9.43 2.56
C TYR A 297 40.75 9.13 1.25
N ASP A 298 40.09 9.19 0.08
CA ASP A 298 40.65 8.77 -1.21
C ASP A 298 41.97 9.51 -1.56
N PRO A 299 42.04 10.87 -1.57
CA PRO A 299 43.29 11.57 -1.90
C PRO A 299 44.44 11.23 -0.96
N LEU A 300 44.13 11.07 0.34
CA LEU A 300 45.11 10.75 1.37
C LEU A 300 45.69 9.34 1.18
N VAL A 301 44.83 8.33 0.98
CA VAL A 301 45.24 6.95 0.77
C VAL A 301 46.00 6.80 -0.55
N VAL A 302 45.51 7.42 -1.63
CA VAL A 302 46.19 7.39 -2.94
C VAL A 302 47.57 8.00 -2.83
N HIS A 303 47.71 9.17 -2.21
CA HIS A 303 49.00 9.87 -2.07
C HIS A 303 49.97 9.11 -1.16
N ALA A 304 49.53 8.68 0.03
CA ALA A 304 50.35 7.98 1.01
C ALA A 304 50.84 6.62 0.51
N LEU A 305 49.96 5.85 -0.15
CA LEU A 305 50.28 4.52 -0.66
C LEU A 305 50.73 4.51 -2.13
N TRP A 306 50.83 5.68 -2.78
CA TRP A 306 51.30 5.79 -4.16
C TRP A 306 52.60 5.03 -4.40
N PRO A 307 53.66 5.16 -3.57
CA PRO A 307 54.94 4.50 -3.83
C PRO A 307 54.80 2.98 -3.99
N VAL A 308 53.98 2.33 -3.16
CA VAL A 308 53.83 0.86 -3.14
C VAL A 308 52.77 0.35 -4.12
N LEU A 309 51.67 1.09 -4.33
CA LEU A 309 50.56 0.62 -5.16
C LEU A 309 50.77 0.86 -6.66
N TRP A 310 51.28 2.03 -7.03
CA TRP A 310 51.46 2.42 -8.43
C TRP A 310 52.88 2.84 -8.76
N GLY A 311 53.51 3.66 -7.90
CA GLY A 311 54.81 4.29 -8.12
C GLY A 311 55.89 3.28 -8.49
N HIS A 312 56.07 2.22 -7.70
CA HIS A 312 57.03 1.15 -8.00
C HIS A 312 56.75 0.45 -9.35
N ALA A 313 55.50 0.04 -9.57
CA ALA A 313 55.11 -0.63 -10.80
C ALA A 313 55.33 0.26 -12.03
N LEU A 314 55.00 1.55 -11.94
CA LEU A 314 55.13 2.49 -13.04
C LEU A 314 56.60 2.89 -13.28
N ARG A 315 57.34 3.25 -12.24
CA ARG A 315 58.74 3.70 -12.34
C ARG A 315 59.72 2.55 -12.60
N ASP A 316 59.68 1.51 -11.77
CA ASP A 316 60.74 0.49 -11.71
C ASP A 316 60.48 -0.71 -12.64
N VAL A 317 59.21 -1.05 -12.87
CA VAL A 317 58.79 -2.17 -13.74
C VAL A 317 58.48 -1.68 -15.15
N VAL A 318 57.51 -0.77 -15.29
CA VAL A 318 57.05 -0.22 -16.57
C VAL A 318 58.03 0.82 -17.14
N GLY A 319 58.91 1.41 -16.32
CA GLY A 319 59.91 2.39 -16.76
C GLY A 319 59.32 3.71 -17.24
N ALA A 320 58.21 4.15 -16.65
CA ALA A 320 57.51 5.38 -17.00
C ALA A 320 58.32 6.65 -16.68
N GLY A 321 59.36 6.56 -15.85
CA GLY A 321 60.26 7.68 -15.54
C GLY A 321 59.49 8.92 -15.06
N GLU A 322 59.69 10.06 -15.71
CA GLU A 322 58.98 11.32 -15.40
C GLU A 322 57.45 11.20 -15.52
N GLN A 323 56.93 10.32 -16.37
CA GLN A 323 55.48 10.14 -16.54
C GLN A 323 54.82 9.57 -15.28
N GLU A 324 55.55 8.78 -14.48
CA GLU A 324 55.04 8.31 -13.18
C GLU A 324 54.74 9.47 -12.23
N ALA A 325 55.63 10.45 -12.14
CA ALA A 325 55.44 11.61 -11.27
C ALA A 325 54.24 12.46 -11.72
N ARG A 326 54.08 12.67 -13.04
CA ARG A 326 52.93 13.38 -13.61
C ARG A 326 51.61 12.65 -13.38
N LEU A 327 51.63 11.31 -13.41
CA LEU A 327 50.47 10.48 -13.09
C LEU A 327 50.15 10.55 -11.59
N ALA A 328 51.16 10.58 -10.72
CA ALA A 328 50.99 10.72 -9.27
C ALA A 328 50.27 12.02 -8.91
N GLU A 329 50.75 13.15 -9.46
CA GLU A 329 50.14 14.47 -9.26
C GLU A 329 48.69 14.52 -9.77
N TRP A 330 48.41 13.88 -10.91
CA TRP A 330 47.05 13.78 -11.42
C TRP A 330 46.17 12.88 -10.52
N ALA A 331 46.69 11.75 -10.06
CA ALA A 331 45.94 10.80 -9.26
C ALA A 331 45.62 11.35 -7.87
N GLU A 332 46.54 12.07 -7.23
CA GLU A 332 46.31 12.78 -5.97
C GLU A 332 45.10 13.74 -6.07
N ALA A 333 44.91 14.38 -7.23
CA ALA A 333 43.82 15.32 -7.45
C ALA A 333 42.49 14.68 -7.90
N TRP A 334 42.54 13.56 -8.63
CA TRP A 334 41.37 13.06 -9.38
C TRP A 334 41.06 11.57 -9.23
N LEU A 335 42.00 10.77 -8.75
CA LEU A 335 41.78 9.34 -8.57
C LEU A 335 41.02 9.13 -7.26
N ALA A 336 39.77 8.68 -7.37
CA ALA A 336 38.89 8.41 -6.24
C ALA A 336 38.45 6.93 -6.25
N PRO A 337 39.23 6.02 -5.63
CA PRO A 337 38.93 4.58 -5.59
C PRO A 337 37.53 4.21 -5.09
N GLN A 338 37.01 4.91 -4.08
CA GLN A 338 35.65 4.72 -3.57
C GLN A 338 34.60 5.43 -4.44
N GLY A 339 34.99 6.56 -5.05
CA GLY A 339 34.20 7.34 -5.99
C GLY A 339 34.30 8.84 -5.68
N PRO A 340 34.18 9.74 -6.67
CA PRO A 340 34.44 11.17 -6.48
C PRO A 340 33.39 11.91 -5.64
N TYR A 341 32.22 11.29 -5.43
CA TYR A 341 31.14 11.83 -4.62
C TYR A 341 30.52 10.71 -3.79
N PRO A 342 30.07 11.02 -2.56
CA PRO A 342 29.33 10.06 -1.76
C PRO A 342 27.98 9.73 -2.40
N ALA A 343 27.47 8.54 -2.12
CA ALA A 343 26.12 8.16 -2.52
C ALA A 343 25.10 9.07 -1.81
N ILE A 344 23.98 9.32 -2.48
CA ILE A 344 22.89 10.13 -1.97
C ILE A 344 21.65 9.27 -1.76
N ARG A 345 20.70 9.77 -0.99
CA ARG A 345 19.37 9.20 -0.88
C ARG A 345 18.35 10.26 -1.25
N VAL A 346 17.36 9.92 -2.09
CA VAL A 346 16.18 10.74 -2.33
C VAL A 346 14.94 9.96 -1.88
N GLY A 347 14.31 10.44 -0.79
CA GLY A 347 13.24 9.72 -0.10
C GLY A 347 13.75 8.40 0.48
N SER A 348 13.19 7.28 0.04
CA SER A 348 13.65 5.94 0.44
C SER A 348 14.67 5.33 -0.52
N GLN A 349 14.95 5.96 -1.66
CA GLN A 349 15.79 5.37 -2.71
C GLN A 349 17.24 5.88 -2.64
N PRO A 350 18.24 5.00 -2.53
CA PRO A 350 19.65 5.37 -2.64
C PRO A 350 20.06 5.54 -4.12
N TYR A 351 21.00 6.45 -4.39
CA TYR A 351 21.60 6.68 -5.71
C TYR A 351 23.10 6.93 -5.59
N GLY A 352 23.90 6.30 -6.47
CA GLY A 352 25.27 6.74 -6.70
C GLY A 352 25.31 8.06 -7.48
N LEU A 353 26.32 8.90 -7.25
CA LEU A 353 26.54 10.12 -8.02
C LEU A 353 27.82 9.98 -8.86
N LEU A 354 27.69 9.86 -10.18
CA LEU A 354 28.80 9.43 -11.04
C LEU A 354 29.06 10.41 -12.20
N PRO A 355 30.22 11.08 -12.22
CA PRO A 355 30.73 11.75 -13.41
C PRO A 355 30.95 10.76 -14.55
N ALA A 356 30.41 11.06 -15.72
CA ALA A 356 30.47 10.18 -16.89
C ALA A 356 30.79 10.97 -18.17
N THR A 357 31.57 10.37 -19.06
CA THR A 357 31.96 10.96 -20.35
C THR A 357 32.21 9.89 -21.41
N VAL A 358 32.39 10.27 -22.67
CA VAL A 358 32.75 9.36 -23.77
C VAL A 358 34.27 9.34 -23.95
N LEU A 359 34.93 8.23 -23.60
CA LEU A 359 36.39 8.14 -23.68
C LEU A 359 36.93 8.28 -25.11
N ALA A 360 36.27 7.66 -26.09
CA ALA A 360 36.71 7.67 -27.49
C ALA A 360 36.73 9.08 -28.12
N GLY A 361 35.88 9.98 -27.63
CA GLY A 361 35.80 11.37 -28.11
C GLY A 361 36.68 12.35 -27.34
N TRP A 362 37.36 11.91 -26.28
CA TRP A 362 38.01 12.82 -25.32
C TRP A 362 39.09 13.70 -25.96
N THR A 363 38.97 15.02 -25.79
CA THR A 363 39.93 16.03 -26.26
C THR A 363 40.46 16.87 -25.11
N GLY A 364 41.76 17.18 -25.07
CA GLY A 364 42.32 18.04 -24.01
C GLY A 364 43.79 18.37 -24.22
N GLN A 365 44.22 19.50 -23.67
CA GLN A 365 45.63 19.95 -23.73
C GLN A 365 46.51 19.27 -22.68
N HIS A 366 45.92 18.65 -21.66
CA HIS A 366 46.65 17.99 -20.58
C HIS A 366 47.16 16.61 -21.03
N ILE A 367 48.47 16.52 -21.32
CA ILE A 367 49.14 15.32 -21.85
C ILE A 367 48.83 14.07 -21.00
N THR A 368 48.86 14.20 -19.67
CA THR A 368 48.57 13.11 -18.74
C THR A 368 47.16 12.53 -18.91
N ALA A 369 46.15 13.37 -19.14
CA ALA A 369 44.77 12.90 -19.33
C ALA A 369 44.63 12.13 -20.65
N GLY A 370 45.33 12.57 -21.70
CA GLY A 370 45.41 11.87 -22.99
C GLY A 370 46.10 10.50 -22.87
N GLN A 371 47.19 10.43 -22.12
CA GLN A 371 47.85 9.15 -21.79
C GLN A 371 46.91 8.25 -21.00
N ILE A 372 46.18 8.79 -20.00
CA ILE A 372 45.26 8.02 -19.17
C ILE A 372 44.14 7.39 -20.01
N ARG A 373 43.56 8.17 -20.91
CA ARG A 373 42.58 7.66 -21.88
C ARG A 373 43.14 6.51 -22.71
N ALA A 374 44.40 6.61 -23.18
CA ALA A 374 45.00 5.63 -24.08
C ALA A 374 45.22 4.25 -23.42
N TRP A 375 45.69 4.19 -22.17
CA TRP A 375 45.90 2.91 -21.46
C TRP A 375 44.64 2.39 -20.75
N ALA A 376 43.74 3.26 -20.28
CA ALA A 376 42.53 2.84 -19.56
C ALA A 376 41.48 2.19 -20.48
N GLY A 377 41.40 2.57 -21.75
CA GLY A 377 40.44 2.00 -22.71
C GLY A 377 40.61 0.49 -22.91
N PRO A 378 41.80 0.01 -23.34
CA PRO A 378 42.07 -1.43 -23.45
C PRO A 378 41.89 -2.19 -22.13
N TRP A 379 42.25 -1.57 -21.01
CA TRP A 379 42.05 -2.19 -19.68
C TRP A 379 40.57 -2.34 -19.34
N ARG A 380 39.73 -1.33 -19.59
CA ARG A 380 38.26 -1.43 -19.47
C ARG A 380 37.69 -2.56 -20.31
N ASP A 381 38.11 -2.66 -21.58
CA ASP A 381 37.61 -3.70 -22.48
C ASP A 381 38.02 -5.10 -22.01
N ALA A 382 39.27 -5.26 -21.58
CA ALA A 382 39.78 -6.51 -21.01
C ALA A 382 39.08 -6.88 -19.69
N ALA A 383 38.88 -5.93 -18.78
CA ALA A 383 38.21 -6.15 -17.50
C ALA A 383 36.72 -6.48 -17.69
N ALA A 384 36.02 -5.79 -18.60
CA ALA A 384 34.64 -6.11 -18.94
C ALA A 384 34.51 -7.50 -19.59
N ALA A 385 35.50 -7.91 -20.40
CA ALA A 385 35.56 -9.24 -20.98
C ALA A 385 35.86 -10.33 -19.95
N ASP A 386 36.81 -10.15 -19.02
CA ASP A 386 37.16 -11.14 -17.99
C ASP A 386 36.03 -11.27 -16.93
N ALA A 387 35.37 -10.16 -16.58
CA ALA A 387 34.14 -10.17 -15.78
C ALA A 387 33.02 -11.00 -16.41
N ALA A 388 33.01 -11.13 -17.75
CA ALA A 388 32.06 -11.96 -18.46
C ALA A 388 32.39 -13.48 -18.37
N VAL A 389 33.54 -13.87 -17.81
CA VAL A 389 34.00 -15.28 -17.78
C VAL A 389 33.99 -15.86 -16.35
N TYR A 390 34.26 -15.08 -15.29
CA TYR A 390 34.33 -15.53 -13.89
C TYR A 390 33.82 -14.41 -12.94
N PRO A 391 32.97 -14.63 -11.91
CA PRO A 391 32.53 -15.82 -11.16
C PRO A 391 31.06 -16.22 -11.45
N GLY A 392 30.68 -16.10 -12.72
CA GLY A 392 29.30 -16.14 -13.18
C GLY A 392 28.88 -14.74 -13.62
N THR A 393 28.28 -14.65 -14.80
CA THR A 393 27.81 -13.40 -15.36
C THR A 393 26.47 -13.01 -14.76
N VAL A 394 26.22 -11.70 -14.60
CA VAL A 394 24.84 -11.20 -14.45
C VAL A 394 23.98 -11.57 -15.67
N VAL A 395 24.64 -11.78 -16.81
CA VAL A 395 24.05 -12.28 -18.06
C VAL A 395 23.54 -13.70 -17.83
N GLY A 396 22.21 -13.89 -17.89
CA GLY A 396 21.57 -15.19 -17.65
C GLY A 396 21.44 -15.59 -16.17
N ALA A 397 21.92 -14.77 -15.23
CA ALA A 397 21.70 -14.99 -13.81
C ALA A 397 20.24 -14.76 -13.43
N SER A 398 19.73 -15.55 -12.47
CA SER A 398 18.47 -15.22 -11.79
C SER A 398 18.61 -13.87 -11.08
N ALA A 399 17.49 -13.20 -10.80
CA ALA A 399 17.52 -11.94 -10.06
C ALA A 399 18.26 -12.11 -8.71
N GLN A 400 18.03 -13.21 -7.99
CA GLN A 400 18.76 -13.55 -6.76
C GLN A 400 20.27 -13.69 -7.00
N ARG A 401 20.70 -14.44 -8.03
CA ARG A 401 22.13 -14.60 -8.32
C ARG A 401 22.78 -13.31 -8.80
N ALA A 402 22.05 -12.47 -9.53
CA ALA A 402 22.49 -11.11 -9.90
C ALA A 402 22.63 -10.21 -8.66
N ALA A 403 21.71 -10.32 -7.70
CA ALA A 403 21.77 -9.64 -6.41
C ALA A 403 22.98 -10.07 -5.60
N GLU A 404 23.24 -11.38 -5.50
CA GLU A 404 24.44 -11.93 -4.87
C GLU A 404 25.69 -11.37 -5.55
N LEU A 405 25.78 -11.43 -6.88
CA LEU A 405 26.95 -10.96 -7.61
C LEU A 405 27.18 -9.44 -7.49
N LEU A 406 26.11 -8.63 -7.45
CA LEU A 406 26.17 -7.17 -7.32
C LEU A 406 26.26 -6.68 -5.87
N GLY A 407 25.81 -7.49 -4.90
CA GLY A 407 25.77 -7.19 -3.47
C GLY A 407 26.91 -7.83 -2.67
N GLU A 408 27.63 -8.80 -3.24
CA GLU A 408 28.91 -9.26 -2.72
C GLU A 408 29.88 -8.05 -2.73
N ASP A 409 30.43 -7.68 -1.56
CA ASP A 409 31.32 -6.54 -1.36
C ASP A 409 32.31 -6.32 -2.52
N THR A 410 32.33 -5.09 -3.05
CA THR A 410 33.33 -4.62 -4.01
C THR A 410 34.77 -4.83 -3.54
N PRO A 411 35.13 -4.55 -2.27
CA PRO A 411 36.51 -4.76 -1.83
C PRO A 411 36.85 -6.24 -1.70
N THR A 412 37.98 -6.63 -2.31
CA THR A 412 38.51 -7.99 -2.19
C THR A 412 38.88 -8.30 -0.74
N ARG A 413 38.04 -9.06 -0.01
CA ARG A 413 38.32 -9.49 1.38
C ARG A 413 39.32 -10.66 1.49
N ARG A 414 39.95 -11.05 0.38
CA ARG A 414 40.94 -12.14 0.32
C ARG A 414 42.18 -11.68 -0.43
N TRP A 415 43.14 -11.14 0.32
CA TRP A 415 44.46 -10.77 -0.21
C TRP A 415 45.47 -11.90 0.00
N ALA A 416 46.47 -11.94 -0.87
CA ALA A 416 47.82 -12.32 -0.45
C ALA A 416 48.87 -11.94 -1.48
N VAL A 417 50.11 -12.11 -1.06
CA VAL A 417 51.28 -11.76 -1.83
C VAL A 417 51.57 -12.86 -2.84
N ARG A 418 51.60 -12.46 -4.11
CA ARG A 418 52.21 -13.24 -5.17
C ARG A 418 53.67 -12.83 -5.26
N LEU A 419 54.57 -13.73 -4.87
CA LEU A 419 56.01 -13.47 -4.99
C LEU A 419 56.36 -13.37 -6.48
N VAL A 420 56.76 -12.18 -6.90
CA VAL A 420 57.14 -11.85 -8.27
C VAL A 420 58.63 -11.56 -8.32
N SER A 421 59.28 -12.00 -9.40
CA SER A 421 60.69 -11.78 -9.66
C SER A 421 60.86 -11.37 -11.11
N PRO A 422 61.94 -10.66 -11.50
CA PRO A 422 62.16 -10.31 -12.89
C PRO A 422 62.03 -11.54 -13.80
N LEU A 423 61.24 -11.41 -14.84
CA LEU A 423 60.90 -12.44 -15.81
C LEU A 423 62.15 -13.17 -16.33
N PRO A 424 63.32 -12.52 -16.55
CA PRO A 424 64.55 -13.24 -16.88
C PRO A 424 64.99 -14.25 -15.79
N VAL A 425 64.89 -13.88 -14.52
CA VAL A 425 65.23 -14.76 -13.37
C VAL A 425 64.22 -15.91 -13.27
N VAL A 426 62.92 -15.60 -13.37
CA VAL A 426 61.86 -16.61 -13.37
C VAL A 426 62.02 -17.57 -14.55
N ASN A 427 62.30 -17.06 -15.74
CA ASN A 427 62.53 -17.88 -16.93
C ASN A 427 63.83 -18.69 -16.83
N ALA A 428 64.88 -18.16 -16.19
CA ALA A 428 66.09 -18.95 -15.89
C ALA A 428 65.77 -20.13 -14.96
N ILE A 429 64.97 -19.91 -13.91
CA ILE A 429 64.54 -20.97 -12.99
C ILE A 429 63.62 -21.97 -13.67
N ARG A 430 62.67 -21.50 -14.48
CA ARG A 430 61.78 -22.36 -15.28
C ARG A 430 62.57 -23.19 -16.28
N ALA A 431 63.58 -22.61 -16.93
CA ALA A 431 64.49 -23.33 -17.81
C ALA A 431 65.28 -24.41 -17.05
N MET A 432 65.81 -24.11 -15.85
CA MET A 432 66.45 -25.11 -14.98
C MET A 432 65.49 -26.24 -14.55
N ARG A 433 64.18 -25.99 -14.51
CA ARG A 433 63.13 -26.97 -14.19
C ARG A 433 62.46 -27.59 -15.42
N GLY A 434 62.94 -27.32 -16.64
CA GLY A 434 62.37 -27.87 -17.88
C GLY A 434 60.98 -27.33 -18.26
N MET A 435 60.58 -26.17 -17.73
CA MET A 435 59.29 -25.53 -17.99
C MET A 435 59.41 -24.48 -19.11
N PRO A 436 58.34 -24.24 -19.91
CA PRO A 436 58.36 -23.22 -20.95
C PRO A 436 58.49 -21.81 -20.35
N PRO A 437 59.22 -20.89 -21.01
CA PRO A 437 59.37 -19.52 -20.54
C PRO A 437 58.02 -18.78 -20.55
N LEU A 438 57.83 -17.94 -19.55
CA LEU A 438 56.74 -16.97 -19.50
C LEU A 438 57.09 -15.77 -20.38
N GLN A 439 56.08 -15.21 -21.06
CA GLN A 439 56.19 -13.97 -21.83
C GLN A 439 55.47 -12.85 -21.08
N PRO A 440 55.87 -11.58 -21.27
CA PRO A 440 55.08 -10.45 -20.85
C PRO A 440 53.66 -10.57 -21.42
N SER A 441 52.67 -10.14 -20.65
CA SER A 441 51.31 -10.02 -21.14
C SER A 441 51.19 -8.88 -22.15
N ALA A 442 50.26 -8.98 -23.09
CA ALA A 442 49.98 -7.90 -24.04
C ALA A 442 49.67 -6.57 -23.31
N TRP A 443 49.04 -6.64 -22.13
CA TRP A 443 48.78 -5.47 -21.30
C TRP A 443 50.05 -4.82 -20.76
N GLU A 444 51.05 -5.58 -20.30
CA GLU A 444 52.34 -5.04 -19.85
C GLU A 444 53.10 -4.35 -20.99
N ASP A 445 53.06 -4.94 -22.19
CA ASP A 445 53.69 -4.37 -23.38
C ASP A 445 52.98 -3.09 -23.85
N ASP A 446 51.64 -3.08 -23.89
CA ASP A 446 50.85 -1.91 -24.26
C ASP A 446 51.04 -0.77 -23.24
N THR A 447 51.03 -1.10 -21.95
CA THR A 447 51.25 -0.12 -20.86
C THR A 447 52.66 0.48 -20.96
N ALA A 448 53.69 -0.34 -21.19
CA ALA A 448 55.06 0.14 -21.42
C ALA A 448 55.17 0.98 -22.70
N SER A 449 54.42 0.63 -23.76
CA SER A 449 54.41 1.39 -25.01
C SER A 449 53.77 2.77 -24.83
N ILE A 450 52.68 2.84 -24.08
CA ILE A 450 51.93 4.08 -23.86
C ILE A 450 52.64 5.00 -22.86
N LEU A 451 53.12 4.46 -21.74
CA LEU A 451 53.68 5.27 -20.64
C LEU A 451 55.20 5.48 -20.75
N ALA A 452 55.95 4.53 -21.31
CA ALA A 452 57.40 4.59 -21.42
C ALA A 452 57.92 4.69 -22.86
N GLY A 453 57.04 4.69 -23.87
CA GLY A 453 57.41 4.86 -25.28
C GLY A 453 58.20 3.69 -25.88
N ARG A 454 58.00 2.47 -25.37
CA ARG A 454 58.79 1.28 -25.76
C ARG A 454 57.98 0.00 -25.75
N LYS A 455 58.41 -0.99 -26.53
CA LYS A 455 57.64 -2.23 -26.74
C LYS A 455 57.59 -3.21 -25.57
N THR A 456 58.46 -3.06 -24.57
CA THR A 456 58.54 -3.99 -23.42
C THR A 456 58.92 -3.24 -22.13
N PRO A 457 58.45 -3.70 -20.95
CA PRO A 457 58.82 -3.14 -19.64
C PRO A 457 60.34 -3.27 -19.33
N LEU A 458 60.81 -2.55 -18.30
CA LEU A 458 62.23 -2.40 -17.90
C LEU A 458 62.66 -3.69 -17.21
N SER A 459 61.79 -4.16 -16.32
CA SER A 459 61.93 -5.41 -15.59
C SER A 459 60.57 -6.11 -15.59
N PRO A 460 60.16 -6.77 -16.70
CA PRO A 460 58.92 -7.55 -16.71
C PRO A 460 58.89 -8.50 -15.51
N LEU A 461 57.74 -8.69 -14.88
CA LEU A 461 57.63 -9.51 -13.68
C LEU A 461 57.04 -10.88 -14.03
N GLY A 462 57.58 -11.93 -13.44
CA GLY A 462 57.05 -13.29 -13.51
C GLY A 462 56.70 -13.80 -12.12
N ALA A 463 55.70 -14.68 -12.04
CA ALA A 463 55.41 -15.37 -10.80
C ALA A 463 56.53 -16.37 -10.45
N PHE A 464 57.12 -16.19 -9.28
CA PHE A 464 58.24 -17.00 -8.81
C PHE A 464 57.80 -18.25 -8.03
N SER A 465 56.73 -18.17 -7.23
CA SER A 465 56.15 -19.28 -6.46
C SER A 465 54.61 -19.28 -6.48
N GLU A 466 53.99 -20.33 -5.91
CA GLU A 466 52.59 -20.26 -5.48
C GLU A 466 52.40 -19.13 -4.45
N GLN A 467 51.20 -18.58 -4.35
CA GLN A 467 50.91 -17.45 -3.47
C GLN A 467 51.19 -17.83 -2.02
N ALA A 468 52.05 -17.04 -1.36
CA ALA A 468 52.20 -17.11 0.08
C ALA A 468 50.92 -16.52 0.69
N PRO A 469 50.21 -17.22 1.61
CA PRO A 469 49.18 -16.56 2.40
C PRO A 469 49.83 -15.48 3.25
N VAL A 470 49.45 -14.22 3.02
CA VAL A 470 49.34 -13.24 4.11
C VAL A 470 48.30 -13.85 5.06
N PRO A 471 48.40 -13.69 6.39
CA PRO A 471 47.36 -14.19 7.30
C PRO A 471 45.99 -13.89 6.69
N ALA A 472 45.22 -14.97 6.44
CA ALA A 472 43.87 -14.86 5.92
C ALA A 472 43.10 -13.86 6.77
N SER A 473 42.09 -13.18 6.21
CA SER A 473 41.23 -12.25 6.95
C SER A 473 40.67 -12.92 8.22
N THR A 474 41.40 -12.80 9.32
CA THR A 474 40.91 -13.00 10.67
C THR A 474 40.69 -11.60 11.23
N PRO A 475 39.71 -11.42 12.12
CA PRO A 475 39.52 -10.12 12.77
C PRO A 475 40.80 -9.55 13.40
N GLU A 476 41.80 -10.40 13.71
CA GLU A 476 43.09 -9.99 14.27
C GLU A 476 44.20 -9.67 13.24
N ALA A 477 43.96 -9.89 11.94
CA ALA A 477 44.90 -9.59 10.84
C ALA A 477 44.45 -8.38 9.99
N ASP A 478 43.19 -7.98 10.13
CA ASP A 478 42.57 -6.87 9.40
C ASP A 478 42.81 -5.51 10.10
N SER A 479 43.01 -5.52 11.42
CA SER A 479 43.22 -4.31 12.23
C SER A 479 44.69 -4.11 12.60
N ASP A 480 45.26 -2.98 12.19
CA ASP A 480 46.52 -2.46 12.72
C ASP A 480 46.30 -1.68 14.03
N ASP A 481 47.30 -1.69 14.92
CA ASP A 481 47.36 -0.84 16.11
C ASP A 481 47.95 0.54 15.74
N PRO A 482 47.23 1.67 15.94
CA PRO A 482 47.70 2.99 15.52
C PRO A 482 49.05 3.41 16.14
N GLU A 483 49.31 3.03 17.40
CA GLU A 483 50.59 3.32 18.05
C GLU A 483 51.74 2.54 17.43
N THR A 484 51.51 1.27 17.07
CA THR A 484 52.48 0.47 16.31
C THR A 484 52.79 1.09 14.94
N LEU A 485 51.79 1.61 14.23
CA LEU A 485 51.99 2.31 12.95
C LEU A 485 52.78 3.62 13.14
N ARG A 486 52.53 4.34 14.23
CA ARG A 486 53.28 5.54 14.58
C ARG A 486 54.75 5.23 14.86
N LEU A 487 55.02 4.19 15.66
CA LEU A 487 56.37 3.69 15.94
C LEU A 487 57.10 3.32 14.64
N LEU A 488 56.41 2.72 13.68
CA LEU A 488 56.99 2.36 12.38
C LEU A 488 57.50 3.59 11.59
N LEU A 489 56.79 4.71 11.63
CA LEU A 489 57.21 5.95 10.98
C LEU A 489 58.37 6.64 11.72
N GLU A 490 58.48 6.42 13.03
CA GLU A 490 59.50 7.00 13.89
C GLU A 490 60.75 6.12 14.05
N ASP A 491 60.76 4.90 13.49
CA ASP A 491 61.87 3.94 13.66
C ASP A 491 63.17 4.39 12.97
N ASP A 492 64.19 4.59 13.82
CA ASP A 492 65.56 4.97 13.48
C ASP A 492 66.57 3.81 13.64
N SER A 493 66.08 2.60 13.92
CA SER A 493 66.93 1.46 14.24
C SER A 493 67.89 1.08 13.11
N GLU A 494 69.17 0.86 13.44
CA GLU A 494 70.20 0.45 12.47
C GLU A 494 69.90 -0.92 11.82
N ILE A 495 69.04 -1.73 12.43
CA ILE A 495 68.64 -3.04 11.91
C ILE A 495 67.45 -2.94 10.95
N PHE A 496 66.72 -1.83 10.87
CA PHE A 496 65.66 -1.62 9.88
C PHE A 496 66.22 -1.73 8.44
N PRO A 497 65.51 -2.34 7.48
CA PRO A 497 64.21 -3.02 7.56
C PRO A 497 64.31 -4.53 7.89
N GLN A 498 65.48 -5.04 8.32
CA GLN A 498 65.74 -6.49 8.47
C GLN A 498 65.06 -7.12 9.68
N ARG A 499 64.74 -6.35 10.73
CA ARG A 499 64.08 -6.86 11.93
C ARG A 499 63.09 -5.83 12.47
N TRP A 500 61.82 -6.22 12.49
CA TRP A 500 60.70 -5.49 13.07
C TRP A 500 59.98 -6.43 14.04
N ASP A 501 59.87 -6.06 15.32
CA ASP A 501 59.41 -6.97 16.38
C ASP A 501 57.89 -6.84 16.69
N HIS A 502 57.14 -5.95 16.01
CA HIS A 502 55.71 -5.69 16.25
C HIS A 502 54.78 -6.14 15.11
N LYS A 503 53.67 -6.82 15.44
CA LYS A 503 52.70 -7.33 14.45
C LYS A 503 52.09 -6.21 13.61
N LEU A 504 52.16 -6.38 12.29
CA LEU A 504 51.52 -5.51 11.31
C LEU A 504 50.34 -6.25 10.66
N GLY A 505 49.23 -5.55 10.49
CA GLY A 505 48.13 -5.90 9.60
C GLY A 505 48.40 -5.45 8.16
N LEU A 506 47.37 -5.48 7.32
CA LEU A 506 47.50 -5.15 5.90
C LEU A 506 47.97 -3.70 5.67
N LEU A 507 47.40 -2.73 6.39
CA LEU A 507 47.77 -1.32 6.22
C LEU A 507 49.20 -1.07 6.70
N GLY A 508 49.59 -1.66 7.84
CA GLY A 508 50.95 -1.60 8.36
C GLY A 508 51.99 -2.13 7.37
N HIS A 509 51.71 -3.25 6.70
CA HIS A 509 52.59 -3.78 5.65
C HIS A 509 52.73 -2.83 4.45
N LEU A 510 51.64 -2.19 4.01
CA LEU A 510 51.69 -1.24 2.90
C LEU A 510 52.47 0.03 3.27
N ILE A 511 52.30 0.53 4.50
CA ILE A 511 53.05 1.67 5.04
C ILE A 511 54.55 1.33 5.13
N PHE A 512 54.89 0.15 5.65
CA PHE A 512 56.26 -0.33 5.75
C PHE A 512 56.98 -0.33 4.39
N GLU A 513 56.34 -0.90 3.38
CA GLU A 513 56.88 -0.98 2.01
C GLU A 513 56.98 0.39 1.36
N ALA A 514 55.96 1.24 1.51
CA ALA A 514 55.99 2.61 1.02
C ALA A 514 57.16 3.40 1.64
N LEU A 515 57.38 3.25 2.95
CA LEU A 515 58.50 3.87 3.66
C LEU A 515 59.85 3.36 3.11
N CYS A 516 60.00 2.04 2.92
CA CYS A 516 61.22 1.48 2.33
C CYS A 516 61.50 2.03 0.93
N LEU A 517 60.49 2.15 0.08
CA LEU A 517 60.62 2.71 -1.28
C LEU A 517 61.04 4.19 -1.29
N LEU A 518 60.48 4.99 -0.37
CA LEU A 518 60.86 6.39 -0.19
C LEU A 518 62.32 6.48 0.30
N ARG A 519 62.68 5.71 1.32
CA ARG A 519 64.06 5.65 1.86
C ARG A 519 65.05 5.19 0.79
N ALA A 520 64.74 4.16 0.02
CA ALA A 520 65.62 3.66 -1.04
C ALA A 520 65.90 4.73 -2.12
N SER A 521 64.87 5.53 -2.47
CA SER A 521 65.02 6.63 -3.44
C SER A 521 65.94 7.73 -2.92
N VAL A 522 65.83 8.10 -1.63
CA VAL A 522 66.75 9.03 -0.95
C VAL A 522 68.17 8.47 -0.88
N GLY A 523 68.31 7.18 -0.55
CA GLY A 523 69.60 6.50 -0.48
C GLY A 523 70.34 6.51 -1.82
N GLN A 524 69.60 6.30 -2.92
CA GLN A 524 70.15 6.33 -4.28
C GLN A 524 70.58 7.75 -4.68
N ALA A 525 69.81 8.77 -4.29
CA ALA A 525 70.20 10.17 -4.48
C ALA A 525 71.49 10.51 -3.71
N ARG A 526 71.60 10.10 -2.44
CA ARG A 526 72.83 10.25 -1.64
C ARG A 526 74.02 9.49 -2.24
N GLU A 527 73.82 8.30 -2.78
CA GLU A 527 74.86 7.53 -3.50
C GLU A 527 75.33 8.25 -4.76
N SER A 528 74.40 8.83 -5.52
CA SER A 528 74.72 9.61 -6.72
C SER A 528 75.53 10.86 -6.36
N ILE A 529 75.13 11.60 -5.32
CA ILE A 529 75.86 12.80 -4.85
C ILE A 529 77.28 12.44 -4.40
N GLU A 530 77.46 11.41 -3.56
CA GLU A 530 78.78 11.01 -3.07
C GLU A 530 79.70 10.49 -4.17
N THR A 531 79.14 9.86 -5.21
CA THR A 531 79.90 9.38 -6.38
C THR A 531 80.13 10.46 -7.45
N GLY A 532 79.67 11.69 -7.22
CA GLY A 532 79.81 12.81 -8.15
C GLY A 532 78.93 12.71 -9.41
N GLN A 533 77.88 11.88 -9.36
CA GLN A 533 76.89 11.74 -10.43
C GLN A 533 75.71 12.69 -10.21
N SER A 534 75.07 13.14 -11.28
CA SER A 534 73.83 13.93 -11.16
C SER A 534 72.68 13.03 -10.70
N VAL A 535 71.83 13.58 -9.84
CA VAL A 535 70.67 12.87 -9.30
C VAL A 535 69.52 12.93 -10.31
N ASP A 536 69.13 11.78 -10.85
CA ASP A 536 67.88 11.65 -11.60
C ASP A 536 66.74 11.26 -10.64
N PRO A 537 65.75 12.14 -10.36
CA PRO A 537 64.65 11.86 -9.44
C PRO A 537 63.66 10.80 -9.96
N HIS A 538 63.80 10.39 -11.22
CA HIS A 538 62.96 9.40 -11.88
C HIS A 538 63.71 8.10 -12.20
N ALA A 539 64.97 7.98 -11.76
CA ALA A 539 65.75 6.78 -11.95
C ALA A 539 65.06 5.57 -11.32
N PRO A 540 65.02 4.41 -12.02
CA PRO A 540 64.50 3.20 -11.43
C PRO A 540 65.42 2.73 -10.30
N LEU A 541 64.82 2.17 -9.24
CA LEU A 541 65.58 1.50 -8.19
C LEU A 541 66.30 0.27 -8.77
N PRO A 542 67.50 -0.09 -8.28
CA PRO A 542 68.29 -1.20 -8.80
C PRO A 542 67.76 -2.57 -8.33
N MET A 543 66.50 -2.88 -8.68
CA MET A 543 65.78 -4.09 -8.26
C MET A 543 66.50 -5.39 -8.64
N GLN A 544 67.30 -5.36 -9.72
CA GLN A 544 68.03 -6.52 -10.23
C GLN A 544 69.35 -6.78 -9.48
N ALA A 545 69.82 -5.84 -8.65
CA ALA A 545 71.08 -5.95 -7.93
C ALA A 545 71.00 -6.83 -6.67
N GLY A 546 69.83 -7.39 -6.35
CA GLY A 546 69.58 -8.23 -5.19
C GLY A 546 69.17 -7.45 -3.94
N ALA A 547 68.66 -8.18 -2.94
CA ALA A 547 68.06 -7.59 -1.74
C ALA A 547 69.05 -6.77 -0.89
N ASP A 548 70.32 -7.19 -0.82
CA ASP A 548 71.35 -6.48 -0.06
C ASP A 548 71.60 -5.07 -0.60
N ALA A 549 71.46 -4.87 -1.92
CA ALA A 549 71.58 -3.56 -2.54
C ALA A 549 70.43 -2.64 -2.15
N LEU A 550 69.18 -3.14 -2.17
CA LEU A 550 68.01 -2.37 -1.75
C LEU A 550 68.05 -2.05 -0.24
N VAL A 551 68.38 -3.02 0.61
CA VAL A 551 68.52 -2.80 2.06
C VAL A 551 69.58 -1.75 2.38
N ARG A 552 70.72 -1.77 1.66
CA ARG A 552 71.76 -0.75 1.79
C ARG A 552 71.23 0.65 1.44
N LEU A 553 70.46 0.77 0.35
CA LEU A 553 69.84 2.04 -0.04
C LEU A 553 68.81 2.52 0.99
N VAL A 554 67.95 1.64 1.49
CA VAL A 554 66.95 1.97 2.53
C VAL A 554 67.62 2.53 3.79
N ARG A 555 68.70 1.90 4.26
CA ARG A 555 69.44 2.36 5.46
C ARG A 555 70.10 3.71 5.24
N ARG A 556 70.79 3.85 4.11
CA ARG A 556 71.48 5.10 3.74
C ARG A 556 70.54 6.27 3.53
N GLY A 557 69.33 5.98 3.06
CA GLY A 557 68.29 6.96 2.80
C GLY A 557 67.36 7.24 3.98
N TYR A 558 67.80 7.02 5.22
CA TYR A 558 67.03 7.43 6.40
C TYR A 558 66.73 8.94 6.32
N PRO A 559 65.45 9.36 6.31
CA PRO A 559 65.04 10.72 6.04
C PRO A 559 64.75 11.50 7.34
N GLY A 560 65.06 10.94 8.51
CA GLY A 560 64.61 11.46 9.81
C GLY A 560 63.19 11.01 10.17
N THR A 561 62.67 11.54 11.28
CA THR A 561 61.29 11.31 11.72
C THR A 561 60.36 12.36 11.12
N PRO A 562 59.03 12.13 11.06
CA PRO A 562 58.08 13.13 10.56
C PRO A 562 58.18 14.49 11.28
N SER A 563 58.54 14.50 12.56
CA SER A 563 58.70 15.72 13.36
C SER A 563 60.09 16.37 13.23
N GLN A 564 61.10 15.61 12.80
CA GLN A 564 62.49 16.06 12.63
C GLN A 564 63.10 15.43 11.36
N PRO A 565 62.76 15.95 10.16
CA PRO A 565 63.30 15.43 8.92
C PRO A 565 64.81 15.74 8.80
N GLN A 566 65.59 14.75 8.37
CA GLN A 566 67.04 14.81 8.15
C GLN A 566 67.34 14.75 6.65
N LEU A 567 66.85 15.74 5.90
CA LEU A 567 67.02 15.87 4.44
C LEU A 567 67.79 17.14 4.04
N ASP A 568 68.35 17.87 5.01
CA ASP A 568 69.06 19.13 4.80
C ASP A 568 70.25 18.99 3.84
N ASP A 569 70.90 17.83 3.83
CA ASP A 569 71.99 17.50 2.91
C ASP A 569 71.53 17.54 1.44
N LEU A 570 70.34 17.00 1.15
CA LEU A 570 69.76 17.00 -0.20
C LEU A 570 69.16 18.35 -0.57
N PHE A 571 68.58 19.08 0.40
CA PHE A 571 68.08 20.45 0.15
C PHE A 571 69.21 21.45 -0.08
N ALA A 572 70.34 21.30 0.61
CA ALA A 572 71.52 22.14 0.43
C ALA A 572 72.34 21.79 -0.82
N SER A 573 72.09 20.64 -1.45
CA SER A 573 72.74 20.23 -2.70
C SER A 573 72.38 21.19 -3.86
N PRO A 574 73.34 21.57 -4.73
CA PRO A 574 73.05 22.38 -5.92
C PRO A 574 72.33 21.59 -7.03
N ASP A 575 72.21 20.26 -6.90
CA ASP A 575 71.50 19.41 -7.87
C ASP A 575 69.98 19.51 -7.67
N ALA A 576 69.26 19.97 -8.70
CA ALA A 576 67.80 20.12 -8.65
C ALA A 576 67.06 18.78 -8.50
N GLY A 577 67.63 17.68 -8.98
CA GLY A 577 67.11 16.33 -8.81
C GLY A 577 67.21 15.86 -7.36
N ALA A 578 68.30 16.19 -6.65
CA ALA A 578 68.44 15.93 -5.22
C ALA A 578 67.34 16.63 -4.40
N GLN A 579 67.09 17.90 -4.70
CA GLN A 579 66.01 18.67 -4.07
C GLN A 579 64.62 18.11 -4.41
N CYS A 580 64.43 17.60 -5.63
CA CYS A 580 63.18 16.95 -6.05
C CYS A 580 62.93 15.66 -5.25
N VAL A 581 63.93 14.79 -5.12
CA VAL A 581 63.85 13.56 -4.31
C VAL A 581 63.53 13.89 -2.85
N ALA A 582 64.20 14.90 -2.27
CA ALA A 582 63.92 15.35 -0.91
C ALA A 582 62.47 15.82 -0.72
N LYS A 583 61.95 16.66 -1.64
CA LYS A 583 60.54 17.12 -1.61
C LYS A 583 59.54 15.97 -1.72
N ARG A 584 59.79 15.01 -2.62
CA ARG A 584 58.92 13.83 -2.79
C ARG A 584 58.92 12.96 -1.54
N CYS A 585 60.09 12.73 -0.94
CA CYS A 585 60.21 11.94 0.28
C CYS A 585 59.48 12.62 1.46
N LEU A 586 59.67 13.92 1.66
CA LEU A 586 59.00 14.68 2.72
C LEU A 586 57.48 14.63 2.57
N ARG A 587 56.95 14.94 1.38
CA ARG A 587 55.50 14.87 1.08
C ARG A 587 54.94 13.46 1.30
N GLY A 588 55.69 12.42 0.98
CA GLY A 588 55.28 11.03 1.18
C GLY A 588 55.22 10.64 2.66
N ILE A 589 56.21 11.05 3.46
CA ILE A 589 56.23 10.79 4.91
C ILE A 589 55.12 11.56 5.63
N GLU A 590 54.90 12.82 5.25
CA GLU A 590 53.78 13.63 5.77
C GLU A 590 52.43 12.98 5.47
N ALA A 591 52.27 12.42 4.26
CA ALA A 591 51.06 11.71 3.86
C ALA A 591 50.85 10.41 4.64
N LEU A 592 51.92 9.63 4.87
CA LEU A 592 51.87 8.42 5.69
C LEU A 592 51.51 8.76 7.14
N ALA A 593 52.08 9.83 7.70
CA ALA A 593 51.74 10.29 9.05
C ALA A 593 50.27 10.74 9.16
N ALA A 594 49.77 11.49 8.16
CA ALA A 594 48.37 11.88 8.09
C ALA A 594 47.43 10.67 7.92
N LEU A 595 47.84 9.65 7.16
CA LEU A 595 47.09 8.41 7.01
C LEU A 595 47.00 7.63 8.33
N VAL A 596 48.10 7.53 9.08
CA VAL A 596 48.11 6.90 10.41
C VAL A 596 47.20 7.63 11.38
N GLN A 597 47.22 8.98 11.37
CA GLN A 597 46.31 9.78 12.19
C GLN A 597 44.84 9.58 11.79
N ALA A 598 44.54 9.61 10.49
CA ALA A 598 43.18 9.39 10.00
C ALA A 598 42.67 7.97 10.34
N TYR A 599 43.55 6.97 10.30
CA TYR A 599 43.23 5.60 10.70
C TYR A 599 43.01 5.47 12.21
N ALA A 600 43.70 6.27 13.04
CA ALA A 600 43.44 6.34 14.47
C ALA A 600 42.06 6.95 14.79
N ASP A 601 41.61 7.90 13.96
CA ASP A 601 40.33 8.60 14.12
C ASP A 601 39.14 7.80 13.56
N ASP A 602 39.28 7.14 12.40
CA ASP A 602 38.27 6.29 11.75
C ASP A 602 38.91 5.09 11.03
N SER A 603 39.21 4.03 11.79
CA SER A 603 39.89 2.84 11.27
C SER A 603 39.09 2.12 10.19
N ASP A 604 37.78 2.00 10.35
CA ASP A 604 36.90 1.30 9.41
C ASP A 604 36.78 2.05 8.07
N GLY A 605 36.59 3.37 8.11
CA GLY A 605 36.47 4.20 6.92
C GLY A 605 37.75 4.23 6.09
N VAL A 606 38.90 4.40 6.74
CA VAL A 606 40.22 4.37 6.09
C VAL A 606 40.51 2.98 5.53
N PHE A 607 40.27 1.91 6.30
CA PHE A 607 40.52 0.54 5.84
C PHE A 607 39.68 0.19 4.59
N GLY A 608 38.40 0.57 4.57
CA GLY A 608 37.56 0.42 3.39
C GLY A 608 38.10 1.16 2.16
N CYS A 609 38.77 2.31 2.35
CA CYS A 609 39.42 3.07 1.28
C CYS A 609 40.69 2.37 0.79
N VAL A 610 41.51 1.85 1.70
CA VAL A 610 42.71 1.05 1.38
C VAL A 610 42.35 -0.15 0.52
N LEU A 611 41.28 -0.87 0.84
CA LEU A 611 40.81 -1.99 0.02
C LEU A 611 40.38 -1.54 -1.38
N ALA A 612 39.65 -0.43 -1.49
CA ALA A 612 39.27 0.13 -2.79
C ALA A 612 40.48 0.56 -3.62
N ALA A 613 41.50 1.14 -2.98
CA ALA A 613 42.76 1.53 -3.61
C ALA A 613 43.55 0.31 -4.10
N LEU A 614 43.61 -0.77 -3.32
CA LEU A 614 44.22 -2.05 -3.71
C LEU A 614 43.54 -2.64 -4.94
N ASP A 615 42.21 -2.64 -4.99
CA ASP A 615 41.48 -3.11 -6.17
C ASP A 615 41.78 -2.23 -7.39
N THR A 616 41.86 -0.91 -7.20
CA THR A 616 42.19 0.08 -8.25
C THR A 616 43.62 -0.06 -8.77
N ALA A 617 44.56 -0.48 -7.92
CA ALA A 617 45.92 -0.80 -8.30
C ALA A 617 46.05 -2.14 -9.02
N SER A 618 45.05 -3.01 -8.88
CA SER A 618 45.10 -4.40 -9.32
C SER A 618 44.32 -4.64 -10.61
N HIS A 619 43.02 -4.35 -10.60
CA HIS A 619 42.10 -4.74 -11.68
C HIS A 619 40.96 -3.74 -11.93
N ARG A 620 40.67 -2.82 -11.01
CA ARG A 620 39.62 -1.80 -11.18
C ARG A 620 40.14 -0.60 -11.95
N VAL A 621 39.64 -0.44 -13.17
CA VAL A 621 39.93 0.69 -14.06
C VAL A 621 38.90 1.82 -13.96
N ASP A 622 37.72 1.56 -13.39
CA ASP A 622 36.63 2.53 -13.31
C ASP A 622 37.00 3.86 -12.61
N PRO A 623 37.85 3.90 -11.55
CA PRO A 623 38.22 5.15 -10.91
C PRO A 623 39.10 6.05 -11.79
N TRP A 624 39.96 5.47 -12.63
CA TRP A 624 40.79 6.22 -13.58
C TRP A 624 39.95 6.96 -14.62
N ILE A 625 38.93 6.29 -15.14
CA ILE A 625 38.02 6.83 -16.16
C ILE A 625 37.08 7.86 -15.54
N THR A 626 36.55 7.57 -14.35
CA THR A 626 35.73 8.51 -13.60
C THR A 626 36.52 9.75 -13.19
N GLY A 627 37.81 9.60 -12.83
CA GLY A 627 38.70 10.72 -12.54
C GLY A 627 38.89 11.68 -13.71
N LEU A 628 38.96 11.18 -14.95
CA LEU A 628 38.93 12.03 -16.15
C LEU A 628 37.64 12.84 -16.23
N ALA A 629 36.48 12.18 -16.05
CA ALA A 629 35.19 12.86 -16.06
C ALA A 629 35.06 13.89 -14.92
N SER A 630 35.57 13.59 -13.72
CA SER A 630 35.61 14.52 -12.58
C SER A 630 36.47 15.75 -12.85
N SER A 631 37.62 15.57 -13.50
CA SER A 631 38.49 16.66 -13.92
C SER A 631 37.77 17.59 -14.90
N ARG A 632 37.09 17.04 -15.92
CA ARG A 632 36.25 17.83 -16.84
C ARG A 632 35.09 18.53 -16.13
N LEU A 633 34.42 17.84 -15.20
CA LEU A 633 33.33 18.43 -14.43
C LEU A 633 33.83 19.67 -13.68
N ARG A 634 35.02 19.60 -13.06
CA ARG A 634 35.62 20.75 -12.37
C ARG A 634 35.98 21.88 -13.33
N GLU A 635 36.50 21.58 -14.51
CA GLU A 635 36.76 22.59 -15.56
C GLU A 635 35.47 23.33 -15.94
N LEU A 636 34.36 22.60 -16.14
CA LEU A 636 33.06 23.18 -16.48
C LEU A 636 32.44 23.96 -15.33
N GLN A 637 32.66 23.54 -14.09
CA GLN A 637 32.26 24.29 -12.89
C GLN A 637 33.02 25.62 -12.81
N ASN A 638 34.34 25.60 -12.99
CA ASN A 638 35.17 26.80 -12.98
C ASN A 638 34.82 27.76 -14.13
N ALA A 639 34.46 27.21 -15.30
CA ALA A 639 33.99 27.96 -16.45
C ALA A 639 32.53 28.44 -16.33
N ARG A 640 31.82 28.07 -15.25
CA ARG A 640 30.39 28.36 -15.02
C ARG A 640 29.49 27.96 -16.20
N ALA A 641 29.71 26.75 -16.73
CA ALA A 641 28.81 26.18 -17.73
C ALA A 641 27.38 26.01 -17.16
N PRO A 642 26.31 25.95 -17.99
CA PRO A 642 24.96 25.63 -17.52
C PRO A 642 24.79 24.15 -17.14
N TRP A 643 24.04 23.89 -16.07
CA TRP A 643 23.55 22.56 -15.66
C TRP A 643 22.14 22.33 -16.19
N ARG A 644 21.86 21.13 -16.72
CA ARG A 644 20.56 20.78 -17.31
C ARG A 644 20.12 19.39 -16.89
N LEU A 645 18.84 19.23 -16.59
CA LEU A 645 18.26 17.97 -16.15
C LEU A 645 17.86 17.10 -17.37
N GLY A 646 18.61 16.03 -17.61
CA GLY A 646 18.33 15.03 -18.63
C GLY A 646 17.82 13.73 -18.04
N VAL A 647 17.66 12.71 -18.87
CA VAL A 647 17.21 11.38 -18.44
C VAL A 647 17.96 10.26 -19.14
N TYR A 648 18.09 9.11 -18.48
CA TYR A 648 18.69 7.91 -19.08
C TYR A 648 18.17 6.62 -18.46
N GLY A 649 18.25 5.52 -19.20
CA GLY A 649 18.07 4.16 -18.70
C GLY A 649 18.48 3.15 -19.76
N TRP A 650 18.70 1.91 -19.37
CA TRP A 650 18.89 0.81 -20.33
C TRP A 650 18.28 -0.50 -19.84
N VAL A 651 18.04 -1.42 -20.78
CA VAL A 651 17.67 -2.81 -20.52
C VAL A 651 18.65 -3.71 -21.24
N ASP A 652 19.28 -4.63 -20.51
CA ASP A 652 20.21 -5.62 -21.05
C ASP A 652 19.48 -6.80 -21.72
N ALA A 653 19.96 -7.19 -22.90
CA ALA A 653 19.53 -8.35 -23.69
C ALA A 653 18.00 -8.64 -23.74
N PRO A 654 17.14 -7.63 -24.04
CA PRO A 654 15.71 -7.87 -24.11
C PRO A 654 15.37 -8.76 -25.30
N ALA A 655 14.64 -9.84 -25.04
CA ALA A 655 14.27 -10.84 -26.06
C ALA A 655 12.77 -11.20 -26.00
N PRO A 656 12.17 -11.57 -27.14
CA PRO A 656 10.84 -12.18 -27.15
C PRO A 656 10.86 -13.52 -26.42
N TYR A 657 9.72 -13.89 -25.83
CA TYR A 657 9.54 -15.19 -25.19
C TYR A 657 9.60 -16.33 -26.20
N ASP A 658 10.45 -17.32 -25.94
CA ASP A 658 10.56 -18.55 -26.72
C ASP A 658 10.13 -19.76 -25.87
N ALA A 659 9.02 -20.40 -26.24
CA ALA A 659 8.54 -21.60 -25.56
C ALA A 659 9.49 -22.81 -25.72
N GLY A 660 10.31 -22.83 -26.76
CA GLY A 660 11.32 -23.87 -27.01
C GLY A 660 12.60 -23.69 -26.20
N ASN A 661 12.81 -22.50 -25.62
CA ASN A 661 13.97 -22.17 -24.79
C ASN A 661 13.52 -21.39 -23.55
N PRO A 662 13.10 -22.07 -22.46
CA PRO A 662 12.52 -21.43 -21.27
C PRO A 662 13.41 -20.41 -20.54
N GLY A 663 14.69 -20.28 -20.91
CA GLY A 663 15.61 -19.24 -20.43
C GLY A 663 15.62 -17.95 -21.26
N HIS A 664 14.89 -17.91 -22.39
CA HIS A 664 14.89 -16.80 -23.34
C HIS A 664 13.54 -16.04 -23.31
N GLY A 665 13.51 -14.95 -22.54
CA GLY A 665 12.30 -14.15 -22.30
C GLY A 665 11.36 -14.76 -21.25
N LEU A 666 10.45 -13.95 -20.69
CA LEU A 666 9.47 -14.41 -19.69
C LEU A 666 8.16 -14.83 -20.36
N PRO A 667 7.53 -15.95 -19.94
CA PRO A 667 6.26 -16.37 -20.50
C PRO A 667 5.18 -15.29 -20.26
N PRO A 668 4.32 -15.01 -21.25
CA PRO A 668 3.10 -14.26 -20.97
C PRO A 668 2.29 -15.06 -19.93
N GLY A 669 1.77 -14.38 -18.90
CA GLY A 669 1.06 -15.03 -17.79
C GLY A 669 -0.17 -15.85 -18.22
N PRO A 670 -0.83 -16.55 -17.27
CA PRO A 670 -0.67 -16.41 -15.81
C PRO A 670 0.58 -17.10 -15.24
N THR A 671 1.19 -16.49 -14.23
CA THR A 671 2.36 -17.05 -13.52
C THR A 671 1.97 -18.23 -12.63
N ALA A 672 2.93 -18.81 -11.90
CA ALA A 672 2.65 -19.81 -10.85
C ALA A 672 1.62 -19.33 -9.80
N ALA A 673 1.38 -18.02 -9.70
CA ALA A 673 0.35 -17.43 -8.86
C ALA A 673 -1.10 -17.68 -9.38
N GLY A 674 -1.26 -18.25 -10.58
CA GLY A 674 -2.55 -18.67 -11.11
C GLY A 674 -3.59 -17.56 -11.25
N LEU A 675 -4.85 -17.96 -11.39
CA LEU A 675 -6.04 -17.11 -11.48
C LEU A 675 -6.91 -17.33 -10.23
N LEU A 676 -7.21 -16.26 -9.52
CA LEU A 676 -8.12 -16.24 -8.39
C LEU A 676 -9.36 -15.45 -8.76
N HIS A 677 -10.52 -16.11 -8.75
CA HIS A 677 -11.81 -15.45 -8.92
C HIS A 677 -12.36 -15.09 -7.55
N ALA A 678 -12.84 -13.86 -7.40
CA ALA A 678 -13.39 -13.35 -6.15
C ALA A 678 -14.74 -12.65 -6.39
N PRO A 679 -15.65 -12.67 -5.40
CA PRO A 679 -16.99 -12.09 -5.55
C PRO A 679 -17.02 -10.56 -5.69
N SER A 680 -15.92 -9.88 -5.38
CA SER A 680 -15.76 -8.43 -5.54
C SER A 680 -14.31 -8.05 -5.84
N GLN A 681 -14.11 -6.84 -6.33
CA GLN A 681 -12.78 -6.30 -6.62
C GLN A 681 -11.92 -6.18 -5.36
N THR A 682 -12.48 -5.69 -4.26
CA THR A 682 -11.78 -5.59 -2.98
C THR A 682 -11.32 -6.97 -2.51
N GLN A 683 -12.17 -8.00 -2.60
CA GLN A 683 -11.79 -9.37 -2.27
C GLN A 683 -10.73 -9.93 -3.24
N ALA A 684 -10.81 -9.60 -4.54
CA ALA A 684 -9.80 -10.00 -5.51
C ALA A 684 -8.43 -9.39 -5.18
N MET A 685 -8.39 -8.12 -4.79
CA MET A 685 -7.17 -7.42 -4.40
C MET A 685 -6.59 -7.97 -3.08
N THR A 686 -7.44 -8.20 -2.07
CA THR A 686 -7.03 -8.87 -0.82
C THR A 686 -6.41 -10.23 -1.11
N ALA A 687 -7.08 -11.06 -1.92
CA ALA A 687 -6.59 -12.39 -2.30
C ALA A 687 -5.27 -12.31 -3.09
N ALA A 688 -5.14 -11.33 -3.99
CA ALA A 688 -3.91 -11.08 -4.74
C ALA A 688 -2.74 -10.75 -3.82
N LEU A 689 -2.93 -9.85 -2.85
CA LEU A 689 -1.88 -9.46 -1.89
C LEU A 689 -1.43 -10.63 -1.01
N LEU A 690 -2.37 -11.40 -0.46
CA LEU A 690 -2.07 -12.58 0.36
C LEU A 690 -1.33 -13.65 -0.45
N ARG A 691 -1.79 -13.90 -1.68
CA ARG A 691 -1.14 -14.83 -2.59
C ARG A 691 0.27 -14.38 -2.96
N ASP A 692 0.44 -13.11 -3.30
CA ASP A 692 1.74 -12.57 -3.69
C ASP A 692 2.73 -12.60 -2.51
N ALA A 693 2.26 -12.41 -1.27
CA ALA A 693 3.07 -12.63 -0.07
C ALA A 693 3.50 -14.10 0.07
N ALA A 694 2.59 -15.05 -0.16
CA ALA A 694 2.90 -16.49 -0.13
C ALA A 694 3.90 -16.92 -1.21
N VAL A 695 3.81 -16.34 -2.40
CA VAL A 695 4.75 -16.59 -3.51
C VAL A 695 6.12 -15.98 -3.22
N ARG A 696 6.17 -14.78 -2.62
CA ARG A 696 7.42 -14.09 -2.29
C ARG A 696 8.16 -14.76 -1.12
N HIS A 697 7.43 -15.31 -0.16
CA HIS A 697 8.01 -15.91 1.05
C HIS A 697 7.62 -17.40 1.18
N PRO A 698 8.08 -18.27 0.27
CA PRO A 698 7.65 -19.67 0.22
C PRO A 698 8.02 -20.48 1.47
N GLY A 699 9.05 -20.04 2.22
CA GLY A 699 9.48 -20.63 3.50
C GLY A 699 8.72 -20.15 4.73
N ASP A 700 7.90 -19.09 4.62
CA ASP A 700 7.16 -18.52 5.74
C ASP A 700 5.74 -19.10 5.79
N ALA A 701 5.48 -19.92 6.81
CA ALA A 701 4.18 -20.58 6.99
C ALA A 701 3.03 -19.57 7.20
N ARG A 702 3.30 -18.36 7.68
CA ARG A 702 2.28 -17.33 7.97
C ARG A 702 1.43 -16.94 6.76
N TRP A 703 1.99 -17.04 5.55
CA TRP A 703 1.30 -16.67 4.32
C TRP A 703 0.64 -17.86 3.61
N ARG A 704 0.80 -19.08 4.14
CA ARG A 704 0.24 -20.32 3.55
C ARG A 704 -1.21 -20.53 4.00
N ILE A 705 -2.06 -19.59 3.62
CA ILE A 705 -3.47 -19.56 4.00
C ILE A 705 -4.27 -20.56 3.15
N ALA A 706 -4.80 -21.61 3.78
CA ALA A 706 -5.56 -22.69 3.13
C ALA A 706 -6.93 -22.88 3.80
N ILE A 707 -7.90 -22.10 3.34
CA ILE A 707 -9.23 -21.99 3.95
C ILE A 707 -10.28 -22.71 3.08
N ASP A 708 -11.18 -23.46 3.72
CA ASP A 708 -12.37 -24.04 3.11
C ASP A 708 -13.63 -23.71 3.93
N SER A 709 -14.81 -23.97 3.39
CA SER A 709 -16.08 -23.63 4.07
C SER A 709 -16.31 -24.38 5.38
N ALA A 710 -15.75 -25.58 5.56
CA ALA A 710 -15.90 -26.33 6.81
C ALA A 710 -15.05 -25.68 7.92
N LYS A 711 -13.80 -25.32 7.61
CA LYS A 711 -12.91 -24.60 8.51
C LYS A 711 -13.44 -23.22 8.89
N VAL A 712 -13.96 -22.45 7.93
CA VAL A 712 -14.58 -21.13 8.21
C VAL A 712 -15.74 -21.26 9.19
N ARG A 713 -16.66 -22.22 8.97
CA ARG A 713 -17.78 -22.44 9.90
C ARG A 713 -17.31 -22.85 11.30
N ALA A 714 -16.22 -23.62 11.40
CA ALA A 714 -15.64 -23.99 12.68
C ALA A 714 -15.00 -22.79 13.39
N ALA A 715 -14.23 -21.97 12.67
CA ALA A 715 -13.62 -20.75 13.18
C ALA A 715 -14.68 -19.70 13.58
N MET A 716 -15.76 -19.54 12.81
CA MET A 716 -16.84 -18.60 13.13
C MET A 716 -17.54 -18.93 14.46
N ARG A 717 -17.76 -20.21 14.78
CA ARG A 717 -18.32 -20.60 16.09
C ARG A 717 -17.42 -20.20 17.26
N LEU A 718 -16.10 -20.28 17.07
CA LEU A 718 -15.14 -19.79 18.06
C LEU A 718 -15.18 -18.26 18.15
N ALA A 719 -15.17 -17.58 17.00
CA ALA A 719 -15.21 -16.13 16.88
C ALA A 719 -16.44 -15.50 17.56
N GLU A 720 -17.63 -16.08 17.37
CA GLU A 720 -18.89 -15.62 17.98
C GLU A 720 -18.80 -15.61 19.52
N ARG A 721 -18.21 -16.66 20.13
CA ARG A 721 -18.02 -16.72 21.58
C ARG A 721 -17.04 -15.67 22.08
N VAL A 722 -15.96 -15.43 21.34
CA VAL A 722 -14.98 -14.39 21.68
C VAL A 722 -15.60 -13.00 21.55
N GLN A 723 -16.43 -12.78 20.52
CA GLN A 723 -17.18 -11.54 20.35
C GLN A 723 -18.19 -11.32 21.48
N LEU A 724 -18.76 -12.36 22.09
CA LEU A 724 -19.63 -12.25 23.27
C LEU A 724 -18.85 -11.97 24.59
N GLY A 725 -17.53 -11.82 24.53
CA GLY A 725 -16.69 -11.44 25.67
C GLY A 725 -16.00 -12.61 26.37
N VAL A 726 -16.08 -13.83 25.82
CA VAL A 726 -15.35 -15.00 26.34
C VAL A 726 -13.88 -14.93 25.90
N HIS A 727 -12.94 -15.25 26.80
CA HIS A 727 -11.53 -15.27 26.44
C HIS A 727 -11.24 -16.35 25.36
N PRO A 728 -10.38 -16.13 24.34
CA PRO A 728 -10.15 -17.09 23.26
C PRO A 728 -9.80 -18.50 23.73
N TYR A 729 -8.93 -18.63 24.74
CA TYR A 729 -8.55 -19.93 25.31
C TYR A 729 -9.66 -20.60 26.12
N GLU A 730 -10.57 -19.84 26.71
CA GLU A 730 -11.75 -20.35 27.41
C GLU A 730 -12.81 -20.82 26.40
N ALA A 731 -13.04 -20.06 25.32
CA ALA A 731 -13.93 -20.47 24.23
C ALA A 731 -13.45 -21.77 23.57
N LEU A 732 -12.13 -21.91 23.39
CA LEU A 732 -11.49 -23.12 22.89
C LEU A 732 -11.60 -24.28 23.88
N GLY A 733 -11.39 -24.03 25.18
CA GLY A 733 -11.57 -25.03 26.25
C GLY A 733 -12.98 -25.60 26.29
N LEU A 734 -14.00 -24.74 26.18
CA LEU A 734 -15.39 -25.17 26.12
C LEU A 734 -15.71 -26.01 24.87
N GLU A 735 -15.05 -25.75 23.74
CA GLU A 735 -15.22 -26.59 22.55
C GLU A 735 -14.47 -27.93 22.65
N VAL A 736 -13.28 -27.94 23.24
CA VAL A 736 -12.55 -29.17 23.56
C VAL A 736 -13.39 -30.05 24.46
N GLU A 737 -13.96 -29.50 25.54
CA GLU A 737 -14.80 -30.24 26.47
C GLU A 737 -16.09 -30.76 25.83
N ARG A 738 -16.73 -29.97 24.95
CA ARG A 738 -17.91 -30.42 24.20
C ARG A 738 -17.61 -31.59 23.27
N ILE A 739 -16.44 -31.60 22.63
CA ILE A 739 -16.02 -32.68 21.73
C ILE A 739 -15.64 -33.93 22.53
N VAL A 740 -14.96 -33.77 23.67
CA VAL A 740 -14.61 -34.88 24.56
C VAL A 740 -15.88 -35.54 25.09
N GLY A 741 -16.87 -34.75 25.53
CA GLY A 741 -18.23 -35.19 25.90
C GLY A 741 -18.33 -36.10 27.14
N ASP A 742 -17.27 -36.82 27.48
CA ASP A 742 -17.14 -37.69 28.65
C ASP A 742 -16.81 -36.88 29.92
N TRP A 743 -17.65 -37.06 30.94
CA TRP A 743 -17.58 -36.25 32.16
C TRP A 743 -16.28 -36.46 32.96
N ASP A 744 -15.81 -37.71 33.07
CA ASP A 744 -14.59 -38.01 33.82
C ASP A 744 -13.33 -37.48 33.12
N THR A 745 -13.28 -37.57 31.80
CA THR A 745 -12.18 -37.02 30.99
C THR A 745 -12.18 -35.48 31.04
N VAL A 746 -13.34 -34.84 30.93
CA VAL A 746 -13.47 -33.37 31.06
C VAL A 746 -13.01 -32.90 32.44
N ARG A 747 -13.41 -33.58 33.52
CA ARG A 747 -12.98 -33.24 34.88
C ARG A 747 -11.45 -33.31 35.03
N LYS A 748 -10.82 -34.37 34.53
CA LYS A 748 -9.36 -34.49 34.52
C LYS A 748 -8.69 -33.38 33.71
N LEU A 749 -9.21 -33.04 32.53
CA LEU A 749 -8.68 -31.93 31.73
C LEU A 749 -8.75 -30.59 32.46
N ARG A 750 -9.80 -30.34 33.25
CA ARG A 750 -9.94 -29.14 34.10
C ARG A 750 -9.00 -29.13 35.30
N GLU A 751 -8.63 -30.29 35.82
CA GLU A 751 -7.68 -30.45 36.94
C GLU A 751 -6.23 -30.31 36.46
N ASP A 752 -5.87 -30.97 35.35
CA ASP A 752 -4.51 -31.06 34.82
C ASP A 752 -4.11 -29.83 33.98
N TYR A 753 -5.07 -29.18 33.32
CA TYR A 753 -4.84 -28.04 32.44
C TYR A 753 -5.78 -26.86 32.75
N PRO A 754 -5.73 -26.29 33.96
CA PRO A 754 -6.60 -25.17 34.29
C PRO A 754 -6.12 -23.87 33.64
N MET A 755 -7.07 -22.98 33.29
CA MET A 755 -6.76 -21.62 32.80
C MET A 755 -5.96 -20.78 33.82
N ARG A 756 -6.17 -21.03 35.11
CA ARG A 756 -5.45 -20.46 36.26
C ARG A 756 -5.50 -21.48 37.38
N ASP A 757 -4.47 -21.55 38.22
CA ASP A 757 -4.41 -22.54 39.32
C ASP A 757 -5.64 -22.50 40.24
N THR A 758 -6.23 -21.33 40.45
CA THR A 758 -7.46 -21.13 41.23
C THR A 758 -8.74 -21.69 40.59
N HIS A 759 -8.70 -22.04 39.30
CA HIS A 759 -9.83 -22.55 38.53
C HIS A 759 -9.77 -24.07 38.29
N ALA A 760 -8.79 -24.75 38.88
CA ALA A 760 -8.64 -26.20 38.77
C ALA A 760 -9.96 -26.92 39.15
N GLY A 761 -10.45 -27.76 38.24
CA GLY A 761 -11.65 -28.58 38.43
C GLY A 761 -13.01 -27.87 38.40
N THR A 762 -13.09 -26.53 38.33
CA THR A 762 -14.35 -25.78 38.52
C THR A 762 -14.86 -25.00 37.29
N ARG A 763 -13.98 -24.47 36.43
CA ARG A 763 -14.36 -23.78 35.17
C ARG A 763 -14.22 -24.68 33.94
N CYS A 764 -13.40 -24.30 32.97
CA CYS A 764 -13.04 -25.08 31.80
C CYS A 764 -11.53 -25.28 31.75
N CYS A 765 -11.09 -26.27 30.97
CA CYS A 765 -9.68 -26.45 30.66
C CYS A 765 -9.13 -25.32 29.77
N ASP A 766 -7.81 -25.13 29.76
CA ASP A 766 -7.10 -24.32 28.77
C ASP A 766 -7.02 -25.09 27.45
N GLY A 767 -7.95 -24.78 26.54
CA GLY A 767 -8.04 -25.47 25.26
C GLY A 767 -6.80 -25.29 24.38
N ALA A 768 -6.10 -24.15 24.48
CA ALA A 768 -4.92 -23.89 23.65
C ALA A 768 -3.74 -24.75 24.10
N ARG A 769 -3.56 -24.88 25.43
CA ARG A 769 -2.55 -25.77 26.01
C ARG A 769 -2.82 -27.23 25.68
N VAL A 770 -4.08 -27.67 25.77
CA VAL A 770 -4.50 -29.04 25.42
C VAL A 770 -4.22 -29.36 23.96
N LEU A 771 -4.62 -28.49 23.02
CA LEU A 771 -4.39 -28.72 21.58
C LEU A 771 -2.90 -28.63 21.21
N ARG A 772 -2.13 -27.71 21.81
CA ARG A 772 -0.67 -27.63 21.61
C ARG A 772 0.02 -28.93 22.00
N LEU A 773 -0.30 -29.49 23.17
CA LEU A 773 0.32 -30.73 23.64
C LEU A 773 -0.10 -31.96 22.81
N LEU A 774 -1.29 -31.95 22.21
CA LEU A 774 -1.79 -33.06 21.37
C LEU A 774 -1.23 -33.07 19.95
N PHE A 775 -1.01 -31.90 19.34
CA PHE A 775 -0.68 -31.76 17.92
C PHE A 775 0.70 -31.15 17.65
N ARG A 776 1.27 -30.40 18.61
CA ARG A 776 2.55 -29.67 18.51
C ARG A 776 3.44 -29.92 19.74
N HIS A 777 3.55 -31.19 20.16
CA HIS A 777 4.39 -31.61 21.27
C HIS A 777 5.88 -31.40 20.95
N GLN A 778 6.64 -30.81 21.88
CA GLN A 778 8.07 -30.57 21.75
C GLN A 778 8.88 -31.35 22.80
N ALA A 779 10.17 -31.54 22.55
CA ALA A 779 11.07 -32.19 23.52
C ALA A 779 11.12 -31.37 24.83
N GLY A 780 10.69 -31.97 25.95
CA GLY A 780 10.57 -31.33 27.26
C GLY A 780 9.13 -31.00 27.69
N ASP A 781 8.14 -31.13 26.80
CA ASP A 781 6.73 -30.97 27.16
C ASP A 781 6.21 -32.13 28.03
N PRO A 782 5.24 -31.87 28.93
CA PRO A 782 4.55 -32.94 29.66
C PRO A 782 3.85 -33.91 28.70
N PRO A 783 3.55 -35.14 29.14
CA PRO A 783 2.85 -36.10 28.30
C PRO A 783 1.50 -35.54 27.83
N PRO A 784 1.08 -35.83 26.58
CA PRO A 784 -0.20 -35.38 26.06
C PRO A 784 -1.36 -35.99 26.88
N PRO A 785 -2.51 -35.30 26.96
CA PRO A 785 -3.67 -35.80 27.70
C PRO A 785 -4.13 -37.15 27.15
N ALA A 786 -4.44 -38.08 28.06
CA ALA A 786 -4.99 -39.38 27.70
C ALA A 786 -6.45 -39.22 27.27
N LEU A 787 -6.75 -39.50 26.00
CA LEU A 787 -8.07 -39.34 25.40
C LEU A 787 -8.64 -40.67 24.89
N PRO A 788 -9.98 -40.85 24.90
CA PRO A 788 -10.64 -41.99 24.27
C PRO A 788 -10.37 -42.08 22.76
N ALA A 789 -10.49 -43.29 22.20
CA ALA A 789 -10.28 -43.54 20.76
C ALA A 789 -11.25 -42.69 19.91
N GLY A 790 -10.75 -42.05 18.84
CA GLY A 790 -11.51 -41.18 17.94
C GLY A 790 -11.65 -39.72 18.38
N VAL A 791 -11.51 -39.41 19.68
CA VAL A 791 -11.61 -38.01 20.19
C VAL A 791 -10.46 -37.14 19.66
N ARG A 792 -9.27 -37.70 19.51
CA ARG A 792 -8.11 -36.98 18.93
C ARG A 792 -8.41 -36.48 17.51
N GLU A 793 -9.07 -37.28 16.68
CA GLU A 793 -9.42 -36.90 15.31
C GLU A 793 -10.50 -35.81 15.29
N ALA A 794 -11.48 -35.90 16.19
CA ALA A 794 -12.48 -34.86 16.36
C ALA A 794 -11.86 -33.53 16.83
N LEU A 795 -10.90 -33.57 17.77
CA LEU A 795 -10.18 -32.38 18.26
C LEU A 795 -9.25 -31.76 17.21
N ALA A 796 -8.81 -32.50 16.19
CA ALA A 796 -8.04 -31.95 15.08
C ALA A 796 -8.85 -30.87 14.31
N THR A 797 -10.18 -30.99 14.30
CA THR A 797 -11.07 -29.97 13.74
C THR A 797 -11.01 -28.66 14.54
N CYS A 798 -10.85 -28.72 15.87
CA CYS A 798 -10.69 -27.54 16.72
C CYS A 798 -9.32 -26.89 16.58
N ASP A 799 -8.25 -27.67 16.44
CA ASP A 799 -6.90 -27.14 16.18
C ASP A 799 -6.84 -26.43 14.83
N ALA A 800 -7.41 -27.06 13.79
CA ALA A 800 -7.55 -26.43 12.48
C ALA A 800 -8.44 -25.17 12.51
N ALA A 801 -9.47 -25.12 13.35
CA ALA A 801 -10.33 -23.95 13.50
C ALA A 801 -9.60 -22.77 14.14
N LEU A 802 -8.71 -23.01 15.11
CA LEU A 802 -7.87 -21.96 15.72
C LEU A 802 -6.90 -21.35 14.71
N ASP A 803 -6.22 -22.21 13.94
CA ASP A 803 -5.30 -21.80 12.88
C ASP A 803 -6.03 -21.00 11.79
N THR A 804 -7.19 -21.52 11.34
CA THR A 804 -8.06 -20.83 10.38
C THR A 804 -8.56 -19.49 10.92
N TYR A 805 -8.82 -19.39 12.22
CA TYR A 805 -9.27 -18.14 12.83
C TYR A 805 -8.19 -17.06 12.78
N ALA A 806 -6.92 -17.41 13.01
CA ALA A 806 -5.80 -16.50 12.84
C ALA A 806 -5.65 -16.06 11.37
N ASP A 807 -5.72 -17.00 10.42
CA ASP A 807 -5.70 -16.72 8.98
C ASP A 807 -6.82 -15.75 8.57
N LEU A 808 -8.03 -15.94 9.11
CA LEU A 808 -9.18 -15.09 8.82
C LEU A 808 -9.00 -13.66 9.36
N LEU A 809 -8.34 -13.49 10.51
CA LEU A 809 -8.04 -12.16 11.06
C LEU A 809 -6.96 -11.45 10.23
N VAL A 810 -5.93 -12.18 9.77
CA VAL A 810 -4.94 -11.64 8.83
C VAL A 810 -5.61 -11.22 7.52
N ALA A 811 -6.45 -12.09 6.95
CA ALA A 811 -7.19 -11.78 5.73
C ALA A 811 -8.12 -10.57 5.91
N ASP A 812 -8.80 -10.45 7.06
CA ASP A 812 -9.68 -9.31 7.35
C ASP A 812 -8.90 -7.99 7.58
N GLY A 813 -7.73 -8.07 8.22
CA GLY A 813 -6.85 -6.91 8.37
C GLY A 813 -6.36 -6.37 7.03
N VAL A 814 -5.90 -7.25 6.13
CA VAL A 814 -5.53 -6.88 4.75
C VAL A 814 -6.74 -6.37 3.99
N HIS A 815 -7.92 -6.99 4.14
CA HIS A 815 -9.14 -6.53 3.51
C HIS A 815 -9.56 -5.12 3.95
N ALA A 816 -9.43 -4.81 5.25
CA ALA A 816 -9.70 -3.49 5.80
C ALA A 816 -8.74 -2.44 5.25
N LEU A 817 -7.45 -2.77 5.12
CA LEU A 817 -6.44 -1.89 4.54
C LEU A 817 -6.75 -1.57 3.07
N VAL A 818 -7.04 -2.60 2.26
CA VAL A 818 -7.43 -2.44 0.85
C VAL A 818 -8.71 -1.61 0.71
N SER A 819 -9.64 -1.75 1.66
CA SER A 819 -10.89 -1.00 1.68
C SER A 819 -10.73 0.43 2.22
N GLY A 820 -9.53 0.88 2.59
CA GLY A 820 -9.28 2.22 3.15
C GLY A 820 -9.68 2.40 4.62
N HIS A 821 -9.95 1.31 5.35
CA HIS A 821 -10.39 1.33 6.75
C HIS A 821 -9.26 0.91 7.70
N GLY A 822 -8.16 1.67 7.72
CA GLY A 822 -6.94 1.32 8.46
C GLY A 822 -7.15 1.06 9.96
N GLY A 823 -8.02 1.81 10.63
CA GLY A 823 -8.35 1.58 12.04
C GLY A 823 -8.99 0.21 12.32
N LEU A 824 -9.82 -0.28 11.40
CA LEU A 824 -10.38 -1.63 11.49
C LEU A 824 -9.32 -2.70 11.15
N GLY A 825 -8.34 -2.37 10.31
CA GLY A 825 -7.17 -3.21 10.08
C GLY A 825 -6.34 -3.38 11.35
N ASN A 826 -6.07 -2.29 12.07
CA ASN A 826 -5.36 -2.36 13.35
C ASN A 826 -6.11 -3.21 14.38
N ALA A 827 -7.42 -3.03 14.52
CA ALA A 827 -8.25 -3.84 15.42
C ALA A 827 -8.21 -5.35 15.09
N ALA A 828 -8.20 -5.71 13.80
CA ALA A 828 -8.04 -7.11 13.38
C ALA A 828 -6.66 -7.67 13.75
N MET A 829 -5.59 -6.87 13.63
CA MET A 829 -4.23 -7.28 13.99
C MET A 829 -4.03 -7.37 15.50
N GLU A 830 -4.57 -6.43 16.28
CA GLU A 830 -4.60 -6.52 17.75
C GLU A 830 -5.34 -7.76 18.22
N ALA A 831 -6.46 -8.11 17.57
CA ALA A 831 -7.19 -9.34 17.86
C ALA A 831 -6.40 -10.59 17.47
N ALA A 832 -5.68 -10.58 16.34
CA ALA A 832 -4.79 -11.68 15.96
C ALA A 832 -3.64 -11.88 16.96
N ALA A 833 -3.15 -10.78 17.56
CA ALA A 833 -2.18 -10.80 18.64
C ALA A 833 -2.78 -11.15 20.02
N GLY A 834 -4.11 -11.34 20.11
CA GLY A 834 -4.83 -11.63 21.36
C GLY A 834 -5.00 -10.43 22.31
N LEU A 835 -4.73 -9.21 21.83
CA LEU A 835 -4.76 -7.97 22.61
C LEU A 835 -6.09 -7.20 22.52
N GLY A 836 -6.91 -7.50 21.51
CA GLY A 836 -8.15 -6.78 21.21
C GLY A 836 -9.35 -7.68 20.99
N ARG A 837 -10.56 -7.10 21.06
CA ARG A 837 -11.79 -7.80 20.68
C ARG A 837 -11.81 -7.98 19.15
N PRO A 838 -12.04 -9.19 18.64
CA PRO A 838 -12.05 -9.44 17.20
C PRO A 838 -13.18 -8.68 16.50
N PRO A 839 -12.89 -7.99 15.38
CA PRO A 839 -13.91 -7.35 14.56
C PRO A 839 -14.78 -8.39 13.83
N GLU A 840 -15.84 -7.95 13.16
CA GLU A 840 -16.58 -8.82 12.24
C GLU A 840 -15.69 -9.21 11.05
N LEU A 841 -15.64 -10.50 10.73
CA LEU A 841 -14.91 -11.03 9.58
C LEU A 841 -15.64 -10.65 8.28
N ARG A 842 -15.19 -9.58 7.63
CA ARG A 842 -15.75 -9.01 6.40
C ARG A 842 -15.17 -9.66 5.16
N ALA A 843 -13.90 -10.05 5.18
CA ALA A 843 -13.22 -10.66 4.03
C ALA A 843 -13.97 -11.87 3.46
N ILE A 844 -14.66 -12.64 4.31
CA ILE A 844 -15.43 -13.85 3.93
C ILE A 844 -16.90 -13.57 3.59
N ARG A 845 -17.42 -12.38 3.86
CA ARG A 845 -18.79 -12.02 3.49
C ARG A 845 -18.85 -11.82 1.99
N THR A 846 -19.67 -12.61 1.31
CA THR A 846 -19.92 -12.43 -0.11
C THR A 846 -20.85 -11.22 -0.28
N PRO A 847 -20.38 -10.09 -0.85
CA PRO A 847 -21.25 -8.95 -1.10
C PRO A 847 -22.33 -9.37 -2.09
N ARG A 848 -23.59 -9.14 -1.73
CA ARG A 848 -24.74 -9.38 -2.62
C ARG A 848 -25.23 -8.03 -3.12
N GLN A 849 -25.15 -7.80 -4.42
CA GLN A 849 -25.78 -6.64 -5.05
C GLN A 849 -27.30 -6.80 -4.95
N ALA A 850 -27.99 -5.80 -4.42
CA ALA A 850 -29.44 -5.81 -4.27
C ALA A 850 -30.00 -4.42 -4.56
N ALA A 851 -31.21 -4.37 -5.11
CA ALA A 851 -31.98 -3.14 -5.22
C ALA A 851 -32.79 -2.98 -3.95
N SER A 852 -32.65 -1.82 -3.28
CA SER A 852 -33.53 -1.52 -2.17
C SER A 852 -34.88 -1.06 -2.70
N VAL A 853 -35.94 -1.73 -2.27
CA VAL A 853 -37.30 -1.52 -2.75
C VAL A 853 -38.23 -1.36 -1.57
N ARG A 854 -39.14 -0.39 -1.64
CA ARG A 854 -40.23 -0.25 -0.68
C ARG A 854 -41.37 -1.15 -1.10
N VAL A 855 -41.84 -2.02 -0.20
CA VAL A 855 -42.98 -2.89 -0.42
C VAL A 855 -44.13 -2.44 0.48
N SER A 856 -45.34 -2.36 -0.06
CA SER A 856 -46.55 -2.08 0.71
C SER A 856 -47.69 -3.01 0.31
N ALA A 857 -48.38 -3.53 1.31
CA ALA A 857 -49.50 -4.43 1.16
C ALA A 857 -50.80 -3.68 1.49
N TRP A 858 -51.76 -3.68 0.57
CA TRP A 858 -53.02 -2.95 0.72
C TRP A 858 -54.21 -3.90 0.68
N ALA A 859 -55.32 -3.49 1.29
CA ALA A 859 -56.64 -4.02 0.99
C ALA A 859 -57.44 -2.98 0.20
N VAL A 860 -57.97 -3.36 -0.96
CA VAL A 860 -58.81 -2.52 -1.83
C VAL A 860 -60.19 -3.15 -1.90
N LEU A 861 -61.18 -2.41 -1.39
CA LEU A 861 -62.54 -2.91 -1.14
C LEU A 861 -63.58 -2.02 -1.84
N PRO A 862 -64.76 -2.55 -2.15
CA PRO A 862 -65.88 -1.74 -2.64
C PRO A 862 -66.26 -0.64 -1.62
N PRO A 863 -66.77 0.52 -2.06
CA PRO A 863 -67.10 1.65 -1.18
C PRO A 863 -68.33 1.40 -0.28
N GLY A 864 -69.14 0.37 -0.56
CA GLY A 864 -70.38 0.02 0.16
C GLY A 864 -71.62 0.78 -0.32
N ASP A 865 -72.80 0.14 -0.22
CA ASP A 865 -74.06 0.65 -0.79
C ASP A 865 -74.54 1.95 -0.11
N ALA A 866 -74.34 2.09 1.20
CA ALA A 866 -74.71 3.29 1.96
C ALA A 866 -73.90 4.54 1.56
N ALA A 867 -72.67 4.35 1.07
CA ALA A 867 -71.83 5.43 0.54
C ALA A 867 -72.25 5.85 -0.89
N GLN A 868 -72.79 4.92 -1.69
CA GLN A 868 -73.29 5.18 -3.04
C GLN A 868 -74.66 5.88 -3.02
N ALA A 869 -75.49 5.63 -2.02
CA ALA A 869 -76.84 6.19 -1.87
C ALA A 869 -76.90 7.60 -1.25
N GLY A 870 -75.76 8.31 -1.10
CA GLY A 870 -75.73 9.71 -0.67
C GLY A 870 -76.08 9.96 0.80
N GLY A 871 -75.86 8.99 1.70
CA GLY A 871 -76.11 9.17 3.13
C GLY A 871 -77.59 9.26 3.49
N GLN A 872 -78.31 8.14 3.39
CA GLN A 872 -79.70 8.08 3.86
C GLN A 872 -79.78 8.35 5.37
N THR A 873 -80.73 9.19 5.77
CA THR A 873 -81.00 9.62 7.16
C THR A 873 -81.35 8.48 8.14
N GLY A 874 -81.60 7.26 7.65
CA GLY A 874 -81.99 6.09 8.43
C GLY A 874 -80.90 5.05 8.75
N ALA A 875 -79.70 5.12 8.17
CA ALA A 875 -78.66 4.09 8.41
C ALA A 875 -78.08 4.17 9.84
N PRO A 876 -77.62 3.08 10.48
CA PRO A 876 -77.01 3.16 11.80
C PRO A 876 -75.66 3.91 11.79
N PRO A 877 -75.27 4.59 12.89
CA PRO A 877 -73.99 5.30 13.00
C PRO A 877 -72.76 4.44 12.67
N ALA A 878 -72.75 3.15 13.04
CA ALA A 878 -71.64 2.24 12.72
C ALA A 878 -71.51 1.98 11.20
N VAL A 879 -72.63 1.87 10.48
CA VAL A 879 -72.66 1.71 9.02
C VAL A 879 -72.19 2.99 8.32
N LEU A 880 -72.54 4.17 8.85
CA LEU A 880 -72.04 5.43 8.33
C LEU A 880 -70.56 5.66 8.63
N ALA A 881 -70.06 5.16 9.75
CA ALA A 881 -68.65 5.26 10.13
C ALA A 881 -67.74 4.42 9.24
N ASP A 882 -68.20 3.22 8.83
CA ASP A 882 -67.46 2.36 7.91
C ASP A 882 -68.42 1.59 6.96
N PRO A 883 -68.90 2.25 5.89
CA PRO A 883 -69.86 1.64 4.96
C PRO A 883 -69.26 0.50 4.15
N ALA A 884 -67.95 0.55 3.90
CA ALA A 884 -67.21 -0.48 3.17
C ALA A 884 -67.11 -1.77 3.98
N LEU A 885 -66.79 -1.69 5.28
CA LEU A 885 -66.78 -2.85 6.16
C LEU A 885 -68.19 -3.45 6.31
N ALA A 886 -69.23 -2.62 6.46
CA ALA A 886 -70.61 -3.11 6.60
C ALA A 886 -71.02 -3.97 5.40
N SER A 887 -70.78 -3.47 4.18
CA SER A 887 -71.07 -4.19 2.94
C SER A 887 -70.17 -5.43 2.77
N LEU A 888 -68.90 -5.36 3.18
CA LEU A 888 -67.99 -6.50 3.13
C LEU A 888 -68.46 -7.64 4.05
N LEU A 889 -68.93 -7.33 5.26
CA LEU A 889 -69.44 -8.33 6.21
C LEU A 889 -70.69 -9.03 5.66
N ASP A 890 -71.62 -8.29 5.09
CA ASP A 890 -72.84 -8.85 4.50
C ASP A 890 -72.52 -9.74 3.29
N ARG A 891 -71.52 -9.36 2.48
CA ARG A 891 -71.04 -10.12 1.33
C ARG A 891 -70.32 -11.41 1.73
N GLU A 892 -69.34 -11.32 2.64
CA GLU A 892 -68.43 -12.45 2.94
C GLU A 892 -69.01 -13.40 4.00
N LEU A 893 -69.83 -12.90 4.94
CA LEU A 893 -70.39 -13.70 6.04
C LEU A 893 -71.91 -13.89 5.93
N GLY A 894 -72.54 -13.29 4.92
CA GLY A 894 -73.98 -13.33 4.68
C GLY A 894 -74.76 -12.31 5.51
N PRO A 895 -76.04 -12.06 5.16
CA PRO A 895 -76.87 -11.02 5.78
C PRO A 895 -77.14 -11.31 7.26
N ALA A 896 -77.50 -10.28 8.02
CA ALA A 896 -77.79 -10.35 9.46
C ALA A 896 -78.79 -11.46 9.87
N SER A 897 -79.72 -11.85 8.98
CA SER A 897 -80.66 -12.97 9.21
C SER A 897 -79.97 -14.34 9.29
N GLY A 898 -78.79 -14.48 8.68
CA GLY A 898 -77.98 -15.70 8.70
C GLY A 898 -77.04 -15.81 9.90
N TRP A 899 -77.10 -14.87 10.85
CA TRP A 899 -76.31 -14.87 12.08
C TRP A 899 -77.20 -15.29 13.24
N THR A 900 -77.18 -16.58 13.62
CA THR A 900 -78.20 -17.15 14.52
C THR A 900 -77.63 -17.66 15.85
N TRP A 901 -78.40 -17.48 16.91
CA TRP A 901 -78.22 -18.07 18.24
C TRP A 901 -79.53 -18.71 18.71
N THR A 902 -79.47 -19.60 19.68
CA THR A 902 -80.65 -20.23 20.30
C THR A 902 -80.72 -19.88 21.78
N VAL A 903 -81.87 -19.39 22.24
CA VAL A 903 -82.18 -19.14 23.66
C VAL A 903 -83.26 -20.13 24.08
N GLY A 904 -82.89 -21.17 24.83
CA GLY A 904 -83.77 -22.32 25.06
C GLY A 904 -84.08 -23.05 23.74
N ALA A 905 -85.32 -22.95 23.25
CA ALA A 905 -85.76 -23.52 21.98
C ALA A 905 -85.95 -22.48 20.84
N ASP A 906 -85.88 -21.19 21.14
CA ASP A 906 -86.10 -20.11 20.17
C ASP A 906 -84.82 -19.79 19.40
N ALA A 907 -84.88 -19.74 18.07
CA ALA A 907 -83.81 -19.21 17.23
C ALA A 907 -83.96 -17.67 17.11
N VAL A 908 -82.88 -16.94 17.38
CA VAL A 908 -82.81 -15.48 17.29
C VAL A 908 -81.65 -15.10 16.38
N SER A 909 -81.92 -14.27 15.37
CA SER A 909 -80.92 -13.72 14.47
C SER A 909 -80.57 -12.26 14.78
N LEU A 910 -79.47 -11.73 14.21
CA LEU A 910 -79.18 -10.29 14.30
C LEU A 910 -80.28 -9.44 13.66
N ALA A 911 -80.91 -9.92 12.59
CA ALA A 911 -82.03 -9.24 11.94
C ALA A 911 -83.26 -9.14 12.86
N ASP A 912 -83.53 -10.16 13.67
CA ASP A 912 -84.64 -10.15 14.65
C ASP A 912 -84.39 -9.14 15.78
N LEU A 913 -83.12 -8.80 16.04
CA LEU A 913 -82.71 -7.75 16.97
C LEU A 913 -82.63 -6.35 16.32
N GLY A 914 -82.89 -6.25 15.02
CA GLY A 914 -82.72 -5.01 14.25
C GLY A 914 -81.26 -4.54 14.17
N LEU A 915 -80.29 -5.45 14.28
CA LEU A 915 -78.86 -5.14 14.26
C LEU A 915 -78.22 -5.53 12.93
N HIS A 916 -77.32 -4.67 12.46
CA HIS A 916 -76.40 -5.02 11.37
C HIS A 916 -75.17 -5.79 11.88
N ALA A 917 -74.53 -6.56 11.01
CA ALA A 917 -73.32 -7.32 11.35
C ALA A 917 -72.20 -6.44 11.91
N ILE A 918 -72.05 -5.21 11.39
CA ILE A 918 -71.06 -4.23 11.86
C ILE A 918 -71.35 -3.71 13.29
N GLU A 919 -72.62 -3.65 13.70
CA GLU A 919 -72.99 -3.18 15.04
C GLU A 919 -72.69 -4.23 16.11
N ALA A 920 -72.79 -5.52 15.74
CA ALA A 920 -72.44 -6.63 16.62
C ALA A 920 -70.96 -6.63 17.04
N LEU A 921 -70.06 -6.04 16.24
CA LEU A 921 -68.61 -5.96 16.53
C LEU A 921 -68.26 -5.13 17.77
N ALA A 922 -69.14 -4.21 18.19
CA ALA A 922 -68.89 -3.35 19.36
C ALA A 922 -69.70 -3.71 20.59
N LEU A 923 -70.59 -4.69 20.49
CA LEU A 923 -71.31 -5.19 21.66
C LEU A 923 -70.35 -6.04 22.49
N SER A 924 -70.33 -5.79 23.80
CA SER A 924 -69.66 -6.70 24.73
C SER A 924 -70.37 -8.06 24.71
N PRO A 925 -69.69 -9.17 25.03
CA PRO A 925 -70.35 -10.47 25.13
C PRO A 925 -71.56 -10.47 26.08
N ALA A 926 -71.49 -9.67 27.16
CA ALA A 926 -72.59 -9.48 28.11
C ALA A 926 -73.77 -8.71 27.49
N GLU A 927 -73.50 -7.62 26.76
CA GLU A 927 -74.53 -6.84 26.07
C GLU A 927 -75.18 -7.62 24.92
N LEU A 928 -74.40 -8.35 24.14
CA LEU A 928 -74.93 -9.22 23.08
C LEU A 928 -75.82 -10.32 23.67
N ALA A 929 -75.38 -10.97 24.76
CA ALA A 929 -76.18 -11.98 25.46
C ALA A 929 -77.46 -11.38 26.07
N HIS A 930 -77.40 -10.16 26.61
CA HIS A 930 -78.56 -9.43 27.12
C HIS A 930 -79.58 -9.16 25.99
N ARG A 931 -79.12 -8.66 24.83
CA ARG A 931 -79.99 -8.40 23.67
C ARG A 931 -80.59 -9.67 23.07
N LEU A 932 -79.82 -10.75 22.98
CA LEU A 932 -80.32 -12.04 22.50
C LEU A 932 -81.41 -12.62 23.41
N ARG A 933 -81.29 -12.43 24.74
CA ARG A 933 -82.30 -12.88 25.71
C ARG A 933 -83.57 -12.01 25.68
N GLY A 934 -83.44 -10.70 25.51
CA GLY A 934 -84.59 -9.78 25.50
C GLY A 934 -85.39 -9.85 26.81
N GLN A 935 -86.71 -10.05 26.74
CA GLN A 935 -87.58 -10.23 27.91
C GLN A 935 -87.70 -11.70 28.39
N ARG A 936 -86.92 -12.63 27.80
CA ARG A 936 -86.96 -14.06 28.16
C ARG A 936 -86.26 -14.33 29.48
N ASP A 937 -86.59 -15.45 30.12
CA ASP A 937 -86.01 -15.87 31.40
C ASP A 937 -84.47 -15.97 31.31
N ALA A 938 -83.79 -15.31 32.25
CA ALA A 938 -82.33 -15.27 32.36
C ALA A 938 -81.72 -16.67 32.60
N SER A 939 -82.50 -17.63 33.09
CA SER A 939 -82.07 -19.01 33.35
C SER A 939 -81.95 -19.89 32.09
N LEU A 940 -82.48 -19.44 30.94
CA LEU A 940 -82.46 -20.24 29.71
C LEU A 940 -81.05 -20.39 29.11
N PRO A 941 -80.67 -21.58 28.62
CA PRO A 941 -79.36 -21.80 27.99
C PRO A 941 -79.26 -21.02 26.68
N LEU A 942 -78.16 -20.28 26.51
CA LEU A 942 -77.79 -19.59 25.28
C LEU A 942 -76.74 -20.45 24.55
N ALA A 943 -77.09 -20.97 23.37
CA ALA A 943 -76.15 -21.68 22.50
C ALA A 943 -75.99 -20.93 21.18
N SER A 944 -74.78 -20.94 20.62
CA SER A 944 -74.54 -20.35 19.30
C SER A 944 -74.92 -21.33 18.20
N GLY A 945 -75.70 -20.88 17.22
CA GLY A 945 -75.75 -21.50 15.90
C GLY A 945 -74.54 -21.04 15.08
N THR A 946 -74.79 -20.34 13.98
CA THR A 946 -73.73 -19.76 13.13
C THR A 946 -73.14 -18.45 13.66
N GLY A 947 -73.83 -17.80 14.61
CA GLY A 947 -73.56 -16.43 15.04
C GLY A 947 -72.19 -16.19 15.68
N ALA A 948 -71.77 -16.99 16.66
CA ALA A 948 -70.47 -16.81 17.33
C ALA A 948 -69.29 -17.05 16.38
N GLY A 949 -69.39 -18.03 15.47
CA GLY A 949 -68.37 -18.29 14.46
C GLY A 949 -68.22 -17.15 13.45
N LYS A 950 -69.36 -16.60 12.97
CA LYS A 950 -69.36 -15.43 12.08
C LYS A 950 -68.85 -14.17 12.79
N LEU A 951 -69.19 -13.96 14.07
CA LEU A 951 -68.68 -12.84 14.86
C LEU A 951 -67.16 -12.92 15.07
N ALA A 952 -66.63 -14.11 15.33
CA ALA A 952 -65.19 -14.32 15.43
C ALA A 952 -64.48 -14.05 14.10
N ARG A 953 -65.05 -14.48 12.96
CA ARG A 953 -64.51 -14.16 11.62
C ARG A 953 -64.58 -12.67 11.30
N ALA A 954 -65.69 -12.01 11.61
CA ALA A 954 -65.85 -10.57 11.44
C ALA A 954 -64.86 -9.77 12.28
N THR A 955 -64.56 -10.24 13.50
CA THR A 955 -63.54 -9.63 14.37
C THR A 955 -62.16 -9.75 13.73
N ARG A 956 -61.76 -10.95 13.28
CA ARG A 956 -60.48 -11.16 12.57
C ARG A 956 -60.36 -10.32 11.30
N LEU A 957 -61.46 -10.20 10.55
CA LEU A 957 -61.50 -9.39 9.33
C LEU A 957 -61.37 -7.88 9.64
N ALA A 958 -62.02 -7.40 10.70
CA ALA A 958 -61.87 -6.02 11.17
C ALA A 958 -60.43 -5.75 11.63
N GLU A 959 -59.83 -6.67 12.39
CA GLU A 959 -58.43 -6.59 12.84
C GLU A 959 -57.44 -6.59 11.66
N LEU A 960 -57.64 -7.46 10.66
CA LEU A 960 -56.85 -7.48 9.42
C LEU A 960 -56.84 -6.13 8.71
N LEU A 961 -57.97 -5.41 8.75
CA LEU A 961 -58.13 -4.09 8.12
C LEU A 961 -57.70 -2.92 9.04
N GLY A 962 -57.07 -3.20 10.19
CA GLY A 962 -56.56 -2.20 11.13
C GLY A 962 -57.57 -1.75 12.20
N GLY A 963 -58.63 -2.53 12.42
CA GLY A 963 -59.63 -2.31 13.47
C GLY A 963 -59.06 -2.54 14.87
N GLY A 964 -59.29 -1.60 15.79
CA GLY A 964 -58.75 -1.69 17.15
C GLY A 964 -57.26 -1.34 17.29
N ASP A 965 -56.53 -1.22 16.18
CA ASP A 965 -55.12 -0.80 16.17
C ASP A 965 -55.00 0.72 16.33
N SER A 966 -54.15 1.17 17.25
CA SER A 966 -53.84 2.60 17.45
C SER A 966 -52.93 3.17 16.36
N ASP A 967 -52.17 2.30 15.67
CA ASP A 967 -51.17 2.67 14.67
C ASP A 967 -51.25 1.74 13.43
N PRO A 968 -52.37 1.77 12.67
CA PRO A 968 -52.46 1.01 11.43
C PRO A 968 -51.59 1.66 10.33
N PRO A 969 -51.00 0.86 9.42
CA PRO A 969 -50.18 1.41 8.34
C PRO A 969 -51.05 2.19 7.36
N ILE A 970 -50.50 3.28 6.82
CA ILE A 970 -51.21 4.19 5.93
C ILE A 970 -50.78 3.92 4.48
N PRO A 971 -51.73 3.66 3.55
CA PRO A 971 -51.43 3.60 2.12
C PRO A 971 -50.75 4.88 1.62
N GLY A 972 -49.52 4.76 1.10
CA GLY A 972 -48.74 5.88 0.55
C GLY A 972 -48.20 5.55 -0.84
N THR A 973 -48.10 6.54 -1.73
CA THR A 973 -47.89 6.27 -3.16
C THR A 973 -46.46 6.46 -3.69
N ILE A 974 -45.55 7.16 -3.01
CA ILE A 974 -44.25 7.50 -3.65
C ILE A 974 -43.04 7.54 -2.67
N ASP A 975 -43.15 8.15 -1.48
CA ASP A 975 -41.94 8.52 -0.71
C ASP A 975 -41.55 7.56 0.41
N GLY A 976 -42.20 6.41 0.48
CA GLY A 976 -41.80 5.37 1.41
C GLY A 976 -41.85 5.82 2.88
N ARG A 977 -42.96 6.44 3.30
CA ARG A 977 -43.40 6.48 4.70
C ARG A 977 -44.87 6.08 4.73
N ASP A 978 -45.25 5.27 5.71
CA ASP A 978 -46.57 4.67 5.93
C ASP A 978 -47.21 5.22 7.22
N ASP A 979 -46.72 6.39 7.65
CA ASP A 979 -47.13 7.10 8.85
C ASP A 979 -47.70 8.49 8.53
N ASP A 980 -48.23 9.15 9.55
CA ASP A 980 -48.77 10.50 9.43
C ASP A 980 -47.69 11.55 9.13
N ALA A 981 -46.39 11.20 9.14
CA ALA A 981 -45.29 12.10 8.77
C ALA A 981 -44.87 11.99 7.29
N ALA A 982 -45.54 11.15 6.50
CA ALA A 982 -45.36 11.08 5.05
C ALA A 982 -45.80 12.39 4.36
N PRO A 983 -45.07 12.87 3.33
CA PRO A 983 -45.43 14.07 2.59
C PRO A 983 -46.83 13.95 1.93
N GLY A 984 -47.44 15.10 1.66
CA GLY A 984 -48.76 15.20 1.03
C GLY A 984 -48.77 14.49 -0.34
N SER A 985 -49.83 13.73 -0.60
CA SER A 985 -50.04 13.07 -1.89
C SER A 985 -51.53 13.11 -2.25
N PRO A 986 -51.89 13.05 -3.56
CA PRO A 986 -53.30 13.06 -3.97
C PRO A 986 -54.15 11.97 -3.29
N LEU A 987 -53.54 10.80 -3.01
CA LEU A 987 -54.19 9.71 -2.29
C LEU A 987 -54.44 10.10 -0.83
N ARG A 988 -53.42 10.64 -0.15
CA ARG A 988 -53.50 11.06 1.25
C ARG A 988 -54.51 12.18 1.45
N ASP A 989 -54.51 13.18 0.56
CA ASP A 989 -55.42 14.31 0.62
C ASP A 989 -56.88 13.85 0.43
N ALA A 990 -57.11 12.90 -0.48
CA ALA A 990 -58.43 12.28 -0.66
C ALA A 990 -58.90 11.49 0.56
N MET A 991 -57.99 10.77 1.24
CA MET A 991 -58.31 10.04 2.48
C MET A 991 -58.68 11.02 3.61
N MET A 992 -57.90 12.10 3.77
CA MET A 992 -58.15 13.14 4.78
C MET A 992 -59.50 13.83 4.55
N ALA A 993 -59.79 14.22 3.30
CA ALA A 993 -61.05 14.88 2.94
C ALA A 993 -62.27 14.00 3.23
N ASP A 994 -62.21 12.71 2.89
CA ASP A 994 -63.31 11.77 3.16
C ASP A 994 -63.55 11.55 4.66
N LEU A 995 -62.50 11.28 5.43
CA LEU A 995 -62.63 11.03 6.86
C LEU A 995 -63.07 12.29 7.62
N ALA A 996 -62.54 13.46 7.28
CA ALA A 996 -62.98 14.73 7.87
C ALA A 996 -64.47 15.01 7.55
N GLY A 997 -64.88 14.81 6.29
CA GLY A 997 -66.28 14.95 5.89
C GLY A 997 -67.20 13.98 6.63
N ARG A 998 -66.82 12.71 6.74
CA ARG A 998 -67.59 11.67 7.45
C ARG A 998 -67.70 11.96 8.94
N LEU A 999 -66.62 12.43 9.57
CA LEU A 999 -66.63 12.87 10.96
C LEU A 999 -67.60 14.04 11.15
N GLY A 1000 -67.59 15.02 10.25
CA GLY A 1000 -68.54 16.15 10.26
C GLY A 1000 -70.00 15.70 10.18
N VAL A 1001 -70.32 14.78 9.28
CA VAL A 1001 -71.67 14.20 9.14
C VAL A 1001 -72.12 13.49 10.42
N LEU A 1002 -71.27 12.64 10.99
CA LEU A 1002 -71.57 11.92 12.24
C LEU A 1002 -71.75 12.89 13.41
N ARG A 1003 -70.89 13.90 13.52
CA ARG A 1003 -70.96 14.90 14.60
C ARG A 1003 -72.25 15.68 14.53
N ASN A 1004 -72.61 16.20 13.35
CA ASN A 1004 -73.86 16.91 13.12
C ASN A 1004 -75.08 16.05 13.45
N ARG A 1005 -75.04 14.75 13.09
CA ARG A 1005 -76.11 13.81 13.41
C ARG A 1005 -76.26 13.58 14.91
N LEU A 1006 -75.15 13.41 15.64
CA LEU A 1006 -75.20 13.25 17.09
C LEU A 1006 -75.68 14.52 17.79
N THR A 1007 -75.22 15.70 17.35
CA THR A 1007 -75.69 17.00 17.87
C THR A 1007 -77.19 17.18 17.66
N SER A 1008 -77.69 16.87 16.46
CA SER A 1008 -79.13 16.94 16.15
C SER A 1008 -79.95 15.93 16.97
N LEU A 1009 -79.41 14.72 17.18
CA LEU A 1009 -80.05 13.72 18.03
C LEU A 1009 -80.12 14.17 19.49
N LEU A 1010 -79.02 14.65 20.08
CA LEU A 1010 -78.99 15.13 21.46
C LEU A 1010 -79.93 16.33 21.68
N ALA A 1011 -80.03 17.24 20.70
CA ALA A 1011 -80.99 18.33 20.74
C ALA A 1011 -82.45 17.82 20.68
N SER A 1012 -82.71 16.80 19.88
CA SER A 1012 -84.03 16.17 19.78
C SER A 1012 -84.40 15.43 21.06
N LEU A 1013 -83.46 14.69 21.65
CA LEU A 1013 -83.64 13.96 22.92
C LEU A 1013 -83.90 14.91 24.10
N ALA A 1014 -83.24 16.07 24.12
CA ALA A 1014 -83.44 17.09 25.15
C ALA A 1014 -84.82 17.77 25.08
N ALA A 1015 -85.49 17.72 23.93
CA ALA A 1015 -86.80 18.32 23.70
C ALA A 1015 -87.98 17.36 23.99
N LEU A 1016 -87.72 16.08 24.31
CA LEU A 1016 -88.74 15.08 24.59
C LEU A 1016 -89.15 15.06 26.07
N ASP A 1017 -90.42 14.73 26.34
CA ASP A 1017 -90.89 14.45 27.70
C ASP A 1017 -90.49 13.04 28.14
N LEU A 1018 -89.50 12.96 29.03
CA LEU A 1018 -88.94 11.71 29.53
C LEU A 1018 -89.86 10.96 30.50
N ASN A 1019 -91.05 11.50 30.81
CA ASN A 1019 -92.09 10.78 31.55
C ASN A 1019 -92.98 9.90 30.66
N ASP A 1020 -92.91 10.06 29.33
CA ASP A 1020 -93.60 9.19 28.37
C ASP A 1020 -92.79 7.89 28.12
N PRO A 1021 -93.32 6.70 28.48
CA PRO A 1021 -92.65 5.43 28.24
C PRO A 1021 -92.30 5.16 26.77
N ALA A 1022 -93.08 5.69 25.83
CA ALA A 1022 -92.80 5.58 24.39
C ALA A 1022 -91.58 6.44 24.00
N ALA A 1023 -91.49 7.66 24.53
CA ALA A 1023 -90.34 8.54 24.34
C ALA A 1023 -89.05 7.97 24.97
N VAL A 1024 -89.13 7.36 26.16
CA VAL A 1024 -87.99 6.67 26.81
C VAL A 1024 -87.53 5.46 25.99
N THR A 1025 -88.46 4.65 25.50
CA THR A 1025 -88.15 3.47 24.67
C THR A 1025 -87.48 3.87 23.35
N TRP A 1026 -88.02 4.90 22.69
CA TRP A 1026 -87.42 5.46 21.47
C TRP A 1026 -86.03 6.05 21.74
N SER A 1027 -85.87 6.80 22.84
CA SER A 1027 -84.59 7.42 23.23
C SER A 1027 -83.51 6.38 23.51
N LEU A 1028 -83.85 5.29 24.22
CA LEU A 1028 -82.95 4.17 24.46
C LEU A 1028 -82.59 3.45 23.15
N GLN A 1029 -83.53 3.31 22.20
CA GLN A 1029 -83.24 2.73 20.89
C GLN A 1029 -82.25 3.58 20.10
N GLN A 1030 -82.39 4.91 20.11
CA GLN A 1030 -81.43 5.81 19.47
C GLN A 1030 -80.06 5.75 20.16
N CYS A 1031 -80.00 5.78 21.51
CA CYS A 1031 -78.74 5.64 22.25
C CYS A 1031 -78.06 4.28 22.01
N ARG A 1032 -78.82 3.20 21.80
CA ARG A 1032 -78.30 1.86 21.44
C ARG A 1032 -77.65 1.83 20.05
N ALA A 1033 -78.20 2.56 19.08
CA ALA A 1033 -77.60 2.68 17.74
C ALA A 1033 -76.24 3.39 17.76
N TRP A 1034 -75.96 4.21 18.79
CA TRP A 1034 -74.67 4.84 19.06
C TRP A 1034 -73.81 4.08 20.08
N GLY A 1035 -74.16 2.84 20.43
CA GLY A 1035 -73.38 2.03 21.37
C GLY A 1035 -73.16 2.70 22.74
N ALA A 1036 -74.13 3.47 23.23
CA ALA A 1036 -74.01 4.22 24.49
C ALA A 1036 -74.69 3.54 25.70
N VAL A 1037 -75.55 2.55 25.45
CA VAL A 1037 -76.23 1.76 26.48
C VAL A 1037 -75.41 0.50 26.79
N GLN A 1038 -75.27 0.17 28.08
CA GLN A 1038 -74.59 -1.03 28.57
C GLN A 1038 -75.56 -1.89 29.40
N ALA A 1039 -75.35 -3.20 29.43
CA ALA A 1039 -76.21 -4.17 30.12
C ALA A 1039 -76.35 -3.92 31.64
N ASP A 1040 -75.31 -3.37 32.26
CA ASP A 1040 -75.23 -3.16 33.71
C ASP A 1040 -75.65 -1.73 34.14
N ASP A 1041 -76.20 -0.92 33.22
CA ASP A 1041 -76.61 0.44 33.52
C ASP A 1041 -77.81 0.47 34.50
N ALA A 1042 -77.60 1.06 35.68
CA ALA A 1042 -78.67 1.23 36.68
C ALA A 1042 -79.71 2.28 36.24
N GLU A 1043 -79.26 3.31 35.51
CA GLU A 1043 -80.10 4.34 34.87
C GLU A 1043 -79.75 4.44 33.37
N PRO A 1044 -80.23 3.48 32.54
CA PRO A 1044 -79.75 3.29 31.16
C PRO A 1044 -79.83 4.53 30.29
N LEU A 1045 -80.86 5.36 30.44
CA LEU A 1045 -81.04 6.54 29.60
C LEU A 1045 -80.11 7.69 30.02
N ALA A 1046 -80.05 8.00 31.32
CA ALA A 1046 -79.22 9.10 31.85
C ALA A 1046 -77.73 8.82 31.63
N GLN A 1047 -77.31 7.58 31.88
CA GLN A 1047 -75.92 7.16 31.70
C GLN A 1047 -75.53 7.11 30.21
N ALA A 1048 -76.43 6.67 29.32
CA ALA A 1048 -76.18 6.71 27.89
C ALA A 1048 -76.09 8.14 27.32
N LEU A 1049 -76.97 9.05 27.75
CA LEU A 1049 -76.90 10.47 27.36
C LEU A 1049 -75.60 11.13 27.79
N ALA A 1050 -75.16 10.88 29.03
CA ALA A 1050 -73.89 11.38 29.55
C ALA A 1050 -72.70 10.87 28.70
N ARG A 1051 -72.66 9.58 28.36
CA ARG A 1051 -71.61 9.01 27.49
C ARG A 1051 -71.62 9.63 26.08
N LEU A 1052 -72.80 9.87 25.49
CA LEU A 1052 -72.90 10.52 24.18
C LEU A 1052 -72.42 11.98 24.23
N GLN A 1053 -72.76 12.73 25.27
CA GLN A 1053 -72.27 14.08 25.47
C GLN A 1053 -70.74 14.10 25.67
N THR A 1054 -70.19 13.20 26.49
CA THR A 1054 -68.74 13.08 26.68
C THR A 1054 -68.00 12.74 25.39
N ARG A 1055 -68.55 11.84 24.56
CA ARG A 1055 -67.95 11.50 23.26
C ARG A 1055 -67.99 12.67 22.28
N LEU A 1056 -69.11 13.42 22.25
CA LEU A 1056 -69.25 14.61 21.41
C LEU A 1056 -68.27 15.72 21.81
N THR A 1057 -68.06 15.95 23.12
CA THR A 1057 -67.11 16.96 23.60
C THR A 1057 -65.65 16.54 23.45
N ALA A 1058 -65.35 15.24 23.58
CA ALA A 1058 -64.00 14.70 23.36
C ALA A 1058 -63.58 14.68 21.88
N THR A 1059 -64.52 14.87 20.95
CA THR A 1059 -64.28 14.81 19.51
C THR A 1059 -64.19 16.24 18.93
N PRO A 1060 -63.02 16.68 18.43
CA PRO A 1060 -62.86 18.04 17.90
C PRO A 1060 -63.71 18.27 16.64
N GLU A 1061 -63.92 19.54 16.28
CA GLU A 1061 -64.57 19.89 15.01
C GLU A 1061 -63.74 19.38 13.83
N ALA A 1062 -64.43 18.95 12.76
CA ALA A 1062 -63.79 18.36 11.59
C ALA A 1062 -62.90 19.41 10.89
N ALA A 1063 -61.58 19.26 11.02
CA ALA A 1063 -60.59 20.05 10.31
C ALA A 1063 -59.65 19.13 9.52
N VAL A 1064 -59.40 19.46 8.25
CA VAL A 1064 -58.49 18.72 7.38
C VAL A 1064 -57.02 18.87 7.84
N ASP A 1065 -56.68 19.96 8.55
CA ASP A 1065 -55.33 20.26 9.06
C ASP A 1065 -55.21 20.12 10.59
N GLY A 1066 -56.03 19.27 11.22
CA GLY A 1066 -56.02 19.07 12.68
C GLY A 1066 -54.76 18.37 13.22
N PRO A 1067 -54.42 18.52 14.53
CA PRO A 1067 -53.17 18.06 15.15
C PRO A 1067 -53.00 16.53 15.32
N GLY A 1068 -53.64 15.70 14.48
CA GLY A 1068 -53.61 14.24 14.60
C GLY A 1068 -53.60 13.44 13.29
N GLY A 1069 -53.59 14.09 12.12
CA GLY A 1069 -53.50 13.40 10.81
C GLY A 1069 -54.64 12.41 10.54
N LEU A 1070 -54.36 11.39 9.72
CA LEU A 1070 -55.34 10.35 9.34
C LEU A 1070 -55.71 9.47 10.53
N ARG A 1071 -54.74 9.13 11.39
CA ARG A 1071 -54.98 8.30 12.58
C ARG A 1071 -55.87 9.00 13.58
N GLY A 1072 -55.65 10.30 13.81
CA GLY A 1072 -56.48 11.13 14.67
C GLY A 1072 -57.94 11.22 14.19
N LEU A 1073 -58.16 11.34 12.87
CA LEU A 1073 -59.52 11.32 12.30
C LEU A 1073 -60.20 9.95 12.48
N ARG A 1074 -59.50 8.84 12.24
CA ARG A 1074 -60.04 7.49 12.49
C ARG A 1074 -60.39 7.29 13.96
N GLN A 1075 -59.50 7.69 14.87
CA GLN A 1075 -59.73 7.60 16.31
C GLN A 1075 -60.90 8.46 16.78
N SER A 1076 -61.05 9.65 16.20
CA SER A 1076 -62.18 10.55 16.47
C SER A 1076 -63.51 9.92 16.04
N ILE A 1077 -63.58 9.31 14.85
CA ILE A 1077 -64.77 8.60 14.37
C ILE A 1077 -65.09 7.39 15.28
N ARG A 1078 -64.08 6.57 15.64
CA ARG A 1078 -64.25 5.43 16.57
C ARG A 1078 -64.79 5.87 17.92
N THR A 1079 -64.24 6.96 18.46
CA THR A 1079 -64.63 7.51 19.77
C THR A 1079 -66.06 8.06 19.72
N LEU A 1080 -66.40 8.80 18.67
CA LEU A 1080 -67.73 9.40 18.50
C LEU A 1080 -68.83 8.34 18.40
N VAL A 1081 -68.59 7.29 17.60
CA VAL A 1081 -69.57 6.20 17.41
C VAL A 1081 -69.54 5.19 18.57
N GLY A 1082 -68.46 5.13 19.34
CA GLY A 1082 -68.33 4.22 20.48
C GLY A 1082 -67.90 2.80 20.11
N HIS A 1083 -67.31 2.61 18.94
CA HIS A 1083 -66.95 1.31 18.40
C HIS A 1083 -65.41 1.28 18.17
N PRO A 1084 -64.62 0.91 19.20
CA PRO A 1084 -63.15 1.00 19.14
C PRO A 1084 -62.52 0.04 18.12
N ARG A 1085 -63.22 -1.05 17.78
CA ARG A 1085 -62.75 -2.09 16.85
C ARG A 1085 -63.04 -1.80 15.38
N LEU A 1086 -63.65 -0.67 15.04
CA LEU A 1086 -63.88 -0.33 13.63
C LEU A 1086 -62.56 0.06 12.95
N PRO A 1087 -62.22 -0.47 11.77
CA PRO A 1087 -61.06 -0.04 11.00
C PRO A 1087 -61.21 1.42 10.54
N VAL A 1088 -62.41 1.85 10.16
CA VAL A 1088 -62.73 3.20 9.63
C VAL A 1088 -61.96 3.45 8.33
N LEU A 1089 -62.43 2.76 7.27
CA LEU A 1089 -61.79 2.78 5.97
C LEU A 1089 -62.09 4.08 5.20
N PRO A 1090 -61.06 4.81 4.74
CA PRO A 1090 -61.23 5.98 3.88
C PRO A 1090 -61.70 5.57 2.48
N LEU A 1091 -62.62 6.37 1.94
CA LEU A 1091 -63.16 6.21 0.60
C LEU A 1091 -62.48 7.21 -0.34
N VAL A 1092 -61.66 6.71 -1.24
CA VAL A 1092 -60.86 7.53 -2.16
C VAL A 1092 -61.33 7.37 -3.60
N PRO A 1093 -61.11 8.37 -4.48
CA PRO A 1093 -61.28 8.18 -5.92
C PRO A 1093 -60.40 7.02 -6.41
N SER A 1094 -60.95 6.14 -7.24
CA SER A 1094 -60.22 4.97 -7.77
C SER A 1094 -58.93 5.37 -8.51
N LEU A 1095 -58.97 6.49 -9.26
CA LEU A 1095 -57.82 7.07 -9.95
C LEU A 1095 -56.67 7.46 -9.00
N ALA A 1096 -56.96 7.81 -7.73
CA ALA A 1096 -55.94 8.16 -6.74
C ALA A 1096 -55.15 6.93 -6.24
N VAL A 1097 -55.71 5.72 -6.38
CA VAL A 1097 -55.04 4.46 -6.05
C VAL A 1097 -53.98 4.12 -7.12
N GLY A 1098 -54.21 4.50 -8.37
CA GLY A 1098 -53.35 4.22 -9.52
C GLY A 1098 -53.55 2.81 -10.10
N PRO A 1099 -52.94 2.51 -11.26
CA PRO A 1099 -53.20 1.25 -11.97
C PRO A 1099 -52.63 0.04 -11.22
N LEU A 1100 -53.48 -0.96 -10.96
CA LEU A 1100 -53.13 -2.25 -10.36
C LEU A 1100 -53.30 -3.35 -11.41
N ARG A 1101 -52.30 -4.23 -11.55
CA ARG A 1101 -52.35 -5.36 -12.50
C ARG A 1101 -52.78 -6.62 -11.77
N ALA A 1102 -53.86 -7.25 -12.20
CA ALA A 1102 -54.34 -8.50 -11.60
C ALA A 1102 -53.25 -9.59 -11.64
N ALA A 1103 -53.04 -10.26 -10.50
CA ALA A 1103 -52.19 -11.43 -10.42
C ALA A 1103 -52.85 -12.62 -11.15
N MET A 1104 -52.04 -13.51 -11.73
CA MET A 1104 -52.55 -14.76 -12.30
C MET A 1104 -53.13 -15.64 -11.19
N ARG A 1105 -54.15 -16.43 -11.53
CA ARG A 1105 -54.73 -17.45 -10.63
C ARG A 1105 -54.11 -18.83 -10.91
N ASP A 1106 -54.05 -19.67 -9.90
CA ASP A 1106 -53.71 -21.10 -10.03
C ASP A 1106 -54.95 -21.94 -10.42
N ASP A 1107 -54.76 -23.26 -10.51
CA ASP A 1107 -55.79 -24.21 -10.94
C ASP A 1107 -56.95 -24.32 -9.91
N GLU A 1108 -56.67 -24.00 -8.65
CA GLU A 1108 -57.63 -23.90 -7.55
C GLU A 1108 -58.33 -22.53 -7.47
N GLY A 1109 -57.99 -21.61 -8.37
CA GLY A 1109 -58.60 -20.28 -8.46
C GLY A 1109 -58.06 -19.26 -7.45
N ARG A 1110 -56.98 -19.56 -6.73
CA ARG A 1110 -56.29 -18.65 -5.80
C ARG A 1110 -55.24 -17.80 -6.53
N PRO A 1111 -54.89 -16.60 -6.05
CA PRO A 1111 -53.80 -15.82 -6.62
C PRO A 1111 -52.45 -16.54 -6.48
N ARG A 1112 -51.66 -16.63 -7.55
CA ARG A 1112 -50.29 -17.21 -7.48
C ARG A 1112 -49.38 -16.44 -6.51
N THR A 1113 -49.66 -15.17 -6.26
CA THR A 1113 -48.98 -14.35 -5.25
C THR A 1113 -49.09 -14.91 -3.85
N ASP A 1114 -50.10 -15.73 -3.53
CA ASP A 1114 -50.24 -16.34 -2.22
C ASP A 1114 -49.04 -17.25 -1.92
N ARG A 1115 -48.66 -18.09 -2.89
CA ARG A 1115 -47.51 -18.99 -2.79
C ARG A 1115 -46.18 -18.30 -3.08
N ASP A 1116 -46.15 -17.45 -4.12
CA ASP A 1116 -44.90 -16.88 -4.61
C ASP A 1116 -44.40 -15.69 -3.75
N TRP A 1117 -45.26 -15.12 -2.90
CA TRP A 1117 -44.93 -13.93 -2.11
C TRP A 1117 -45.53 -13.92 -0.70
N LEU A 1118 -46.84 -14.15 -0.55
CA LEU A 1118 -47.51 -14.00 0.75
C LEU A 1118 -47.00 -15.01 1.78
N GLU A 1119 -46.87 -16.30 1.41
CA GLU A 1119 -46.35 -17.37 2.28
C GLU A 1119 -44.93 -17.05 2.79
N ILE A 1120 -44.07 -16.48 1.93
CA ILE A 1120 -42.69 -16.14 2.27
C ILE A 1120 -42.64 -14.96 3.24
N VAL A 1121 -43.40 -13.91 2.95
CA VAL A 1121 -43.36 -12.66 3.73
C VAL A 1121 -44.14 -12.80 5.05
N ALA A 1122 -45.27 -13.50 5.04
CA ALA A 1122 -46.11 -13.72 6.23
C ALA A 1122 -45.37 -14.42 7.37
N ALA A 1123 -44.42 -15.31 7.04
CA ALA A 1123 -43.57 -15.99 8.03
C ALA A 1123 -42.76 -15.03 8.92
N VAL A 1124 -42.46 -13.82 8.43
CA VAL A 1124 -41.70 -12.78 9.17
C VAL A 1124 -42.51 -11.50 9.43
N ARG A 1125 -43.77 -11.45 8.96
CA ARG A 1125 -44.67 -10.29 9.07
C ARG A 1125 -46.01 -10.66 9.72
N PRO A 1126 -46.18 -10.42 11.04
CA PRO A 1126 -47.39 -10.80 11.77
C PRO A 1126 -48.70 -10.23 11.18
N ARG A 1127 -48.67 -9.01 10.60
CA ARG A 1127 -49.86 -8.39 9.99
C ARG A 1127 -50.31 -9.11 8.71
N LEU A 1128 -49.37 -9.66 7.93
CA LEU A 1128 -49.66 -10.43 6.73
C LEU A 1128 -49.99 -11.90 7.01
N ALA A 1129 -49.56 -12.45 8.14
CA ALA A 1129 -50.00 -13.76 8.61
C ALA A 1129 -51.53 -13.82 8.81
N SER A 1130 -52.16 -12.72 9.25
CA SER A 1130 -53.63 -12.63 9.34
C SER A 1130 -54.31 -12.66 7.96
N LEU A 1131 -53.67 -12.09 6.93
CA LEU A 1131 -54.15 -12.16 5.55
C LEU A 1131 -54.00 -13.58 5.01
N GLU A 1132 -52.85 -14.21 5.24
CA GLU A 1132 -52.61 -15.61 4.83
C GLU A 1132 -53.62 -16.55 5.49
N ALA A 1133 -53.87 -16.40 6.80
CA ALA A 1133 -54.89 -17.16 7.50
C ALA A 1133 -56.31 -16.95 6.92
N TRP A 1134 -56.62 -15.74 6.43
CA TRP A 1134 -57.88 -15.46 5.73
C TRP A 1134 -57.95 -16.14 4.36
N GLN A 1135 -56.87 -16.13 3.58
CA GLN A 1135 -56.77 -16.80 2.27
C GLN A 1135 -56.85 -18.33 2.38
N LEU A 1136 -56.42 -18.89 3.52
CA LEU A 1136 -56.41 -20.33 3.78
C LEU A 1136 -57.70 -20.86 4.44
N ASP A 1137 -58.60 -20.01 4.97
CA ASP A 1137 -59.86 -20.46 5.60
C ASP A 1137 -60.77 -21.09 4.53
N PRO A 1138 -61.08 -22.40 4.59
CA PRO A 1138 -61.90 -23.07 3.57
C PRO A 1138 -63.36 -22.59 3.57
N ALA A 1139 -63.78 -21.84 4.59
CA ALA A 1139 -65.12 -21.28 4.69
C ALA A 1139 -65.25 -19.86 4.11
N THR A 1140 -64.16 -19.26 3.61
CA THR A 1140 -64.16 -17.94 2.97
C THR A 1140 -63.83 -18.08 1.48
N GLN A 1141 -64.22 -17.07 0.69
CA GLN A 1141 -63.75 -16.97 -0.68
C GLN A 1141 -62.39 -16.26 -0.69
N PRO A 1142 -61.32 -16.85 -1.25
CA PRO A 1142 -60.01 -16.21 -1.27
C PRO A 1142 -60.08 -14.92 -2.08
N TRP A 1143 -59.47 -13.87 -1.52
CA TRP A 1143 -59.37 -12.57 -2.16
C TRP A 1143 -58.47 -12.64 -3.39
N GLY A 1144 -58.84 -11.94 -4.46
CA GLY A 1144 -57.95 -11.67 -5.58
C GLY A 1144 -56.76 -10.81 -5.14
N ALA A 1145 -55.67 -10.89 -5.88
CA ALA A 1145 -54.49 -10.04 -5.70
C ALA A 1145 -54.19 -9.24 -6.96
N ALA A 1146 -53.64 -8.05 -6.79
CA ALA A 1146 -53.13 -7.23 -7.88
C ALA A 1146 -51.84 -6.53 -7.46
N VAL A 1147 -50.89 -6.42 -8.38
CA VAL A 1147 -49.54 -5.90 -8.12
C VAL A 1147 -49.31 -4.65 -8.96
N ARG A 1148 -48.67 -3.65 -8.36
CA ARG A 1148 -48.11 -2.49 -9.05
C ARG A 1148 -46.63 -2.39 -8.76
N THR A 1149 -45.85 -2.22 -9.82
CA THR A 1149 -44.40 -2.06 -9.82
C THR A 1149 -44.03 -0.87 -10.72
N GLY A 1150 -42.85 -0.29 -10.53
CA GLY A 1150 -42.40 0.83 -11.37
C GLY A 1150 -42.18 0.46 -12.84
N ASP A 1151 -41.89 -0.82 -13.12
CA ASP A 1151 -41.73 -1.37 -14.47
C ASP A 1151 -43.03 -1.93 -15.10
N GLY A 1152 -44.14 -1.94 -14.36
CA GLY A 1152 -45.43 -2.50 -14.81
C GLY A 1152 -45.46 -4.03 -15.00
N SER A 1153 -44.43 -4.76 -14.54
CA SER A 1153 -44.30 -6.21 -14.69
C SER A 1153 -45.39 -7.00 -13.95
N GLY A 1154 -45.91 -6.47 -12.84
CA GLY A 1154 -46.85 -7.18 -11.97
C GLY A 1154 -46.18 -8.29 -11.14
N ASN A 1155 -44.84 -8.32 -11.06
CA ASN A 1155 -44.09 -9.24 -10.21
C ASN A 1155 -43.83 -8.59 -8.84
N PRO A 1156 -44.28 -9.17 -7.72
CA PRO A 1156 -44.06 -8.59 -6.40
C PRO A 1156 -42.58 -8.58 -5.96
N TRP A 1157 -41.69 -9.28 -6.68
CA TRP A 1157 -40.23 -9.25 -6.49
C TRP A 1157 -39.50 -8.34 -7.49
N SER A 1158 -40.17 -7.33 -8.07
CA SER A 1158 -39.52 -6.41 -9.00
C SER A 1158 -38.55 -5.45 -8.29
N PRO A 1159 -37.29 -5.31 -8.77
CA PRO A 1159 -36.34 -4.33 -8.26
C PRO A 1159 -36.67 -2.88 -8.66
N ALA A 1160 -37.69 -2.66 -9.50
CA ALA A 1160 -38.00 -1.37 -10.10
C ALA A 1160 -39.10 -0.62 -9.32
N GLY A 1161 -38.69 0.38 -8.52
CA GLY A 1161 -39.59 1.32 -7.84
C GLY A 1161 -40.37 0.72 -6.67
N PRO A 1162 -41.27 1.47 -6.03
CA PRO A 1162 -42.09 0.96 -4.93
C PRO A 1162 -43.05 -0.13 -5.44
N VAL A 1163 -43.10 -1.24 -4.72
CA VAL A 1163 -43.98 -2.38 -5.01
C VAL A 1163 -45.22 -2.27 -4.12
N VAL A 1164 -46.38 -2.33 -4.75
CA VAL A 1164 -47.68 -2.42 -4.07
C VAL A 1164 -48.31 -3.76 -4.38
N VAL A 1165 -48.68 -4.50 -3.34
CA VAL A 1165 -49.45 -5.75 -3.46
C VAL A 1165 -50.81 -5.53 -2.81
N ALA A 1166 -51.85 -5.39 -3.62
CA ALA A 1166 -53.21 -5.14 -3.18
C ALA A 1166 -54.03 -6.43 -3.18
N TYR A 1167 -54.72 -6.71 -2.08
CA TYR A 1167 -55.67 -7.80 -1.94
C TYR A 1167 -57.10 -7.28 -1.79
N GLY A 1168 -58.06 -8.08 -2.18
CA GLY A 1168 -59.47 -7.79 -1.98
C GLY A 1168 -60.35 -8.68 -2.84
N PRO A 1169 -61.67 -8.48 -2.81
CA PRO A 1169 -62.57 -9.27 -3.64
C PRO A 1169 -62.24 -9.24 -5.15
N ASP A 1170 -61.93 -8.05 -5.68
CA ASP A 1170 -61.39 -7.86 -7.04
C ASP A 1170 -60.60 -6.52 -7.12
N PRO A 1171 -59.37 -6.47 -6.59
CA PRO A 1171 -58.64 -5.21 -6.39
C PRO A 1171 -58.29 -4.50 -7.72
N ALA A 1172 -58.05 -5.25 -8.81
CA ALA A 1172 -57.71 -4.68 -10.11
C ALA A 1172 -58.94 -4.03 -10.77
N ALA A 1173 -60.10 -4.68 -10.74
CA ALA A 1173 -61.33 -4.10 -11.27
C ALA A 1173 -61.77 -2.88 -10.45
N LEU A 1174 -61.65 -2.93 -9.12
CA LEU A 1174 -62.07 -1.85 -8.23
C LEU A 1174 -61.25 -0.57 -8.43
N ALA A 1175 -59.93 -0.68 -8.62
CA ALA A 1175 -59.06 0.49 -8.85
C ALA A 1175 -59.23 1.13 -10.24
N GLY A 1176 -59.89 0.47 -11.20
CA GLY A 1176 -60.05 0.96 -12.57
C GLY A 1176 -61.49 1.23 -13.05
N SER A 1177 -62.53 0.75 -12.37
CA SER A 1177 -63.92 0.74 -12.89
C SER A 1177 -64.97 1.47 -12.04
N LEU A 1178 -64.70 1.76 -10.77
CA LEU A 1178 -65.63 2.44 -9.86
C LEU A 1178 -65.26 3.91 -9.65
N ALA A 1179 -66.22 4.75 -9.27
CA ALA A 1179 -65.96 6.16 -8.95
C ALA A 1179 -65.14 6.34 -7.65
N ARG A 1180 -65.37 5.49 -6.64
CA ARG A 1180 -64.68 5.49 -5.34
C ARG A 1180 -64.43 4.06 -4.85
N VAL A 1181 -63.36 3.87 -4.09
CA VAL A 1181 -62.99 2.60 -3.44
C VAL A 1181 -62.58 2.84 -1.99
N ALA A 1182 -62.75 1.83 -1.15
CA ALA A 1182 -62.22 1.83 0.20
C ALA A 1182 -60.80 1.24 0.20
N ILE A 1183 -59.89 1.86 0.94
CA ILE A 1183 -58.49 1.43 1.00
C ILE A 1183 -57.99 1.28 2.43
N ALA A 1184 -57.30 0.17 2.72
CA ALA A 1184 -56.62 -0.07 3.99
C ALA A 1184 -55.15 -0.43 3.73
N GLY A 1185 -54.24 0.02 4.59
CA GLY A 1185 -52.88 -0.51 4.64
C GLY A 1185 -52.87 -1.76 5.50
N LEU A 1186 -52.31 -2.86 4.99
CA LEU A 1186 -52.11 -4.09 5.74
C LEU A 1186 -50.73 -4.11 6.38
N ASP A 1187 -49.69 -3.80 5.60
CA ASP A 1187 -48.31 -3.68 6.09
C ASP A 1187 -47.45 -2.87 5.09
N ALA A 1188 -46.31 -2.33 5.52
CA ALA A 1188 -45.35 -1.67 4.64
C ALA A 1188 -43.92 -1.72 5.20
N TRP A 1189 -42.93 -1.91 4.33
CA TRP A 1189 -41.52 -1.99 4.72
C TRP A 1189 -40.54 -1.69 3.58
N GLN A 1190 -39.26 -1.68 3.92
CA GLN A 1190 -38.16 -1.65 2.97
C GLN A 1190 -37.52 -3.03 2.88
N ASP A 1191 -37.33 -3.52 1.67
CA ASP A 1191 -36.75 -4.82 1.34
C ASP A 1191 -35.53 -4.65 0.43
N ALA A 1192 -34.72 -5.70 0.32
CA ALA A 1192 -33.54 -5.74 -0.54
C ALA A 1192 -33.67 -6.91 -1.52
N ILE A 1193 -34.02 -6.60 -2.77
CA ILE A 1193 -34.24 -7.61 -3.81
C ILE A 1193 -32.90 -7.93 -4.46
N PRO A 1194 -32.39 -9.19 -4.34
CA PRO A 1194 -31.09 -9.56 -4.90
C PRO A 1194 -31.05 -9.37 -6.42
N SER A 1195 -29.91 -8.92 -6.93
CA SER A 1195 -29.69 -8.76 -8.37
C SER A 1195 -29.59 -10.11 -9.07
N ALA A 1196 -30.20 -10.26 -10.25
CA ALA A 1196 -30.09 -11.48 -11.04
C ALA A 1196 -28.70 -11.67 -11.69
N ARG A 1197 -27.90 -10.61 -11.77
CA ARG A 1197 -26.51 -10.61 -12.25
C ARG A 1197 -25.64 -9.96 -11.19
N HIS A 1198 -24.46 -10.54 -10.97
CA HIS A 1198 -23.46 -10.02 -10.04
C HIS A 1198 -22.15 -9.78 -10.78
N THR A 1199 -21.55 -8.61 -10.58
CA THR A 1199 -20.20 -8.33 -11.06
C THR A 1199 -19.19 -8.95 -10.10
N THR A 1200 -18.39 -9.89 -10.61
CA THR A 1200 -17.27 -10.51 -9.89
C THR A 1200 -15.94 -10.06 -10.48
N SER A 1201 -14.84 -10.25 -9.74
CA SER A 1201 -13.51 -9.84 -10.20
C SER A 1201 -12.55 -11.02 -10.21
N ALA A 1202 -11.52 -10.96 -11.05
CA ALA A 1202 -10.47 -11.96 -11.06
C ALA A 1202 -9.10 -11.29 -10.90
N ALA A 1203 -8.26 -11.86 -10.05
CA ALA A 1203 -6.87 -11.50 -9.89
C ALA A 1203 -6.00 -12.63 -10.46
N PHE A 1204 -5.08 -12.31 -11.36
CA PHE A 1204 -4.12 -13.28 -11.88
C PHE A 1204 -2.71 -12.75 -11.73
N GLY A 1205 -1.76 -13.65 -11.49
CA GLY A 1205 -0.36 -13.29 -11.55
C GLY A 1205 0.04 -13.13 -13.00
N PHE A 1206 0.72 -12.04 -13.35
CA PHE A 1206 1.37 -11.89 -14.64
C PHE A 1206 2.85 -11.59 -14.44
N ASN A 1207 3.68 -12.00 -15.39
CA ASN A 1207 5.09 -11.60 -15.41
C ASN A 1207 5.16 -10.13 -15.82
N GLY A 1208 5.02 -9.26 -14.83
CA GLY A 1208 5.22 -7.83 -15.02
C GLY A 1208 6.67 -7.51 -15.33
N PRO A 1209 6.95 -6.41 -16.03
CA PRO A 1209 8.31 -5.94 -16.26
C PRO A 1209 9.00 -5.64 -14.92
N LYS A 1210 9.90 -6.53 -14.49
CA LYS A 1210 10.68 -6.43 -13.24
C LYS A 1210 11.87 -5.47 -13.32
N SER A 1211 12.09 -4.82 -14.47
CA SER A 1211 13.15 -3.84 -14.65
C SER A 1211 12.98 -2.68 -13.66
N ARG A 1212 14.09 -2.22 -13.09
CA ARG A 1212 14.17 -1.02 -12.23
C ARG A 1212 14.98 0.06 -12.95
N ALA A 1213 14.82 1.29 -12.50
CA ALA A 1213 15.69 2.37 -12.97
C ALA A 1213 17.12 2.12 -12.43
N PRO A 1214 18.18 2.49 -13.18
CA PRO A 1214 19.53 2.45 -12.63
C PRO A 1214 19.62 3.33 -11.38
N GLN A 1215 20.13 2.83 -10.26
CA GLN A 1215 20.23 3.61 -9.01
C GLN A 1215 21.51 4.46 -8.99
N ALA A 1216 21.69 5.25 -10.04
CA ALA A 1216 22.78 6.21 -10.19
C ALA A 1216 22.29 7.46 -10.94
N VAL A 1217 22.76 8.63 -10.53
CA VAL A 1217 22.60 9.89 -11.25
C VAL A 1217 23.92 10.16 -11.98
N LEU A 1218 23.86 10.31 -13.30
CA LEU A 1218 25.05 10.57 -14.09
C LEU A 1218 25.26 12.07 -14.27
N LEU A 1219 26.45 12.56 -13.95
CA LEU A 1219 26.90 13.91 -14.29
C LEU A 1219 27.60 13.82 -15.64
N ALA A 1220 26.82 13.91 -16.71
CA ALA A 1220 27.29 13.74 -18.08
C ALA A 1220 28.06 14.99 -18.52
N VAL A 1221 29.35 14.82 -18.78
CA VAL A 1221 30.24 15.88 -19.25
C VAL A 1221 30.69 15.63 -20.69
N PRO A 1222 30.68 16.67 -21.55
CA PRO A 1222 31.11 16.53 -22.93
C PRO A 1222 32.60 16.18 -23.03
N PRO A 1223 32.99 15.29 -23.96
CA PRO A 1223 34.39 14.94 -24.16
C PRO A 1223 35.23 16.09 -24.74
N ASP A 1224 34.60 17.02 -25.46
CA ASP A 1224 35.13 18.32 -25.89
C ASP A 1224 34.47 19.44 -25.05
N PRO A 1225 35.23 20.18 -24.23
CA PRO A 1225 34.69 21.21 -23.33
C PRO A 1225 34.13 22.43 -24.08
N SER A 1226 34.37 22.57 -25.39
CA SER A 1226 33.84 23.65 -26.22
C SER A 1226 32.44 23.35 -26.78
N GLN A 1227 32.04 22.07 -26.76
CA GLN A 1227 30.81 21.58 -27.37
C GLN A 1227 29.85 21.04 -26.29
N ARG A 1228 28.56 21.02 -26.63
CA ARG A 1228 27.53 20.36 -25.83
C ARG A 1228 27.34 18.94 -26.38
N LEU A 1229 27.03 17.99 -25.51
CA LEU A 1229 26.66 16.64 -25.93
C LEU A 1229 25.52 16.68 -26.96
N ASN A 1230 25.65 15.89 -28.03
CA ASN A 1230 24.55 15.56 -28.93
C ASN A 1230 23.92 14.20 -28.56
N ASP A 1231 22.79 13.84 -29.19
CA ASP A 1231 22.04 12.62 -28.84
C ASP A 1231 22.87 11.33 -29.05
N ALA A 1232 23.72 11.29 -30.07
CA ALA A 1232 24.57 10.13 -30.34
C ALA A 1232 25.69 9.99 -29.29
N GLU A 1233 26.30 11.11 -28.88
CA GLU A 1233 27.29 11.15 -27.80
C GLU A 1233 26.68 10.79 -26.45
N LEU A 1234 25.45 11.24 -26.17
CA LEU A 1234 24.74 10.88 -24.94
C LEU A 1234 24.52 9.37 -24.84
N VAL A 1235 24.11 8.72 -25.94
CA VAL A 1235 23.93 7.25 -25.96
C VAL A 1235 25.27 6.54 -25.84
N ALA A 1236 26.30 7.02 -26.52
CA ALA A 1236 27.65 6.48 -26.39
C ALA A 1236 28.16 6.59 -24.94
N LEU A 1237 27.84 7.68 -24.24
CA LEU A 1237 28.16 7.89 -22.82
C LEU A 1237 27.42 6.89 -21.93
N VAL A 1238 26.12 6.68 -22.14
CA VAL A 1238 25.37 5.66 -21.37
C VAL A 1238 25.92 4.25 -21.62
N LEU A 1239 26.33 3.95 -22.85
CA LEU A 1239 26.97 2.67 -23.19
C LEU A 1239 28.36 2.51 -22.56
N GLU A 1240 29.15 3.57 -22.53
CA GLU A 1240 30.43 3.65 -21.82
C GLU A 1240 30.22 3.40 -20.32
N THR A 1241 29.24 4.06 -19.69
CA THR A 1241 28.88 3.82 -18.29
C THR A 1241 28.42 2.38 -18.05
N ARG A 1242 27.63 1.79 -18.96
CA ARG A 1242 27.24 0.38 -18.89
C ARG A 1242 28.44 -0.55 -18.97
N GLN A 1243 29.43 -0.26 -19.81
CA GLN A 1243 30.67 -1.05 -19.89
C GLN A 1243 31.50 -0.91 -18.60
N LEU A 1244 31.57 0.29 -18.02
CA LEU A 1244 32.26 0.51 -16.74
C LEU A 1244 31.58 -0.24 -15.59
N ALA A 1245 30.24 -0.26 -15.56
CA ALA A 1245 29.49 -1.05 -14.58
C ALA A 1245 29.81 -2.55 -14.69
N ARG A 1246 29.99 -3.07 -15.92
CA ARG A 1246 30.44 -4.45 -16.15
C ARG A 1246 31.90 -4.67 -15.75
N ALA A 1247 32.80 -3.74 -16.09
CA ALA A 1247 34.21 -3.81 -15.74
C ALA A 1247 34.42 -3.79 -14.21
N ARG A 1248 33.61 -3.02 -13.48
CA ARG A 1248 33.62 -2.98 -12.02
C ARG A 1248 33.22 -4.31 -11.37
N ALA A 1249 32.47 -5.16 -12.08
CA ALA A 1249 32.11 -6.51 -11.64
C ALA A 1249 33.24 -7.54 -11.86
N CYS A 1250 34.34 -7.15 -12.51
CA CYS A 1250 35.52 -7.99 -12.65
C CYS A 1250 36.10 -8.30 -11.27
N ARG A 1251 36.36 -9.57 -10.97
CA ARG A 1251 36.99 -10.01 -9.72
C ARG A 1251 38.25 -10.81 -10.01
N PRO A 1252 39.23 -10.83 -9.09
CA PRO A 1252 40.30 -11.80 -9.16
C PRO A 1252 39.71 -13.21 -9.20
N ARG A 1253 40.20 -14.05 -10.11
CA ARG A 1253 39.86 -15.49 -10.18
C ARG A 1253 40.00 -16.16 -8.80
N PRO A 1254 39.19 -17.16 -8.45
CA PRO A 1254 39.36 -17.92 -7.21
C PRO A 1254 40.77 -18.52 -7.12
N GLY A 1255 41.51 -18.17 -6.06
CA GLY A 1255 42.93 -18.57 -5.91
C GLY A 1255 43.91 -17.69 -6.70
N SER A 1256 43.45 -16.63 -7.36
CA SER A 1256 44.27 -15.49 -7.74
C SER A 1256 44.16 -14.43 -6.64
N ARG A 1257 45.30 -13.96 -6.16
CA ARG A 1257 45.40 -12.97 -5.11
C ARG A 1257 46.04 -11.72 -5.69
N ILE A 1258 45.52 -10.57 -5.27
CA ILE A 1258 45.92 -9.25 -5.77
C ILE A 1258 47.41 -9.07 -5.53
N ALA A 1259 48.16 -8.98 -6.62
CA ALA A 1259 49.59 -8.72 -6.59
C ALA A 1259 49.80 -7.23 -6.82
N THR A 1260 49.97 -6.47 -5.74
CA THR A 1260 50.87 -5.31 -5.85
C THR A 1260 52.27 -5.90 -6.03
N PRO A 1261 53.05 -5.47 -7.03
CA PRO A 1261 54.46 -5.79 -7.06
C PRO A 1261 55.11 -5.06 -5.87
N ALA A 1262 55.08 -5.66 -4.68
CA ALA A 1262 55.79 -5.10 -3.55
C ALA A 1262 57.30 -5.21 -3.86
N ALA A 1263 58.01 -4.09 -3.75
CA ALA A 1263 59.42 -4.00 -4.13
C ALA A 1263 60.29 -4.97 -3.32
N LEU A 1264 59.92 -5.27 -2.07
CA LEU A 1264 60.64 -6.22 -1.22
C LEU A 1264 60.01 -7.63 -1.18
N SER A 1265 58.91 -7.87 -1.92
CA SER A 1265 58.27 -9.20 -2.00
C SER A 1265 59.14 -10.28 -2.66
N SER A 1266 60.36 -9.96 -3.10
CA SER A 1266 61.38 -10.96 -3.43
C SER A 1266 62.07 -11.59 -2.21
N LEU A 1267 61.61 -11.31 -0.97
CA LEU A 1267 62.25 -11.76 0.27
C LEU A 1267 61.35 -12.65 1.15
N PRO A 1268 61.09 -13.92 0.78
CA PRO A 1268 60.17 -14.77 1.53
C PRO A 1268 60.65 -15.09 2.95
N ASP A 1269 61.91 -15.50 3.11
CA ASP A 1269 62.38 -16.10 4.37
C ASP A 1269 62.79 -15.07 5.44
N MET A 1270 63.27 -13.89 5.04
CA MET A 1270 63.70 -12.85 6.00
C MET A 1270 62.55 -11.97 6.48
N PHE A 1271 61.49 -11.79 5.67
CA PHE A 1271 60.38 -10.89 6.00
C PHE A 1271 59.17 -11.61 6.58
N TRP A 1272 58.86 -12.85 6.18
CA TRP A 1272 57.63 -13.55 6.57
C TRP A 1272 57.85 -14.68 7.58
N GLY A 1273 59.09 -15.16 7.74
CA GLY A 1273 59.42 -16.34 8.56
C GLY A 1273 59.18 -16.18 10.08
N HIS A 1274 58.94 -14.96 10.56
CA HIS A 1274 58.64 -14.67 11.97
C HIS A 1274 57.18 -14.26 12.22
N TRP A 1275 56.34 -14.17 11.18
CA TRP A 1275 54.94 -13.71 11.28
C TRP A 1275 53.89 -14.83 11.10
N THR A 1276 54.33 -16.09 11.01
CA THR A 1276 53.47 -17.29 11.03
C THR A 1276 53.41 -17.92 12.41
#